data_AF-A0A1D8PFH5-F1
#
_entry.id   AF-A0A1D8PFH5-F1
#
_cell.length_a   1.000
_cell.length_b   1.000
_cell.length_c   1.000
_cell.angle_alpha   90.00
_cell.angle_beta   90.00
_cell.angle_gamma   90.00
#
_symmetry.space_group_name_H-M   'P 1'
#
loop_
_entity.id
_entity.type
_entity.pdbx_description
1 polymer ?
#
loop_
_entity_poly.entity_id
_entity_poly.type
_entity_poly.pdbx_seq_one_letter_code
_entity_poly.pdbx_strand_id
1 'polypeptide(L)'
;MIVVSRMDKFNEKSLINAYVSRDGENFVRADLDIDIKYGVMSFLPSSVSSLFLTIMDFNSRAFQTASFYGSDSSGLHFTKLLDNVAGGNIQKIENIDGAWIANIGVDSNNPYDGDKSLLDNLFGGTYAKSIVSKVSINDGKDWSLIKLNDNSCKIEDECSLHLWDFTELDGEGKFVTGPTPGILLGVGNKGKNLAHEFEKMKTYVSRDGGVTWNKALDFPAVFAFGDQGNVILAVPYNGKKKYEAAKHFYFSLDQGKSWEKVDLEHPIYPLSILTTIDGTSRKFIIGGIDDSRRAENEYIYSVDFTNAFDGKTCGDDDFEEFVARKSNDNGNDEPLCVYGHREKFRRRKQDAKCFVNKLFEDIKVIEDPCQCTEHDFECGPGFRLSEKESTNVCVPDRKQLTQLCQSKSEITLPNKVLVEGNKCNMGDKKLEDFVSQETLKCSDYVDNGGDGNGDEQNPNQGDSNQIEVHINDFEGKLSQYQYIAESKDNNAADNVVIKTMDDRLWISNNGGVSFVRVPISDKILGFYAGPIPGQITLITATNIIYVSDDGGATFIKRKVPTQPSPRVDRAIAFHSKNVERFIWFGEECESNGRCTSNAYITDDAGATFNKLMANVRTCDYVGAVLESGDHELIYCSGQNSLDNNNNNKNKNKLALFSLKESSSEEPKKIFENIVGYAITGTYVVVATIDDKTDSLLSKVTVDGDIFADADFPHDLKVEPHQAFTVLDSSSKAVFMHVTTNEKPNFEYGQLLKSNSNGTYFVLTLDNVNRNTVGYVDFDKIDGLEGTIIANVVANAQANEGTKNLQTLISHNDGSEWDKLVPPTIDSEGIKYPCTGQSLNKCALHLHGFTERADYRDTFSSGSATGFLIGVGNVGEFLTPMDDPSTATFLSTDGGVTWKEIKKGVYMWEYGDQGTILVLVNAVENTDVLYYSLDEGQTWKEYKFSEYKVNIYDLATVPTDTARKFIIFAENPKDHRDIQTFTIDFTNIYPRQCQLNLDDPEHDDYEYWSPTHPIGGDKCIFGHESKYLRRAKGHTDCFIGSAPLSEGYKLEKNCSCTRRDYECDYNYVRDVNDNTCKLVKGMTSADRKTTMCSKENAFQYFESTGYRKIPLSTCKGGQQFDNWNPKPCPGKEKQFNEYYGREVKGHKLFFLIFIPLIIFLATVLFVYDRGIRRNGGFKRLGQIRLNDDDDDFNPIENDQIDVVVNKIVKGGVYTVAVLIATVKTIRKIDRMMLEKLGNVIFRRSPGRRNYVSVPNDLDEEEELFGDYQDNLDDELEDAVFNQDDNLVRTPFADDVEEEEEEREGEGEGEQSNPSDERLFDIDDNEDEDEQHEVNKPTTS
;
A
#
# COMPACT_ATOMS: atom_id res chain seq x y z
N MET A 1 26.23 -9.76 -20.96
CA MET A 1 26.12 -9.41 -19.53
C MET A 1 24.72 -8.89 -19.30
N ILE A 2 24.06 -9.32 -18.21
CA ILE A 2 22.79 -8.76 -17.76
C ILE A 2 23.02 -8.06 -16.42
N VAL A 3 22.45 -6.87 -16.26
CA VAL A 3 22.38 -6.12 -15.00
C VAL A 3 20.91 -5.93 -14.68
N VAL A 4 20.54 -6.27 -13.45
CA VAL A 4 19.18 -6.08 -12.94
C VAL A 4 19.22 -4.90 -11.97
N SER A 5 18.37 -3.90 -12.18
CA SER A 5 18.26 -2.70 -11.33
C SER A 5 16.85 -2.53 -10.82
N ARG A 6 16.70 -2.24 -9.53
CA ARG A 6 15.44 -1.79 -8.94
C ARG A 6 15.00 -0.46 -9.56
N MET A 7 13.72 -0.32 -9.82
CA MET A 7 13.12 0.93 -10.31
C MET A 7 12.94 1.96 -9.21
N ASP A 8 12.92 1.53 -7.94
CA ASP A 8 12.90 2.39 -6.77
C ASP A 8 13.87 1.84 -5.71
N LYS A 9 14.88 2.63 -5.33
CA LYS A 9 15.90 2.21 -4.36
C LYS A 9 15.40 2.16 -2.92
N PHE A 10 14.29 2.83 -2.61
CA PHE A 10 13.67 2.86 -1.27
C PHE A 10 12.59 1.79 -1.10
N ASN A 11 12.13 1.18 -2.20
CA ASN A 11 11.25 0.01 -2.15
C ASN A 11 12.03 -1.26 -2.55
N GLU A 12 12.30 -2.12 -1.57
CA GLU A 12 13.03 -3.39 -1.78
C GLU A 12 12.28 -4.38 -2.69
N LYS A 13 10.95 -4.25 -2.77
CA LYS A 13 10.05 -5.04 -3.63
C LYS A 13 9.63 -4.30 -4.92
N SER A 14 10.28 -3.19 -5.28
CA SER A 14 9.95 -2.49 -6.54
C SER A 14 10.21 -3.34 -7.79
N LEU A 15 9.58 -2.99 -8.91
CA LEU A 15 9.87 -3.57 -10.23
C LEU A 15 11.37 -3.54 -10.55
N ILE A 16 11.83 -4.48 -11.37
CA ILE A 16 13.19 -4.46 -11.93
C ILE A 16 13.21 -4.16 -13.42
N ASN A 17 14.23 -3.40 -13.79
CA ASN A 17 14.69 -3.33 -15.15
C ASN A 17 15.84 -4.31 -15.36
N ALA A 18 15.72 -5.15 -16.39
CA ALA A 18 16.86 -5.90 -16.92
C ALA A 18 17.54 -5.06 -18.01
N TYR A 19 18.86 -4.88 -17.88
CA TYR A 19 19.71 -4.22 -18.86
C TYR A 19 20.68 -5.23 -19.45
N VAL A 20 20.72 -5.30 -20.77
CA VAL A 20 21.55 -6.25 -21.50
C VAL A 20 22.68 -5.50 -22.19
N SER A 21 23.88 -6.05 -22.09
CA SER A 21 25.06 -5.58 -22.78
C SER A 21 25.80 -6.73 -23.44
N ARG A 22 26.10 -6.58 -24.74
CA ARG A 22 26.90 -7.54 -25.51
C ARG A 22 28.40 -7.23 -25.49
N ASP A 23 28.78 -5.98 -25.26
CA ASP A 23 30.17 -5.52 -25.21
C ASP A 23 30.70 -5.28 -23.78
N GLY A 24 29.82 -5.27 -22.78
CA GLY A 24 30.13 -4.93 -21.39
C GLY A 24 30.24 -3.43 -21.11
N GLU A 25 29.97 -2.58 -22.11
CA GLU A 25 30.06 -1.12 -22.02
C GLU A 25 28.69 -0.45 -22.22
N ASN A 26 27.96 -0.85 -23.27
CA ASN A 26 26.65 -0.29 -23.61
C ASN A 26 25.54 -1.20 -23.08
N PHE A 27 24.72 -0.67 -22.18
CA PHE A 27 23.60 -1.37 -21.56
C PHE A 27 22.29 -0.81 -22.10
N VAL A 28 21.48 -1.67 -22.71
CA VAL A 28 20.16 -1.33 -23.24
C VAL A 28 19.11 -2.05 -22.39
N ARG A 29 18.04 -1.35 -22.01
CA ARG A 29 16.93 -1.93 -21.25
C ARG A 29 16.22 -2.97 -22.12
N ALA A 30 16.03 -4.18 -21.60
CA ALA A 30 15.21 -5.21 -22.21
C ALA A 30 13.72 -4.95 -21.95
N ASP A 31 12.85 -5.45 -22.81
CA ASP A 31 11.38 -5.47 -22.64
C ASP A 31 10.91 -6.53 -21.62
N LEU A 32 11.70 -6.68 -20.57
CA LEU A 32 11.50 -7.64 -19.51
C LEU A 32 11.10 -6.86 -18.26
N ASP A 33 9.83 -6.45 -18.22
CA ASP A 33 9.24 -5.84 -17.03
C ASP A 33 8.82 -6.96 -16.08
N ILE A 34 9.71 -7.25 -15.13
CA ILE A 34 9.49 -8.29 -14.12
C ILE A 34 9.14 -7.60 -12.83
N ASP A 35 7.97 -7.95 -12.31
CA ASP A 35 7.66 -7.63 -10.94
C ASP A 35 8.55 -8.45 -10.02
N ILE A 36 9.49 -7.81 -9.31
CA ILE A 36 10.22 -8.51 -8.23
C ILE A 36 9.23 -9.00 -7.17
N LYS A 37 7.98 -8.47 -7.14
CA LYS A 37 6.86 -9.02 -6.38
C LYS A 37 6.81 -10.55 -6.42
N TYR A 38 7.31 -11.17 -7.50
CA TYR A 38 7.14 -12.59 -7.69
C TYR A 38 8.40 -13.47 -7.75
N GLY A 39 9.63 -13.05 -8.12
CA GLY A 39 10.62 -14.10 -8.49
C GLY A 39 12.04 -14.10 -7.98
N VAL A 40 12.56 -15.31 -7.73
CA VAL A 40 13.96 -15.63 -8.05
C VAL A 40 14.07 -15.75 -9.57
N MET A 41 14.84 -14.86 -10.18
CA MET A 41 15.27 -15.03 -11.57
C MET A 41 16.40 -16.07 -11.62
N SER A 42 16.17 -17.19 -12.30
CA SER A 42 17.18 -18.21 -12.58
C SER A 42 17.57 -18.17 -14.04
N PHE A 43 18.86 -17.97 -14.32
CA PHE A 43 19.38 -18.01 -15.69
C PHE A 43 19.63 -19.46 -16.11
N LEU A 44 19.05 -19.84 -17.24
CA LEU A 44 19.18 -21.18 -17.80
C LEU A 44 20.29 -21.22 -18.87
N PRO A 45 20.76 -22.42 -19.28
CA PRO A 45 21.73 -22.56 -20.35
C PRO A 45 21.28 -21.82 -21.63
N SER A 46 22.04 -20.79 -21.98
CA SER A 46 21.74 -19.85 -23.06
C SER A 46 22.78 -19.93 -24.19
N SER A 47 22.46 -19.39 -25.36
CA SER A 47 23.37 -19.36 -26.53
C SER A 47 23.52 -17.94 -27.08
N VAL A 48 24.31 -17.78 -28.13
CA VAL A 48 24.40 -16.48 -28.85
C VAL A 48 23.10 -16.10 -29.56
N SER A 49 22.19 -17.07 -29.73
CA SER A 49 20.91 -16.89 -30.42
C SER A 49 19.77 -16.53 -29.48
N SER A 50 19.87 -16.84 -28.18
CA SER A 50 18.81 -16.55 -27.20
C SER A 50 19.32 -16.68 -25.76
N LEU A 51 18.82 -15.81 -24.88
CA LEU A 51 18.92 -15.90 -23.43
C LEU A 51 17.66 -16.55 -22.87
N PHE A 52 17.84 -17.55 -22.01
CA PHE A 52 16.76 -18.27 -21.37
C PHE A 52 16.79 -18.05 -19.86
N LEU A 53 15.63 -17.81 -19.25
CA LEU A 53 15.49 -17.63 -17.81
C LEU A 53 14.14 -18.11 -17.31
N THR A 54 14.07 -18.45 -16.03
CA THR A 54 12.81 -18.60 -15.31
C THR A 54 12.65 -17.50 -14.29
N ILE A 55 11.41 -17.09 -14.09
CA ILE A 55 11.00 -16.18 -13.03
C ILE A 55 10.03 -16.97 -12.17
N MET A 56 10.43 -17.30 -10.94
CA MET A 56 9.51 -17.91 -9.97
C MET A 56 8.44 -16.90 -9.58
N ASP A 57 7.27 -17.34 -9.10
CA ASP A 57 6.28 -16.47 -8.45
C ASP A 57 6.26 -16.74 -6.92
N PHE A 58 6.33 -15.68 -6.10
CA PHE A 58 6.55 -15.71 -4.65
C PHE A 58 5.23 -15.76 -3.89
N ASN A 59 4.11 -15.70 -4.61
CA ASN A 59 2.80 -15.40 -4.07
C ASN A 59 2.26 -16.45 -3.13
N SER A 60 2.38 -17.73 -3.45
CA SER A 60 1.85 -18.74 -2.57
C SER A 60 2.91 -19.17 -1.55
N ARG A 61 2.62 -18.96 -0.26
CA ARG A 61 3.31 -19.66 0.85
C ARG A 61 3.26 -21.18 0.68
N ALA A 62 2.37 -21.64 -0.19
CA ALA A 62 2.13 -23.02 -0.56
C ALA A 62 2.99 -23.46 -1.76
N PHE A 63 2.62 -23.20 -3.01
CA PHE A 63 3.20 -23.85 -4.21
C PHE A 63 3.91 -22.88 -5.16
N GLN A 64 5.23 -22.94 -5.21
CA GLN A 64 6.01 -22.08 -6.11
C GLN A 64 5.88 -22.53 -7.57
N THR A 65 5.37 -21.67 -8.44
CA THR A 65 5.42 -21.81 -9.91
C THR A 65 6.46 -20.87 -10.50
N ALA A 66 6.83 -21.06 -11.76
CA ALA A 66 7.67 -20.13 -12.49
C ALA A 66 7.21 -19.98 -13.95
N SER A 67 7.42 -18.80 -14.50
CA SER A 67 7.33 -18.54 -15.94
C SER A 67 8.70 -18.71 -16.60
N PHE A 68 8.74 -19.39 -17.74
CA PHE A 68 9.94 -19.60 -18.57
C PHE A 68 9.94 -18.65 -19.77
N TYR A 69 11.05 -17.95 -19.97
CA TYR A 69 11.23 -16.95 -21.01
C TYR A 69 12.43 -17.27 -21.91
N GLY A 70 12.31 -16.88 -23.18
CA GLY A 70 13.40 -16.85 -24.14
C GLY A 70 13.50 -15.49 -24.81
N SER A 71 14.71 -14.99 -25.04
CA SER A 71 14.95 -13.73 -25.73
C SER A 71 15.19 -13.91 -27.23
N ASP A 72 15.09 -12.82 -27.98
CA ASP A 72 15.76 -12.65 -29.26
C ASP A 72 17.29 -12.70 -29.12
N SER A 73 18.01 -12.69 -30.24
CA SER A 73 19.46 -12.79 -30.20
C SER A 73 20.12 -11.54 -29.61
N SER A 74 19.50 -10.37 -29.67
CA SER A 74 20.00 -9.17 -29.01
C SER A 74 19.98 -9.30 -27.47
N GLY A 75 19.09 -10.14 -26.94
CA GLY A 75 18.84 -10.30 -25.52
C GLY A 75 17.93 -9.21 -24.96
N LEU A 76 17.30 -8.41 -25.83
CA LEU A 76 16.45 -7.29 -25.44
C LEU A 76 14.97 -7.63 -25.50
N HIS A 77 14.57 -8.60 -26.33
CA HIS A 77 13.17 -8.92 -26.56
C HIS A 77 12.81 -10.30 -26.02
N PHE A 78 12.20 -10.37 -24.84
CA PHE A 78 11.80 -11.59 -24.16
C PHE A 78 10.36 -12.01 -24.50
N THR A 79 10.18 -13.29 -24.78
CA THR A 79 8.87 -13.92 -25.00
C THR A 79 8.65 -14.98 -23.92
N LYS A 80 7.46 -15.00 -23.31
CA LYS A 80 7.05 -16.08 -22.40
C LYS A 80 6.79 -17.35 -23.22
N LEU A 81 7.53 -18.42 -22.93
CA LEU A 81 7.51 -19.69 -23.68
C LEU A 81 6.74 -20.79 -22.94
N LEU A 82 6.71 -20.74 -21.61
CA LEU A 82 5.94 -21.66 -20.77
C LEU A 82 5.59 -20.97 -19.46
N ASP A 83 4.48 -21.37 -18.85
CA ASP A 83 4.02 -20.87 -17.55
C ASP A 83 3.65 -22.03 -16.62
N ASN A 84 3.49 -21.75 -15.33
CA ASN A 84 3.23 -22.72 -14.26
C ASN A 84 4.32 -23.79 -14.12
N VAL A 85 5.59 -23.48 -14.41
CA VAL A 85 6.68 -24.43 -14.21
C VAL A 85 6.81 -24.71 -12.71
N ALA A 86 6.48 -25.92 -12.26
CA ALA A 86 6.47 -26.31 -10.85
C ALA A 86 7.87 -26.16 -10.26
N GLY A 87 8.03 -25.31 -9.24
CA GLY A 87 9.31 -24.99 -8.59
C GLY A 87 10.38 -24.38 -9.52
N GLY A 88 10.02 -23.96 -10.73
CA GLY A 88 11.01 -23.63 -11.76
C GLY A 88 11.76 -24.83 -12.34
N ASN A 89 11.24 -26.06 -12.15
CA ASN A 89 11.83 -27.30 -12.66
C ASN A 89 11.70 -27.42 -14.18
N ILE A 90 12.68 -26.84 -14.88
CA ILE A 90 12.87 -26.93 -16.32
C ILE A 90 14.34 -27.23 -16.64
N GLN A 91 14.57 -28.19 -17.53
CA GLN A 91 15.90 -28.67 -17.86
C GLN A 91 16.12 -28.66 -19.38
N LYS A 92 17.22 -28.04 -19.82
CA LYS A 92 17.73 -28.19 -21.18
C LYS A 92 18.37 -29.56 -21.33
N ILE A 93 18.03 -30.28 -22.38
CA ILE A 93 18.68 -31.56 -22.70
C ILE A 93 20.08 -31.29 -23.24
N GLU A 94 21.10 -31.85 -22.59
CA GLU A 94 22.49 -31.60 -22.96
C GLU A 94 22.81 -32.01 -24.40
N ASN A 95 23.62 -31.20 -25.06
CA ASN A 95 24.06 -31.33 -26.46
C ASN A 95 22.95 -31.23 -27.53
N ILE A 96 21.67 -31.13 -27.16
CA ILE A 96 20.58 -30.96 -28.13
C ILE A 96 20.00 -29.56 -27.98
N ASP A 97 20.23 -28.69 -28.96
CA ASP A 97 19.59 -27.39 -29.00
C ASP A 97 18.07 -27.53 -29.20
N GLY A 98 17.25 -26.61 -28.70
CA GLY A 98 15.80 -26.73 -28.84
C GLY A 98 15.09 -27.67 -27.85
N ALA A 99 15.82 -28.58 -27.21
CA ALA A 99 15.20 -29.67 -26.46
C ALA A 99 15.13 -29.37 -24.95
N TRP A 100 13.91 -29.36 -24.42
CA TRP A 100 13.61 -28.99 -23.02
C TRP A 100 12.60 -29.97 -22.42
N ILE A 101 12.75 -30.29 -21.14
CA ILE A 101 11.76 -31.00 -20.33
C ILE A 101 11.38 -30.09 -19.16
N ALA A 102 10.09 -29.94 -18.90
CA ALA A 102 9.58 -29.11 -17.81
C ALA A 102 8.47 -29.83 -17.04
N ASN A 103 8.43 -29.59 -15.72
CA ASN A 103 7.31 -29.99 -14.88
C ASN A 103 6.36 -28.81 -14.70
N ILE A 104 5.07 -29.03 -14.92
CA ILE A 104 4.04 -27.99 -14.90
C ILE A 104 3.04 -28.28 -13.78
N GLY A 105 2.73 -27.27 -12.97
CA GLY A 105 1.62 -27.31 -12.01
C GLY A 105 0.28 -27.17 -12.73
N VAL A 106 -0.62 -28.12 -12.52
CA VAL A 106 -2.01 -28.11 -12.96
C VAL A 106 -2.90 -28.22 -11.73
N ASP A 107 -3.98 -27.44 -11.66
CA ASP A 107 -4.85 -27.42 -10.47
C ASP A 107 -5.45 -28.81 -10.20
N SER A 108 -5.64 -29.14 -8.92
CA SER A 108 -6.21 -30.42 -8.49
C SER A 108 -6.92 -30.33 -7.14
N ASN A 109 -8.11 -30.93 -7.01
CA ASN A 109 -8.89 -30.99 -5.77
C ASN A 109 -8.31 -32.02 -4.78
N ASN A 110 -7.05 -31.89 -4.36
CA ASN A 110 -6.44 -32.80 -3.38
C ASN A 110 -6.52 -32.20 -1.97
N PRO A 111 -7.27 -32.81 -1.02
CA PRO A 111 -7.26 -32.36 0.37
C PRO A 111 -5.90 -32.58 1.06
N TYR A 112 -5.58 -31.71 2.01
CA TYR A 112 -4.36 -31.78 2.83
C TYR A 112 -4.35 -33.06 3.69
N ASP A 113 -3.36 -33.93 3.49
CA ASP A 113 -3.13 -35.12 4.33
C ASP A 113 -1.82 -34.95 5.13
N GLY A 114 -1.95 -34.69 6.44
CA GLY A 114 -0.84 -34.40 7.36
C GLY A 114 0.07 -35.58 7.71
N ASP A 115 -0.21 -36.82 7.25
CA ASP A 115 0.55 -38.03 7.60
C ASP A 115 1.64 -38.44 6.58
N LYS A 116 1.93 -37.56 5.61
CA LYS A 116 2.96 -37.74 4.57
C LYS A 116 4.39 -37.62 5.11
N SER A 117 5.35 -38.38 4.56
CA SER A 117 6.76 -38.27 4.96
C SER A 117 7.37 -36.95 4.50
N LEU A 118 8.49 -36.49 5.10
CA LEU A 118 9.19 -35.26 4.63
C LEU A 118 9.45 -35.30 3.12
N LEU A 119 9.78 -36.48 2.61
CA LEU A 119 9.95 -36.75 1.18
C LEU A 119 8.60 -36.57 0.48
N ASP A 120 7.53 -37.25 0.89
CA ASP A 120 6.19 -37.06 0.29
C ASP A 120 5.65 -35.61 0.40
N ASN A 121 6.05 -34.84 1.42
CA ASN A 121 5.75 -33.42 1.57
C ASN A 121 6.61 -32.53 0.65
N LEU A 122 7.88 -32.89 0.45
CA LEU A 122 8.77 -32.28 -0.55
C LEU A 122 8.32 -32.64 -1.99
N PHE A 123 7.74 -33.84 -2.20
CA PHE A 123 7.51 -34.49 -3.50
C PHE A 123 6.10 -34.36 -4.05
N GLY A 124 5.10 -34.43 -3.18
CA GLY A 124 3.68 -34.33 -3.56
C GLY A 124 3.12 -32.93 -3.37
N GLY A 125 3.90 -32.04 -2.76
CA GLY A 125 3.40 -30.78 -2.27
C GLY A 125 2.38 -30.98 -1.14
N THR A 126 2.44 -30.13 -0.14
CA THR A 126 1.31 -29.88 0.75
C THR A 126 0.21 -29.06 0.03
N TYR A 127 -0.02 -29.27 -1.28
CA TYR A 127 -0.46 -28.21 -2.19
C TYR A 127 -1.57 -28.60 -3.18
N ALA A 128 -2.38 -27.62 -3.57
CA ALA A 128 -3.54 -27.70 -4.46
C ALA A 128 -3.25 -28.05 -5.93
N LYS A 129 -1.99 -28.26 -6.34
CA LYS A 129 -1.65 -28.54 -7.75
C LYS A 129 -1.00 -29.91 -7.93
N SER A 130 -1.43 -30.61 -8.98
CA SER A 130 -0.81 -31.81 -9.52
C SER A 130 0.31 -31.45 -10.50
N ILE A 131 1.32 -32.30 -10.66
CA ILE A 131 2.45 -32.04 -11.56
C ILE A 131 2.31 -32.86 -12.85
N VAL A 132 2.51 -32.20 -14.00
CA VAL A 132 2.50 -32.80 -15.34
C VAL A 132 3.78 -32.44 -16.09
N SER A 133 4.54 -33.44 -16.52
CA SER A 133 5.74 -33.22 -17.34
C SER A 133 5.45 -33.03 -18.83
N LYS A 134 6.10 -32.05 -19.45
CA LYS A 134 6.07 -31.79 -20.90
C LYS A 134 7.47 -31.74 -21.49
N VAL A 135 7.55 -31.98 -22.80
CA VAL A 135 8.75 -31.89 -23.60
C VAL A 135 8.55 -30.93 -24.78
N SER A 136 9.57 -30.13 -25.06
CA SER A 136 9.71 -29.30 -26.26
C SER A 136 10.95 -29.74 -27.02
N ILE A 137 10.91 -29.66 -28.35
CA ILE A 137 12.07 -29.91 -29.25
C ILE A 137 12.41 -28.71 -30.15
N ASN A 138 11.84 -27.54 -29.86
CA ASN A 138 12.00 -26.30 -30.64
C ASN A 138 12.09 -25.03 -29.77
N ASP A 139 12.81 -25.11 -28.66
CA ASP A 139 13.06 -24.02 -27.70
C ASP A 139 11.79 -23.44 -27.07
N GLY A 140 10.86 -24.30 -26.68
CA GLY A 140 9.66 -23.93 -25.93
C GLY A 140 8.55 -23.35 -26.78
N LYS A 141 8.69 -23.34 -28.11
CA LYS A 141 7.61 -22.89 -29.01
C LYS A 141 6.42 -23.85 -29.00
N ASP A 142 6.70 -25.15 -29.02
CA ASP A 142 5.70 -26.20 -28.91
C ASP A 142 6.00 -27.14 -27.74
N TRP A 143 4.99 -27.38 -26.91
CA TRP A 143 5.08 -28.30 -25.76
C TRP A 143 4.11 -29.46 -25.93
N SER A 144 4.60 -30.67 -25.68
CA SER A 144 3.80 -31.90 -25.75
C SER A 144 3.96 -32.74 -24.49
N LEU A 145 2.94 -33.54 -24.16
CA LEU A 145 3.03 -34.55 -23.09
C LEU A 145 4.04 -35.63 -23.48
N ILE A 146 4.77 -36.14 -22.49
CA ILE A 146 5.80 -37.16 -22.72
C ILE A 146 5.15 -38.50 -23.07
N LYS A 147 5.56 -39.07 -24.21
CA LYS A 147 4.98 -40.30 -24.74
C LYS A 147 5.75 -41.55 -24.30
N LEU A 148 4.99 -42.60 -23.94
CA LEU A 148 5.55 -43.95 -23.80
C LEU A 148 5.51 -44.71 -25.13
N ASN A 149 6.57 -45.46 -25.42
CA ASN A 149 6.65 -46.31 -26.61
C ASN A 149 5.78 -47.57 -26.52
N ASP A 150 5.36 -47.95 -25.31
CA ASP A 150 4.41 -49.04 -25.14
C ASP A 150 2.95 -48.53 -25.22
N ASN A 151 2.03 -49.40 -25.64
CA ASN A 151 0.60 -49.06 -25.71
C ASN A 151 -0.07 -49.04 -24.33
N SER A 152 0.69 -48.96 -23.23
CA SER A 152 0.16 -49.13 -21.88
C SER A 152 -0.37 -47.84 -21.25
N CYS A 153 -0.20 -46.70 -21.93
CA CYS A 153 -0.62 -45.37 -21.52
C CYS A 153 -0.65 -44.49 -22.78
N LYS A 154 -1.82 -43.95 -23.10
CA LYS A 154 -2.04 -43.15 -24.31
C LYS A 154 -2.46 -41.75 -23.93
N ILE A 155 -1.92 -40.77 -24.66
CA ILE A 155 -2.24 -39.35 -24.45
C ILE A 155 -3.73 -39.09 -24.67
N GLU A 156 -4.38 -39.80 -25.60
CA GLU A 156 -5.82 -39.69 -25.84
C GLU A 156 -6.69 -40.14 -24.64
N ASP A 157 -6.14 -40.98 -23.76
CA ASP A 157 -6.79 -41.45 -22.53
C ASP A 157 -6.40 -40.59 -21.31
N GLU A 158 -5.93 -39.35 -21.52
CA GLU A 158 -5.34 -38.47 -20.50
C GLU A 158 -4.18 -39.12 -19.73
N CYS A 159 -3.47 -40.07 -20.36
CA CYS A 159 -2.39 -40.81 -19.74
C CYS A 159 -1.06 -40.47 -20.43
N SER A 160 -0.08 -40.00 -19.67
CA SER A 160 1.28 -39.77 -20.16
C SER A 160 2.34 -40.14 -19.11
N LEU A 161 3.62 -40.00 -19.46
CA LEU A 161 4.72 -40.16 -18.50
C LEU A 161 4.99 -38.82 -17.81
N HIS A 162 5.06 -38.84 -16.49
CA HIS A 162 5.48 -37.69 -15.70
C HIS A 162 6.76 -38.04 -14.95
N LEU A 163 7.77 -37.19 -15.13
CA LEU A 163 9.11 -37.34 -14.60
C LEU A 163 9.30 -36.43 -13.37
N TRP A 164 10.02 -36.97 -12.42
CA TRP A 164 10.53 -36.28 -11.24
C TRP A 164 11.92 -35.70 -11.55
N ASP A 165 12.19 -34.49 -11.07
CA ASP A 165 13.47 -33.81 -11.23
C ASP A 165 14.36 -34.02 -9.99
N PHE A 166 15.64 -34.31 -10.23
CA PHE A 166 16.63 -34.52 -9.17
C PHE A 166 17.21 -33.24 -8.59
N THR A 167 17.02 -32.08 -9.24
CA THR A 167 17.42 -30.77 -8.69
C THR A 167 16.88 -30.55 -7.28
N GLU A 168 15.73 -31.14 -6.95
CA GLU A 168 15.09 -31.13 -5.63
C GLU A 168 15.90 -31.80 -4.50
N LEU A 169 16.87 -32.67 -4.82
CA LEU A 169 17.68 -33.35 -3.80
C LEU A 169 18.88 -32.52 -3.31
N ASP A 170 19.55 -31.76 -4.18
CA ASP A 170 20.78 -31.05 -3.82
C ASP A 170 21.08 -29.75 -4.58
N GLY A 171 20.18 -29.27 -5.44
CA GLY A 171 20.31 -28.00 -6.18
C GLY A 171 21.43 -27.95 -7.22
N GLU A 172 22.26 -28.98 -7.36
CA GLU A 172 23.44 -28.99 -8.24
C GLU A 172 23.32 -29.99 -9.41
N GLY A 173 22.21 -30.72 -9.52
CA GLY A 173 21.97 -31.62 -10.65
C GLY A 173 22.90 -32.85 -10.67
N LYS A 174 23.39 -33.33 -9.52
CA LYS A 174 24.32 -34.49 -9.49
C LYS A 174 23.74 -35.80 -10.04
N PHE A 175 22.43 -35.88 -10.24
CA PHE A 175 21.72 -37.03 -10.81
C PHE A 175 21.07 -36.71 -12.16
N VAL A 176 21.60 -35.73 -12.91
CA VAL A 176 21.17 -35.48 -14.29
C VAL A 176 21.81 -36.47 -15.26
N THR A 177 21.12 -36.67 -16.37
CA THR A 177 21.70 -37.30 -17.56
C THR A 177 22.89 -36.49 -18.02
N GLY A 178 24.11 -37.01 -17.83
CA GLY A 178 25.31 -36.37 -18.34
C GLY A 178 25.35 -36.32 -19.88
N PRO A 179 26.46 -35.88 -20.48
CA PRO A 179 26.52 -35.57 -21.91
C PRO A 179 26.50 -36.88 -22.72
N THR A 180 25.30 -37.28 -23.15
CA THR A 180 25.06 -38.45 -23.99
C THR A 180 24.46 -38.01 -25.34
N PRO A 181 24.55 -38.84 -26.41
CA PRO A 181 23.96 -38.51 -27.70
C PRO A 181 22.46 -38.87 -27.70
N GLY A 182 21.67 -38.11 -26.93
CA GLY A 182 20.21 -38.22 -26.82
C GLY A 182 19.70 -39.41 -26.00
N ILE A 183 20.49 -39.91 -25.04
CA ILE A 183 20.09 -41.02 -24.16
C ILE A 183 19.83 -40.49 -22.76
N LEU A 184 18.58 -40.52 -22.33
CA LEU A 184 18.15 -39.95 -21.06
C LEU A 184 17.62 -41.04 -20.12
N LEU A 185 17.82 -40.86 -18.83
CA LEU A 185 17.13 -41.59 -17.76
C LEU A 185 16.32 -40.60 -16.95
N GLY A 186 15.17 -41.04 -16.47
CA GLY A 186 14.27 -40.25 -15.66
C GLY A 186 13.51 -41.15 -14.69
N VAL A 187 13.23 -40.65 -13.50
CA VAL A 187 12.39 -41.34 -12.51
C VAL A 187 11.00 -40.73 -12.61
N GLY A 188 9.93 -41.52 -12.51
CA GLY A 188 8.58 -41.00 -12.63
C GLY A 188 7.51 -42.07 -12.66
N ASN A 189 6.30 -41.72 -13.10
CA ASN A 189 5.20 -42.68 -13.28
C ASN A 189 4.38 -42.33 -14.51
N LYS A 190 3.67 -43.33 -15.02
CA LYS A 190 2.63 -43.13 -16.01
C LYS A 190 1.29 -42.86 -15.34
N GLY A 191 0.46 -41.99 -15.89
CA GLY A 191 -0.82 -41.61 -15.32
C GLY A 191 -1.29 -40.27 -15.86
N LYS A 192 -2.22 -39.62 -15.14
CA LYS A 192 -2.68 -38.25 -15.44
C LYS A 192 -1.71 -37.18 -14.93
N ASN A 193 -0.96 -37.50 -13.88
CA ASN A 193 -0.09 -36.61 -13.12
C ASN A 193 1.03 -37.42 -12.42
N LEU A 194 2.05 -36.72 -11.95
CA LEU A 194 3.13 -37.26 -11.14
C LEU A 194 2.56 -37.79 -9.81
N ALA A 195 2.97 -39.00 -9.42
CA ALA A 195 2.51 -39.62 -8.19
C ALA A 195 3.13 -38.93 -6.96
N HIS A 196 2.30 -38.64 -5.97
CA HIS A 196 2.72 -38.08 -4.67
C HIS A 196 3.64 -39.01 -3.87
N GLU A 197 3.53 -40.32 -4.09
CA GLU A 197 4.33 -41.33 -3.40
C GLU A 197 5.51 -41.77 -4.27
N PHE A 198 6.73 -41.51 -3.79
CA PHE A 198 7.95 -41.85 -4.50
C PHE A 198 8.09 -43.36 -4.82
N GLU A 199 7.53 -44.24 -3.99
CA GLU A 199 7.54 -45.70 -4.21
C GLU A 199 6.73 -46.17 -5.43
N LYS A 200 5.72 -45.38 -5.83
CA LYS A 200 4.93 -45.63 -7.05
C LYS A 200 5.73 -45.32 -8.31
N MET A 201 6.82 -44.56 -8.19
CA MET A 201 7.67 -44.20 -9.32
C MET A 201 8.56 -45.37 -9.77
N LYS A 202 9.05 -45.26 -11.01
CA LYS A 202 9.84 -46.23 -11.77
C LYS A 202 10.91 -45.47 -12.56
N THR A 203 11.98 -46.13 -12.98
CA THR A 203 12.97 -45.52 -13.87
C THR A 203 12.64 -45.81 -15.32
N TYR A 204 12.69 -44.78 -16.16
CA TYR A 204 12.47 -44.82 -17.60
C TYR A 204 13.74 -44.41 -18.34
N VAL A 205 13.84 -44.83 -19.59
CA VAL A 205 14.93 -44.48 -20.52
C VAL A 205 14.36 -43.94 -21.83
N SER A 206 14.95 -42.87 -22.35
CA SER A 206 14.73 -42.36 -23.71
C SER A 206 16.01 -42.49 -24.52
N ARG A 207 15.89 -42.72 -25.84
CA ARG A 207 17.00 -42.76 -26.81
C ARG A 207 16.86 -41.73 -27.93
N ASP A 208 15.91 -40.83 -27.80
CA ASP A 208 15.52 -39.84 -28.80
C ASP A 208 15.42 -38.43 -28.20
N GLY A 209 16.24 -38.13 -27.19
CA GLY A 209 16.25 -36.80 -26.57
C GLY A 209 14.97 -36.48 -25.81
N GLY A 210 14.37 -37.46 -25.14
CA GLY A 210 13.23 -37.24 -24.24
C GLY A 210 11.86 -37.22 -24.92
N VAL A 211 11.79 -37.42 -26.24
CA VAL A 211 10.51 -37.43 -26.98
C VAL A 211 9.70 -38.68 -26.65
N THR A 212 10.32 -39.86 -26.65
CA THR A 212 9.68 -41.11 -26.27
C THR A 212 10.48 -41.89 -25.25
N TRP A 213 9.76 -42.60 -24.38
CA TRP A 213 10.36 -43.30 -23.24
C TRP A 213 9.92 -44.77 -23.17
N ASN A 214 10.81 -45.58 -22.62
CA ASN A 214 10.57 -46.99 -22.27
C ASN A 214 10.82 -47.17 -20.77
N LYS A 215 10.04 -48.02 -20.11
CA LYS A 215 10.34 -48.41 -18.73
C LYS A 215 11.66 -49.19 -18.68
N ALA A 216 12.59 -48.76 -17.84
CA ALA A 216 13.91 -49.34 -17.66
C ALA A 216 14.00 -50.22 -16.41
N LEU A 217 13.55 -49.71 -15.25
CA LEU A 217 13.58 -50.42 -13.96
C LEU A 217 12.25 -50.23 -13.21
N ASP A 218 11.84 -51.25 -12.45
CA ASP A 218 10.56 -51.26 -11.71
C ASP A 218 10.60 -50.52 -10.35
N PHE A 219 11.63 -49.71 -10.12
CA PHE A 219 11.85 -48.93 -8.91
C PHE A 219 12.51 -47.59 -9.28
N PRO A 220 12.38 -46.55 -8.45
CA PRO A 220 13.13 -45.33 -8.62
C PRO A 220 14.62 -45.57 -8.32
N ALA A 221 15.49 -44.98 -9.13
CA ALA A 221 16.93 -45.16 -9.00
C ALA A 221 17.65 -43.84 -9.22
N VAL A 222 18.69 -43.60 -8.43
CA VAL A 222 19.74 -42.64 -8.78
C VAL A 222 20.66 -43.29 -9.80
N PHE A 223 21.16 -42.53 -10.77
CA PHE A 223 21.94 -43.08 -11.87
C PHE A 223 23.06 -42.17 -12.32
N ALA A 224 24.03 -42.74 -13.05
CA ALA A 224 25.08 -42.01 -13.74
C ALA A 224 25.44 -42.73 -15.05
N PHE A 225 25.95 -41.95 -16.01
CA PHE A 225 26.38 -42.45 -17.31
C PHE A 225 27.90 -42.49 -17.45
N GLY A 226 28.37 -43.38 -18.31
CA GLY A 226 29.78 -43.53 -18.66
C GLY A 226 29.94 -43.98 -20.10
N ASP A 227 31.14 -43.79 -20.65
CA ASP A 227 31.46 -44.05 -22.06
C ASP A 227 30.42 -43.42 -23.02
N GLN A 228 30.03 -42.15 -22.81
CA GLN A 228 29.02 -41.45 -23.63
C GLN A 228 27.63 -42.12 -23.59
N GLY A 229 27.25 -42.62 -22.43
CA GLY A 229 25.97 -43.29 -22.18
C GLY A 229 25.90 -44.77 -22.56
N ASN A 230 27.04 -45.37 -22.89
CA ASN A 230 27.12 -46.80 -23.21
C ASN A 230 27.29 -47.68 -21.97
N VAL A 231 27.66 -47.08 -20.84
CA VAL A 231 27.55 -47.67 -19.51
C VAL A 231 26.57 -46.83 -18.71
N ILE A 232 25.54 -47.47 -18.17
CA ILE A 232 24.58 -46.83 -17.27
C ILE A 232 24.65 -47.58 -15.95
N LEU A 233 24.92 -46.87 -14.85
CA LEU A 233 24.89 -47.43 -13.51
C LEU A 233 23.69 -46.83 -12.77
N ALA A 234 22.87 -47.66 -12.15
CA ALA A 234 21.69 -47.25 -11.40
C ALA A 234 21.66 -47.93 -10.03
N VAL A 235 21.40 -47.18 -8.96
CA VAL A 235 21.23 -47.72 -7.61
C VAL A 235 19.80 -47.42 -7.16
N PRO A 236 19.02 -48.43 -6.71
CA PRO A 236 17.70 -48.18 -6.15
C PRO A 236 17.78 -47.13 -5.04
N TYR A 237 16.97 -46.09 -5.14
CA TYR A 237 16.87 -45.07 -4.10
C TYR A 237 15.51 -45.19 -3.47
N ASN A 238 15.45 -45.52 -2.18
CA ASN A 238 14.16 -45.60 -1.48
C ASN A 238 14.07 -44.65 -0.28
N GLY A 239 15.14 -43.97 0.16
CA GLY A 239 15.07 -43.05 1.33
C GLY A 239 15.10 -43.75 2.71
N LYS A 240 15.54 -43.02 3.75
CA LYS A 240 16.02 -43.60 5.03
C LYS A 240 14.93 -44.01 6.05
N LYS A 241 13.75 -43.37 6.04
CA LYS A 241 12.77 -43.50 7.15
C LYS A 241 11.73 -44.61 6.99
N LYS A 242 11.41 -45.05 5.77
CA LYS A 242 10.41 -46.10 5.49
C LYS A 242 10.95 -47.29 4.70
N TYR A 243 12.20 -47.28 4.23
CA TYR A 243 12.59 -48.16 3.13
C TYR A 243 13.94 -48.87 3.29
N GLU A 244 14.05 -50.05 2.65
CA GLU A 244 15.24 -50.90 2.68
C GLU A 244 16.44 -50.24 1.97
N ALA A 245 17.62 -50.33 2.58
CA ALA A 245 18.88 -49.97 1.94
C ALA A 245 19.12 -50.78 0.66
N ALA A 246 19.75 -50.17 -0.34
CA ALA A 246 20.08 -50.81 -1.59
C ALA A 246 21.08 -51.94 -1.36
N LYS A 247 20.66 -53.18 -1.64
CA LYS A 247 21.50 -54.39 -1.56
C LYS A 247 22.25 -54.67 -2.86
N HIS A 248 21.84 -54.02 -3.94
CA HIS A 248 22.37 -54.21 -5.28
C HIS A 248 22.50 -52.88 -5.98
N PHE A 249 23.50 -52.75 -6.84
CA PHE A 249 23.46 -51.79 -7.93
C PHE A 249 23.15 -52.53 -9.24
N TYR A 250 22.54 -51.81 -10.17
CA TYR A 250 22.18 -52.28 -11.50
C TYR A 250 23.05 -51.57 -12.51
N PHE A 251 23.34 -52.26 -13.61
CA PHE A 251 24.03 -51.64 -14.73
C PHE A 251 23.50 -52.14 -16.05
N SER A 252 23.61 -51.30 -17.06
CA SER A 252 23.28 -51.60 -18.44
C SER A 252 24.49 -51.29 -19.33
N LEU A 253 24.81 -52.22 -20.23
CA LEU A 253 25.84 -52.05 -21.27
C LEU A 253 25.24 -51.91 -22.68
N ASP A 254 23.92 -51.84 -22.78
CA ASP A 254 23.15 -51.75 -24.03
C ASP A 254 22.12 -50.61 -23.99
N GLN A 255 22.52 -49.50 -23.36
CA GLN A 255 21.78 -48.23 -23.32
C GLN A 255 20.35 -48.37 -22.75
N GLY A 256 20.21 -49.11 -21.66
CA GLY A 256 18.99 -49.25 -20.86
C GLY A 256 18.06 -50.35 -21.34
N LYS A 257 18.45 -51.15 -22.34
CA LYS A 257 17.61 -52.22 -22.91
C LYS A 257 17.58 -53.46 -22.01
N SER A 258 18.71 -53.85 -21.45
CA SER A 258 18.80 -54.93 -20.47
C SER A 258 19.69 -54.52 -19.30
N TRP A 259 19.34 -55.05 -18.13
CA TRP A 259 19.95 -54.68 -16.86
C TRP A 259 20.47 -55.92 -16.15
N GLU A 260 21.71 -55.83 -15.70
CA GLU A 260 22.34 -56.81 -14.82
C GLU A 260 22.45 -56.20 -13.41
N LYS A 261 22.52 -57.05 -12.38
CA LYS A 261 22.65 -56.60 -10.99
C LYS A 261 23.89 -57.16 -10.33
N VAL A 262 24.48 -56.39 -9.43
CA VAL A 262 25.65 -56.76 -8.64
C VAL A 262 25.36 -56.50 -7.17
N ASP A 263 25.65 -57.48 -6.33
CA ASP A 263 25.46 -57.40 -4.88
C ASP A 263 26.47 -56.42 -4.27
N LEU A 264 25.98 -55.49 -3.46
CA LEU A 264 26.82 -54.66 -2.60
C LEU A 264 27.20 -55.46 -1.35
N GLU A 265 28.48 -55.43 -0.97
CA GLU A 265 28.97 -56.14 0.21
C GLU A 265 28.23 -55.67 1.49
N HIS A 266 27.95 -54.36 1.56
CA HIS A 266 27.17 -53.72 2.61
C HIS A 266 26.01 -52.94 1.98
N PRO A 267 24.75 -53.18 2.39
CA PRO A 267 23.62 -52.38 1.90
C PRO A 267 23.78 -50.90 2.24
N ILE A 268 23.48 -50.02 1.29
CA ILE A 268 23.63 -48.56 1.47
C ILE A 268 22.36 -47.78 1.10
N TYR A 269 22.17 -46.63 1.72
CA TYR A 269 21.44 -45.53 1.11
C TYR A 269 22.42 -44.74 0.24
N PRO A 270 22.24 -44.69 -1.10
CA PRO A 270 23.18 -43.99 -1.95
C PRO A 270 23.06 -42.48 -1.71
N LEU A 271 24.22 -41.84 -1.54
CA LEU A 271 24.38 -40.38 -1.43
C LEU A 271 24.89 -39.77 -2.74
N SER A 272 25.71 -40.50 -3.50
CA SER A 272 26.24 -40.03 -4.79
C SER A 272 26.63 -41.20 -5.70
N ILE A 273 26.50 -41.00 -7.01
CA ILE A 273 27.10 -41.84 -8.04
C ILE A 273 27.89 -40.91 -8.96
N LEU A 274 29.20 -41.01 -8.93
CA LEU A 274 30.10 -40.11 -9.62
C LEU A 274 30.84 -40.82 -10.76
N THR A 275 31.05 -40.10 -11.84
CA THR A 275 31.92 -40.44 -12.97
C THR A 275 32.71 -39.19 -13.37
N THR A 276 33.39 -39.19 -14.51
CA THR A 276 33.95 -37.94 -15.05
C THR A 276 32.81 -36.99 -15.47
N ILE A 277 33.01 -35.69 -15.31
CA ILE A 277 32.00 -34.66 -15.64
C ILE A 277 31.54 -34.71 -17.10
N ASP A 278 32.41 -35.18 -18.00
CA ASP A 278 32.15 -35.36 -19.43
C ASP A 278 31.48 -36.71 -19.76
N GLY A 279 31.17 -37.54 -18.77
CA GLY A 279 30.52 -38.85 -18.96
C GLY A 279 31.31 -39.86 -19.80
N THR A 280 32.61 -39.63 -20.06
CA THR A 280 33.42 -40.50 -20.95
C THR A 280 34.10 -41.66 -20.23
N SER A 281 34.22 -41.59 -18.91
CA SER A 281 34.81 -42.67 -18.09
C SER A 281 33.94 -43.92 -18.06
N ARG A 282 34.58 -45.09 -17.92
CA ARG A 282 33.94 -46.39 -17.63
C ARG A 282 34.06 -46.79 -16.16
N LYS A 283 34.52 -45.86 -15.33
CA LYS A 283 34.76 -46.05 -13.90
C LYS A 283 33.85 -45.12 -13.14
N PHE A 284 33.24 -45.67 -12.10
CA PHE A 284 32.28 -44.98 -11.26
C PHE A 284 32.69 -45.10 -9.79
N ILE A 285 32.22 -44.14 -9.00
CA ILE A 285 32.31 -44.15 -7.56
C ILE A 285 30.89 -44.04 -7.01
N ILE A 286 30.45 -45.00 -6.21
CA ILE A 286 29.17 -44.95 -5.49
C ILE A 286 29.49 -44.66 -4.03
N GLY A 287 29.02 -43.53 -3.51
CA GLY A 287 29.08 -43.19 -2.09
C GLY A 287 27.72 -43.40 -1.44
N GLY A 288 27.69 -43.97 -0.24
CA GLY A 288 26.45 -44.14 0.52
C GLY A 288 26.67 -44.49 1.99
N ILE A 289 25.63 -44.35 2.80
CA ILE A 289 25.65 -44.65 4.24
C ILE A 289 24.93 -45.97 4.50
N ASP A 290 25.33 -46.68 5.56
CA ASP A 290 24.64 -47.91 5.94
C ASP A 290 23.19 -47.70 6.42
N ASP A 291 22.47 -48.81 6.48
CA ASP A 291 21.14 -49.00 7.07
C ASP A 291 21.06 -48.60 8.55
N SER A 292 22.20 -48.49 9.26
CA SER A 292 22.19 -48.32 10.71
C SER A 292 21.40 -47.09 11.13
N ARG A 293 20.68 -47.17 12.26
CA ARG A 293 19.87 -46.05 12.79
C ARG A 293 20.64 -44.73 12.88
N ARG A 294 21.96 -44.78 13.07
CA ARG A 294 22.84 -43.61 13.18
C ARG A 294 23.64 -43.30 11.91
N ALA A 295 23.55 -44.09 10.85
CA ALA A 295 24.46 -44.01 9.69
C ALA A 295 25.92 -43.99 10.16
N GLU A 296 26.32 -44.99 10.95
CA GLU A 296 27.63 -45.02 11.61
C GLU A 296 28.78 -45.18 10.61
N ASN A 297 28.53 -45.76 9.44
CA ASN A 297 29.54 -46.00 8.43
C ASN A 297 29.11 -45.48 7.06
N GLU A 298 30.05 -44.83 6.38
CA GLU A 298 29.97 -44.46 4.98
C GLU A 298 30.81 -45.44 4.15
N TYR A 299 30.26 -45.90 3.04
CA TYR A 299 30.86 -46.85 2.13
C TYR A 299 31.05 -46.19 0.76
N ILE A 300 32.23 -46.40 0.19
CA ILE A 300 32.59 -45.94 -1.13
C ILE A 300 32.93 -47.17 -1.98
N TYR A 301 32.13 -47.43 -3.01
CA TYR A 301 32.36 -48.50 -3.97
C TYR A 301 32.96 -47.92 -5.25
N SER A 302 34.08 -48.46 -5.70
CA SER A 302 34.61 -48.18 -7.04
C SER A 302 34.18 -49.29 -8.00
N VAL A 303 33.51 -48.92 -9.08
CA VAL A 303 33.02 -49.85 -10.10
C VAL A 303 33.77 -49.58 -11.41
N ASP A 304 34.36 -50.61 -12.01
CA ASP A 304 35.20 -50.49 -13.20
C ASP A 304 34.72 -51.41 -14.33
N PHE A 305 34.16 -50.83 -15.39
CA PHE A 305 33.67 -51.55 -16.57
C PHE A 305 34.72 -51.71 -17.68
N THR A 306 35.99 -51.32 -17.45
CA THR A 306 37.04 -51.32 -18.49
C THR A 306 37.23 -52.69 -19.13
N ASN A 307 37.00 -53.78 -18.40
CA ASN A 307 37.17 -55.16 -18.88
C ASN A 307 35.91 -55.78 -19.50
N ALA A 308 34.75 -55.12 -19.43
CA ALA A 308 33.56 -55.62 -20.12
C ALA A 308 33.81 -55.66 -21.64
N PHE A 309 33.16 -56.60 -22.34
CA PHE A 309 33.42 -56.88 -23.77
C PHE A 309 34.91 -57.13 -24.09
N ASP A 310 35.67 -57.70 -23.15
CA ASP A 310 37.12 -57.91 -23.26
C ASP A 310 37.91 -56.61 -23.52
N GLY A 311 37.36 -55.46 -23.15
CA GLY A 311 37.95 -54.14 -23.41
C GLY A 311 37.92 -53.71 -24.89
N LYS A 312 37.07 -54.35 -25.72
CA LYS A 312 36.95 -54.04 -27.15
C LYS A 312 36.53 -52.58 -27.39
N THR A 313 37.33 -51.85 -28.17
CA THR A 313 36.95 -50.53 -28.72
C THR A 313 36.08 -50.71 -29.97
N CYS A 314 35.04 -49.88 -30.11
CA CYS A 314 34.14 -49.90 -31.26
C CYS A 314 34.85 -49.53 -32.57
N GLY A 315 34.59 -50.31 -33.63
CA GLY A 315 34.99 -49.98 -34.99
C GLY A 315 33.92 -49.16 -35.70
N ASP A 316 34.17 -48.73 -36.95
CA ASP A 316 33.24 -47.84 -37.66
C ASP A 316 31.82 -48.42 -37.84
N ASP A 317 31.72 -49.73 -38.08
CA ASP A 317 30.46 -50.47 -38.26
C ASP A 317 29.63 -50.59 -36.97
N ASP A 318 30.23 -50.34 -35.80
CA ASP A 318 29.57 -50.39 -34.50
C ASP A 318 28.80 -49.08 -34.18
N PHE A 319 28.89 -48.06 -35.05
CA PHE A 319 28.23 -46.76 -34.88
C PHE A 319 26.99 -46.60 -35.77
N GLU A 320 26.04 -45.80 -35.31
CA GLU A 320 24.89 -45.28 -36.05
C GLU A 320 24.89 -43.75 -36.04
N GLU A 321 24.23 -43.15 -37.03
CA GLU A 321 23.91 -41.74 -37.03
C GLU A 321 22.52 -41.55 -36.41
N PHE A 322 22.47 -40.76 -35.35
CA PHE A 322 21.25 -40.39 -34.63
C PHE A 322 20.89 -38.95 -34.95
N VAL A 323 19.68 -38.71 -35.44
CA VAL A 323 19.14 -37.36 -35.66
C VAL A 323 18.52 -36.89 -34.35
N ALA A 324 18.96 -35.73 -33.85
CA ALA A 324 18.58 -35.23 -32.54
C ALA A 324 17.09 -34.90 -32.40
N ARG A 325 16.49 -34.32 -33.45
CA ARG A 325 15.12 -33.81 -33.48
C ARG A 325 14.38 -34.34 -34.70
N LYS A 326 13.18 -34.88 -34.51
CA LYS A 326 12.28 -35.32 -35.58
C LYS A 326 10.89 -34.73 -35.37
N SER A 327 10.23 -34.31 -36.44
CA SER A 327 8.81 -33.94 -36.35
C SER A 327 7.96 -35.19 -36.07
N ASN A 328 6.89 -35.03 -35.28
CA ASN A 328 5.86 -36.05 -35.06
C ASN A 328 4.61 -35.80 -35.93
N ASP A 329 4.61 -34.78 -36.79
CA ASP A 329 3.48 -34.46 -37.65
C ASP A 329 3.25 -35.55 -38.69
N ASN A 330 2.05 -36.14 -38.69
CA ASN A 330 1.55 -37.05 -39.71
C ASN A 330 2.41 -38.31 -39.99
N GLY A 331 3.28 -38.72 -39.06
CA GLY A 331 4.16 -39.88 -39.20
C GLY A 331 5.36 -39.67 -40.12
N ASN A 332 5.65 -38.43 -40.51
CA ASN A 332 6.88 -38.10 -41.22
C ASN A 332 8.00 -37.81 -40.21
N ASP A 333 8.90 -38.78 -40.05
CA ASP A 333 10.12 -38.77 -39.22
C ASP A 333 11.20 -37.76 -39.72
N GLU A 334 10.78 -36.61 -40.24
CA GLU A 334 11.68 -35.63 -40.87
C GLU A 334 12.52 -34.87 -39.83
N PRO A 335 13.84 -34.71 -40.07
CA PRO A 335 14.72 -33.94 -39.18
C PRO A 335 14.28 -32.47 -39.06
N LEU A 336 13.98 -32.05 -37.82
CA LEU A 336 13.56 -30.68 -37.52
C LEU A 336 14.75 -29.71 -37.57
N CYS A 337 14.51 -28.52 -38.11
CA CYS A 337 15.48 -27.44 -38.13
C CYS A 337 15.28 -26.49 -36.95
N VAL A 338 16.33 -26.28 -36.16
CA VAL A 338 16.37 -25.28 -35.06
C VAL A 338 17.69 -24.52 -35.19
N TYR A 339 17.67 -23.20 -35.03
CA TYR A 339 18.81 -22.32 -35.31
C TYR A 339 19.45 -22.56 -36.69
N GLY A 340 18.63 -22.82 -37.70
CA GLY A 340 19.08 -23.05 -39.08
C GLY A 340 19.86 -24.33 -39.34
N HIS A 341 19.90 -25.28 -38.41
CA HIS A 341 20.59 -26.55 -38.63
C HIS A 341 19.85 -27.76 -38.05
N ARG A 342 20.20 -28.92 -38.59
CA ARG A 342 19.85 -30.23 -38.04
C ARG A 342 21.05 -30.78 -37.30
N GLU A 343 20.84 -31.27 -36.09
CA GLU A 343 21.88 -31.92 -35.31
C GLU A 343 21.84 -33.43 -35.51
N LYS A 344 23.01 -34.00 -35.77
CA LYS A 344 23.23 -35.44 -35.83
C LYS A 344 24.37 -35.81 -34.90
N PHE A 345 24.27 -36.99 -34.32
CA PHE A 345 25.30 -37.57 -33.49
C PHE A 345 25.76 -38.88 -34.07
N ARG A 346 27.07 -39.13 -34.01
CA ARG A 346 27.60 -40.47 -34.20
C ARG A 346 27.63 -41.17 -32.85
N ARG A 347 26.81 -42.19 -32.65
CA ARG A 347 26.72 -42.95 -31.39
C ARG A 347 26.85 -44.45 -31.61
N ARG A 348 27.25 -45.20 -30.58
CA ARG A 348 27.32 -46.66 -30.64
C ARG A 348 25.91 -47.24 -30.86
N LYS A 349 25.78 -48.22 -31.75
CA LYS A 349 24.57 -49.03 -31.90
C LYS A 349 24.24 -49.73 -30.59
N GLN A 350 22.96 -49.82 -30.26
CA GLN A 350 22.50 -50.34 -28.97
C GLN A 350 22.99 -51.78 -28.69
N ASP A 351 23.09 -52.62 -29.72
CA ASP A 351 23.49 -54.03 -29.63
C ASP A 351 24.99 -54.28 -29.84
N ALA A 352 25.76 -53.25 -30.20
CA ALA A 352 27.20 -53.40 -30.46
C ALA A 352 27.98 -53.64 -29.17
N LYS A 353 28.64 -54.79 -29.05
CA LYS A 353 29.38 -55.20 -27.84
C LYS A 353 30.81 -54.65 -27.83
N CYS A 354 30.94 -53.34 -27.61
CA CYS A 354 32.21 -52.61 -27.57
C CYS A 354 32.00 -51.27 -26.84
N PHE A 355 33.11 -50.59 -26.52
CA PHE A 355 33.11 -49.24 -25.94
C PHE A 355 33.65 -48.21 -26.92
N VAL A 356 33.15 -46.97 -26.82
CA VAL A 356 33.72 -45.83 -27.56
C VAL A 356 35.17 -45.61 -27.14
N ASN A 357 35.45 -45.74 -25.82
CA ASN A 357 36.79 -45.78 -25.23
C ASN A 357 37.65 -44.53 -25.58
N LYS A 358 37.02 -43.35 -25.45
CA LYS A 358 37.64 -42.04 -25.70
C LYS A 358 37.46 -41.15 -24.48
N LEU A 359 38.37 -41.29 -23.51
CA LEU A 359 38.36 -40.51 -22.27
C LEU A 359 38.70 -39.04 -22.57
N PHE A 360 37.95 -38.09 -22.02
CA PHE A 360 38.12 -36.65 -22.23
C PHE A 360 37.90 -36.17 -23.67
N GLU A 361 37.15 -36.92 -24.48
CA GLU A 361 36.68 -36.48 -25.79
C GLU A 361 35.15 -36.29 -25.75
N ASP A 362 34.74 -35.03 -25.70
CA ASP A 362 33.32 -34.65 -25.74
C ASP A 362 32.64 -35.16 -27.02
N ILE A 363 31.33 -35.36 -26.91
CA ILE A 363 30.49 -35.75 -28.04
C ILE A 363 30.53 -34.64 -29.09
N LYS A 364 30.77 -35.02 -30.35
CA LYS A 364 30.76 -34.10 -31.48
C LYS A 364 29.39 -34.06 -32.11
N VAL A 365 28.75 -32.91 -32.04
CA VAL A 365 27.54 -32.60 -32.80
C VAL A 365 27.92 -32.40 -34.27
N ILE A 366 27.29 -33.15 -35.16
CA ILE A 366 27.38 -32.97 -36.61
C ILE A 366 26.22 -32.06 -37.00
N GLU A 367 26.56 -30.84 -37.41
CA GLU A 367 25.59 -29.82 -37.77
C GLU A 367 25.40 -29.81 -39.29
N ASP A 368 24.16 -29.95 -39.72
CA ASP A 368 23.76 -29.95 -41.12
C ASP A 368 22.87 -28.72 -41.39
N PRO A 369 23.42 -27.64 -41.99
CA PRO A 369 22.69 -26.43 -42.32
C PRO A 369 21.41 -26.69 -43.13
N CYS A 370 20.28 -26.13 -42.66
CA CYS A 370 19.02 -26.14 -43.38
C CYS A 370 18.96 -25.01 -44.41
N GLN A 371 17.97 -25.03 -45.30
CA GLN A 371 17.62 -23.81 -46.04
C GLN A 371 16.98 -22.79 -45.10
N CYS A 372 17.35 -21.52 -45.22
CA CYS A 372 16.75 -20.45 -44.42
C CYS A 372 15.24 -20.33 -44.65
N THR A 373 14.52 -20.12 -43.56
CA THR A 373 13.06 -19.91 -43.48
C THR A 373 12.75 -18.62 -42.71
N GLU A 374 11.49 -18.18 -42.71
CA GLU A 374 11.05 -17.02 -41.92
C GLU A 374 11.31 -17.16 -40.42
N HIS A 375 11.40 -18.39 -39.89
CA HIS A 375 11.68 -18.65 -38.47
C HIS A 375 13.15 -18.48 -38.08
N ASP A 376 14.05 -18.34 -39.07
CA ASP A 376 15.47 -18.09 -38.85
C ASP A 376 15.80 -16.59 -38.71
N PHE A 377 14.79 -15.73 -38.87
CA PHE A 377 14.89 -14.28 -38.77
C PHE A 377 14.11 -13.77 -37.58
N GLU A 378 14.64 -12.71 -36.98
CA GLU A 378 14.02 -11.94 -35.90
C GLU A 378 13.92 -10.47 -36.32
N CYS A 379 13.24 -9.64 -35.52
CA CYS A 379 13.10 -8.22 -35.82
C CYS A 379 14.45 -7.50 -35.72
N GLY A 380 14.68 -6.57 -36.65
CA GLY A 380 15.91 -5.78 -36.71
C GLY A 380 15.94 -4.68 -35.64
N PRO A 381 17.12 -4.06 -35.40
CA PRO A 381 17.24 -2.96 -34.45
C PRO A 381 16.26 -1.82 -34.77
N GLY A 382 15.52 -1.34 -33.77
CA GLY A 382 14.44 -0.38 -33.95
C GLY A 382 13.08 -0.98 -34.32
N PHE A 383 12.95 -2.31 -34.33
CA PHE A 383 11.69 -3.03 -34.53
C PHE A 383 11.49 -4.10 -33.45
N ARG A 384 10.23 -4.37 -33.13
CA ARG A 384 9.79 -5.43 -32.21
C ARG A 384 8.71 -6.29 -32.86
N LEU A 385 8.46 -7.47 -32.30
CA LEU A 385 7.37 -8.32 -32.76
C LEU A 385 6.00 -7.66 -32.48
N SER A 386 5.06 -7.76 -33.41
CA SER A 386 3.68 -7.29 -33.20
C SER A 386 2.95 -8.16 -32.17
N GLU A 387 2.38 -7.55 -31.14
CA GLU A 387 1.49 -8.24 -30.18
C GLU A 387 0.10 -8.57 -30.76
N LYS A 388 -0.35 -7.81 -31.78
CA LYS A 388 -1.69 -7.94 -32.36
C LYS A 388 -1.79 -8.99 -33.47
N GLU A 389 -0.68 -9.30 -34.12
CA GLU A 389 -0.66 -10.23 -35.26
C GLU A 389 0.15 -11.48 -34.87
N SER A 390 -0.46 -12.65 -34.95
CA SER A 390 0.13 -13.95 -34.55
C SER A 390 1.27 -14.45 -35.47
N THR A 391 1.86 -13.58 -36.28
CA THR A 391 2.83 -13.93 -37.33
C THR A 391 4.04 -13.00 -37.24
N ASN A 392 5.25 -13.52 -37.55
CA ASN A 392 6.57 -12.84 -37.59
C ASN A 392 6.60 -11.46 -38.30
N VAL A 393 5.86 -10.49 -37.79
CA VAL A 393 5.65 -9.14 -38.33
C VAL A 393 6.32 -8.18 -37.37
N CYS A 394 7.28 -7.43 -37.92
CA CYS A 394 8.10 -6.50 -37.16
C CYS A 394 7.54 -5.10 -37.30
N VAL A 395 7.19 -4.49 -36.17
CA VAL A 395 6.66 -3.12 -36.08
C VAL A 395 7.72 -2.20 -35.48
N PRO A 396 7.76 -0.91 -35.86
CA PRO A 396 8.67 0.07 -35.27
C PRO A 396 8.62 0.08 -33.73
N ASP A 397 9.78 -0.08 -33.07
CA ASP A 397 9.93 0.06 -31.62
C ASP A 397 10.26 1.53 -31.30
N ARG A 398 9.26 2.25 -30.77
CA ARG A 398 9.38 3.68 -30.45
C ARG A 398 10.53 3.97 -29.48
N LYS A 399 10.76 3.14 -28.45
CA LYS A 399 11.80 3.38 -27.42
C LYS A 399 13.20 3.34 -28.04
N GLN A 400 13.47 2.32 -28.85
CA GLN A 400 14.73 2.21 -29.59
C GLN A 400 14.86 3.30 -30.66
N LEU A 401 13.78 3.61 -31.36
CA LEU A 401 13.79 4.60 -32.44
C LEU A 401 14.04 6.01 -31.91
N THR A 402 13.50 6.40 -30.76
CA THR A 402 13.79 7.69 -30.13
C THR A 402 15.30 7.86 -29.90
N GLN A 403 16.00 6.80 -29.46
CA GLN A 403 17.47 6.83 -29.32
C GLN A 403 18.20 6.85 -30.68
N LEU A 404 17.78 6.01 -31.63
CA LEU A 404 18.41 5.92 -32.96
C LEU A 404 18.22 7.17 -33.82
N CYS A 405 17.14 7.91 -33.58
CA CYS A 405 16.74 9.13 -34.27
C CYS A 405 17.33 10.42 -33.69
N GLN A 406 18.02 10.37 -32.55
CA GLN A 406 18.69 11.55 -31.99
C GLN A 406 19.52 12.25 -33.09
N SER A 407 19.15 13.50 -33.42
CA SER A 407 19.77 14.36 -34.46
C SER A 407 19.58 13.98 -35.94
N LYS A 408 18.72 13.02 -36.29
CA LYS A 408 18.42 12.63 -37.68
C LYS A 408 17.03 13.08 -38.12
N SER A 409 16.85 13.33 -39.42
CA SER A 409 15.52 13.59 -40.01
C SER A 409 14.80 12.32 -40.43
N GLU A 410 15.54 11.36 -40.98
CA GLU A 410 15.05 10.06 -41.44
C GLU A 410 16.11 9.00 -41.15
N ILE A 411 15.68 7.77 -40.93
CA ILE A 411 16.56 6.60 -40.76
C ILE A 411 16.01 5.43 -41.58
N THR A 412 16.90 4.71 -42.26
CA THR A 412 16.55 3.47 -42.98
C THR A 412 17.18 2.30 -42.26
N LEU A 413 16.35 1.34 -41.85
CA LEU A 413 16.76 0.17 -41.07
C LEU A 413 16.16 -1.10 -41.69
N PRO A 414 16.86 -2.25 -41.60
CA PRO A 414 16.26 -3.55 -41.93
C PRO A 414 15.17 -3.89 -40.90
N ASN A 415 13.96 -4.24 -41.35
CA ASN A 415 12.88 -4.65 -40.44
C ASN A 415 13.16 -5.97 -39.71
N LYS A 416 13.99 -6.83 -40.32
CA LYS A 416 14.40 -8.14 -39.82
C LYS A 416 15.90 -8.35 -39.96
N VAL A 417 16.45 -9.20 -39.12
CA VAL A 417 17.84 -9.67 -39.18
C VAL A 417 17.88 -11.18 -39.04
N LEU A 418 18.90 -11.82 -39.62
CA LEU A 418 19.15 -13.23 -39.37
C LEU A 418 19.54 -13.38 -37.89
N VAL A 419 18.89 -14.30 -37.17
CA VAL A 419 19.19 -14.58 -35.75
C VAL A 419 20.69 -14.85 -35.58
N GLU A 420 21.34 -14.18 -34.63
CA GLU A 420 22.78 -14.34 -34.43
C GLU A 420 23.14 -15.78 -34.06
N GLY A 421 24.19 -16.32 -34.69
CA GLY A 421 24.59 -17.72 -34.55
C GLY A 421 23.74 -18.73 -35.34
N ASN A 422 22.70 -18.29 -36.05
CA ASN A 422 21.92 -19.16 -36.93
C ASN A 422 22.78 -19.68 -38.10
N LYS A 423 22.70 -20.99 -38.36
CA LYS A 423 23.56 -21.70 -39.31
C LYS A 423 22.88 -22.00 -40.65
N CYS A 424 21.70 -21.43 -40.91
CA CYS A 424 20.97 -21.69 -42.13
C CYS A 424 21.75 -21.25 -43.39
N ASN A 425 21.49 -21.94 -44.49
CA ASN A 425 22.05 -21.64 -45.80
C ASN A 425 20.98 -20.99 -46.68
N MET A 426 21.28 -19.82 -47.24
CA MET A 426 20.35 -19.11 -48.14
C MET A 426 20.07 -19.87 -49.44
N GLY A 427 20.98 -20.71 -49.91
CA GLY A 427 20.81 -21.44 -51.17
C GLY A 427 20.52 -20.48 -52.34
N ASP A 428 19.35 -20.63 -52.96
CA ASP A 428 18.88 -19.77 -54.07
C ASP A 428 18.15 -18.50 -53.59
N LYS A 429 17.77 -18.43 -52.31
CA LYS A 429 17.12 -17.26 -51.72
C LYS A 429 18.16 -16.17 -51.44
N LYS A 430 17.69 -14.94 -51.31
CA LYS A 430 18.51 -13.79 -50.92
C LYS A 430 18.00 -13.17 -49.64
N LEU A 431 18.82 -12.31 -49.04
CA LEU A 431 18.44 -11.60 -47.82
C LEU A 431 17.17 -10.76 -48.04
N GLU A 432 16.99 -10.19 -49.24
CA GLU A 432 15.81 -9.39 -49.60
C GLU A 432 14.51 -10.21 -49.70
N ASP A 433 14.58 -11.54 -49.73
CA ASP A 433 13.38 -12.40 -49.68
C ASP A 433 12.78 -12.48 -48.27
N PHE A 434 13.53 -12.05 -47.24
CA PHE A 434 13.14 -12.10 -45.83
C PHE A 434 13.19 -10.73 -45.14
N VAL A 435 14.09 -9.85 -45.59
CA VAL A 435 14.36 -8.55 -44.97
C VAL A 435 13.94 -7.42 -45.92
N SER A 436 13.02 -6.56 -45.46
CA SER A 436 12.71 -5.28 -46.10
C SER A 436 13.49 -4.14 -45.45
N GLN A 437 13.87 -3.15 -46.25
CA GLN A 437 14.41 -1.88 -45.75
C GLN A 437 13.26 -0.91 -45.53
N GLU A 438 13.05 -0.49 -44.29
CA GLU A 438 12.00 0.45 -43.92
C GLU A 438 12.62 1.82 -43.63
N THR A 439 12.10 2.86 -44.27
CA THR A 439 12.52 4.25 -44.03
C THR A 439 11.52 4.93 -43.10
N LEU A 440 11.99 5.30 -41.91
CA LEU A 440 11.20 5.90 -40.85
C LEU A 440 11.55 7.39 -40.72
N LYS A 441 10.53 8.24 -40.59
CA LYS A 441 10.72 9.67 -40.31
C LYS A 441 10.96 9.85 -38.83
N CYS A 442 12.10 10.44 -38.47
CA CYS A 442 12.43 10.66 -37.06
C CYS A 442 11.54 11.69 -36.37
N SER A 443 10.84 12.54 -37.14
CA SER A 443 9.79 13.43 -36.63
C SER A 443 8.64 12.69 -35.95
N ASP A 444 8.44 11.41 -36.28
CA ASP A 444 7.31 10.63 -35.78
C ASP A 444 7.65 9.95 -34.44
N TYR A 445 8.92 9.98 -34.02
CA TYR A 445 9.45 9.29 -32.83
C TYR A 445 10.20 10.21 -31.86
N VAL A 446 10.50 11.44 -32.27
CA VAL A 446 11.18 12.46 -31.46
C VAL A 446 10.32 13.72 -31.50
N ASP A 447 9.70 14.09 -30.38
CA ASP A 447 9.08 15.40 -30.26
C ASP A 447 10.18 16.46 -30.28
N ASN A 448 10.37 17.09 -31.43
CA ASN A 448 11.03 18.38 -31.49
C ASN A 448 10.05 19.44 -30.97
N GLY A 449 9.80 19.45 -29.66
CA GLY A 449 9.07 20.47 -28.92
C GLY A 449 7.89 21.07 -29.67
N GLY A 450 6.70 20.49 -29.50
CA GLY A 450 5.44 21.11 -29.84
C GLY A 450 5.18 22.35 -28.99
N ASP A 451 5.93 23.41 -29.25
CA ASP A 451 5.48 24.79 -29.24
C ASP A 451 6.56 25.60 -29.95
N GLY A 452 6.20 26.30 -31.02
CA GLY A 452 7.10 27.00 -31.94
C GLY A 452 7.86 28.21 -31.36
N ASN A 453 8.12 28.23 -30.06
CA ASN A 453 9.01 29.17 -29.40
C ASN A 453 10.31 28.45 -29.06
N GLY A 454 11.38 28.81 -29.77
CA GLY A 454 12.72 28.21 -29.66
C GLY A 454 13.42 28.49 -28.34
N ASP A 455 12.84 28.07 -27.22
CA ASP A 455 13.53 27.97 -25.95
C ASP A 455 14.38 26.69 -25.98
N GLU A 456 15.68 26.86 -25.76
CA GLU A 456 16.67 25.78 -25.63
C GLU A 456 16.08 24.67 -24.74
N GLN A 457 16.10 23.42 -25.24
CA GLN A 457 15.66 22.22 -24.51
C GLN A 457 16.07 22.33 -23.04
N ASN A 458 15.12 22.62 -22.15
CA ASN A 458 15.38 22.49 -20.72
C ASN A 458 15.37 20.99 -20.45
N PRO A 459 16.52 20.34 -20.17
CA PRO A 459 16.56 18.90 -19.91
C PRO A 459 15.67 18.48 -18.71
N ASN A 460 15.21 19.44 -17.91
CA ASN A 460 14.43 19.23 -16.71
C ASN A 460 12.90 19.18 -16.94
N GLN A 461 12.42 19.15 -18.19
CA GLN A 461 10.97 19.24 -18.51
C GLN A 461 10.26 17.92 -18.82
N GLY A 462 10.94 16.77 -18.86
CA GLY A 462 10.35 15.48 -19.22
C GLY A 462 9.92 15.39 -20.70
N ASP A 463 10.30 14.31 -21.39
CA ASP A 463 9.90 14.05 -22.78
C ASP A 463 8.54 13.33 -22.79
N SER A 464 7.54 13.92 -23.48
CA SER A 464 6.19 13.35 -23.64
C SER A 464 6.22 11.96 -24.28
N ASN A 465 7.27 11.64 -25.05
CA ASN A 465 7.45 10.31 -25.64
C ASN A 465 7.79 9.21 -24.61
N GLN A 466 8.08 9.57 -23.36
CA GLN A 466 8.31 8.63 -22.27
C GLN A 466 7.02 8.23 -21.53
N ILE A 467 5.89 8.88 -21.84
CA ILE A 467 4.58 8.52 -21.30
C ILE A 467 4.00 7.39 -22.13
N GLU A 468 3.67 6.29 -21.48
CA GLU A 468 3.03 5.12 -22.11
C GLU A 468 1.55 5.06 -21.72
N VAL A 469 0.71 4.60 -22.65
CA VAL A 469 -0.72 4.40 -22.41
C VAL A 469 -1.08 2.96 -22.68
N HIS A 470 -1.63 2.29 -21.68
CA HIS A 470 -2.15 0.93 -21.78
C HIS A 470 -3.67 0.98 -21.74
N ILE A 471 -4.31 0.32 -22.71
CA ILE A 471 -5.77 0.30 -22.85
C ILE A 471 -6.24 -1.10 -22.48
N ASN A 472 -7.15 -1.20 -21.51
CA ASN A 472 -7.80 -2.45 -21.13
C ASN A 472 -9.31 -2.32 -21.31
N ASP A 473 -9.93 -3.31 -21.96
CA ASP A 473 -11.36 -3.41 -22.17
C ASP A 473 -11.94 -4.44 -21.19
N PHE A 474 -13.07 -4.14 -20.53
CA PHE A 474 -13.76 -5.03 -19.60
C PHE A 474 -15.23 -5.17 -19.98
N GLU A 475 -15.74 -6.39 -19.90
CA GLU A 475 -17.15 -6.68 -20.17
C GLU A 475 -18.03 -6.26 -18.97
N GLY A 476 -19.03 -5.42 -19.23
CA GLY A 476 -19.92 -4.86 -18.22
C GLY A 476 -19.45 -3.51 -17.68
N LYS A 477 -20.39 -2.74 -17.11
CA LYS A 477 -20.11 -1.42 -16.52
C LYS A 477 -19.32 -1.57 -15.23
N LEU A 478 -18.50 -0.58 -14.89
CA LEU A 478 -17.83 -0.50 -13.60
C LEU A 478 -18.88 -0.61 -12.47
N SER A 479 -18.64 -1.49 -11.49
CA SER A 479 -19.46 -1.64 -10.29
C SER A 479 -18.67 -1.33 -9.02
N GLN A 480 -17.40 -1.73 -8.96
CA GLN A 480 -16.53 -1.45 -7.82
C GLN A 480 -15.07 -1.50 -8.27
N TYR A 481 -14.20 -0.65 -7.72
CA TYR A 481 -12.76 -0.83 -7.85
C TYR A 481 -12.01 -0.34 -6.60
N GLN A 482 -10.83 -0.91 -6.36
CA GLN A 482 -9.98 -0.50 -5.25
C GLN A 482 -8.50 -0.80 -5.50
N TYR A 483 -7.62 0.06 -4.98
CA TYR A 483 -6.20 -0.25 -4.83
C TYR A 483 -5.98 -1.08 -3.57
N ILE A 484 -5.24 -2.18 -3.69
CA ILE A 484 -4.93 -3.07 -2.57
C ILE A 484 -3.42 -3.10 -2.37
N ALA A 485 -2.97 -2.65 -1.21
CA ALA A 485 -1.58 -2.88 -0.81
C ALA A 485 -1.32 -4.39 -0.63
N GLU A 486 -0.13 -4.87 -0.94
CA GLU A 486 0.20 -6.31 -0.90
C GLU A 486 0.52 -6.79 0.53
N SER A 487 1.25 -5.98 1.30
CA SER A 487 1.73 -6.33 2.64
C SER A 487 2.22 -5.09 3.39
N LYS A 488 2.33 -5.16 4.73
CA LYS A 488 2.81 -4.04 5.56
C LYS A 488 4.19 -3.52 5.17
N ASP A 489 5.04 -4.39 4.62
CA ASP A 489 6.38 -4.04 4.16
C ASP A 489 6.38 -3.44 2.74
N ASN A 490 5.27 -3.55 2.00
CA ASN A 490 5.11 -3.08 0.62
C ASN A 490 3.76 -2.36 0.44
N ASN A 491 3.52 -1.33 1.25
CA ASN A 491 2.33 -0.46 1.11
C ASN A 491 2.30 0.27 -0.24
N ALA A 492 3.43 0.36 -0.95
CA ALA A 492 3.55 0.99 -2.27
C ALA A 492 3.20 0.02 -3.43
N ALA A 493 2.53 -1.10 -3.17
CA ALA A 493 2.06 -1.99 -4.22
C ALA A 493 0.81 -1.43 -4.89
N ASP A 494 0.88 -1.22 -6.21
CA ASP A 494 -0.21 -0.66 -7.00
C ASP A 494 -1.19 -1.75 -7.50
N ASN A 495 -1.59 -2.73 -6.67
CA ASN A 495 -2.54 -3.74 -7.13
C ASN A 495 -3.93 -3.10 -7.26
N VAL A 496 -4.66 -3.38 -8.34
CA VAL A 496 -5.97 -2.81 -8.63
C VAL A 496 -6.97 -3.92 -8.88
N VAL A 497 -8.06 -3.92 -8.13
CA VAL A 497 -9.17 -4.85 -8.29
C VAL A 497 -10.33 -4.10 -8.91
N ILE A 498 -10.93 -4.66 -9.97
CA ILE A 498 -12.09 -4.12 -10.68
C ILE A 498 -13.18 -5.18 -10.70
N LYS A 499 -14.38 -4.83 -10.26
CA LYS A 499 -15.61 -5.59 -10.44
C LYS A 499 -16.52 -4.85 -11.42
N THR A 500 -17.14 -5.58 -12.34
CA THR A 500 -18.19 -5.05 -13.21
C THR A 500 -19.59 -5.48 -12.73
N MET A 501 -20.62 -4.78 -13.22
CA MET A 501 -22.03 -5.08 -12.97
C MET A 501 -22.47 -6.46 -13.49
N ASP A 502 -21.67 -7.12 -14.33
CA ASP A 502 -21.88 -8.50 -14.79
C ASP A 502 -21.31 -9.55 -13.80
N ASP A 503 -21.02 -9.14 -12.56
CA ASP A 503 -20.52 -10.00 -11.47
C ASP A 503 -19.17 -10.67 -11.76
N ARG A 504 -18.36 -10.01 -12.59
CA ARG A 504 -17.00 -10.45 -12.96
C ARG A 504 -15.96 -9.58 -12.28
N LEU A 505 -14.81 -10.19 -11.99
CA LEU A 505 -13.71 -9.56 -11.28
C LEU A 505 -12.43 -9.65 -12.11
N TRP A 506 -11.65 -8.58 -12.12
CA TRP A 506 -10.34 -8.47 -12.73
C TRP A 506 -9.36 -7.89 -11.75
N ILE A 507 -8.12 -8.37 -11.78
CA ILE A 507 -7.05 -7.85 -10.92
C ILE A 507 -5.84 -7.53 -11.77
N SER A 508 -5.27 -6.36 -11.51
CA SER A 508 -3.98 -5.94 -12.02
C SER A 508 -3.00 -5.91 -10.88
N ASN A 509 -1.90 -6.64 -11.00
CA ASN A 509 -0.81 -6.57 -10.05
C ASN A 509 0.33 -5.64 -10.51
N ASN A 510 0.11 -4.82 -11.54
CA ASN A 510 1.16 -3.98 -12.14
C ASN A 510 0.75 -2.51 -12.31
N GLY A 511 -0.16 -2.01 -11.48
CA GLY A 511 -0.61 -0.61 -11.50
C GLY A 511 -1.54 -0.29 -12.66
N GLY A 512 -2.37 -1.26 -13.08
CA GLY A 512 -3.34 -1.11 -14.16
C GLY A 512 -2.80 -1.30 -15.57
N VAL A 513 -1.51 -1.63 -15.74
CA VAL A 513 -0.91 -1.83 -17.07
C VAL A 513 -1.57 -2.99 -17.81
N SER A 514 -1.86 -4.08 -17.10
CA SER A 514 -2.66 -5.19 -17.60
C SER A 514 -3.52 -5.78 -16.48
N PHE A 515 -4.67 -6.33 -16.86
CA PHE A 515 -5.61 -6.97 -15.94
C PHE A 515 -5.83 -8.42 -16.34
N VAL A 516 -5.94 -9.29 -15.35
CA VAL A 516 -6.35 -10.69 -15.55
C VAL A 516 -7.71 -10.91 -14.91
N ARG A 517 -8.60 -11.59 -15.63
CA ARG A 517 -9.90 -11.99 -15.11
C ARG A 517 -9.70 -13.08 -14.05
N VAL A 518 -10.30 -12.90 -12.88
CA VAL A 518 -10.26 -13.92 -11.81
C VAL A 518 -11.10 -15.13 -12.24
N PRO A 519 -10.53 -16.35 -12.32
CA PRO A 519 -11.19 -17.54 -12.85
C PRO A 519 -12.12 -18.18 -11.80
N ILE A 520 -13.02 -17.40 -11.22
CA ILE A 520 -14.05 -17.86 -10.29
C ILE A 520 -15.36 -18.00 -11.06
N SER A 521 -15.97 -19.18 -11.00
CA SER A 521 -17.27 -19.46 -11.62
C SER A 521 -18.45 -18.95 -10.79
N ASP A 522 -18.25 -18.77 -9.48
CA ASP A 522 -19.27 -18.24 -8.58
C ASP A 522 -19.60 -16.77 -8.90
N LYS A 523 -20.88 -16.42 -8.74
CA LYS A 523 -21.35 -15.04 -8.90
C LYS A 523 -20.78 -14.17 -7.77
N ILE A 524 -19.92 -13.20 -8.10
CA ILE A 524 -19.29 -12.30 -7.14
C ILE A 524 -20.21 -11.10 -6.91
N LEU A 525 -20.76 -10.98 -5.69
CA LEU A 525 -21.61 -9.85 -5.29
C LEU A 525 -20.79 -8.57 -5.07
N GLY A 526 -19.57 -8.70 -4.56
CA GLY A 526 -18.69 -7.58 -4.22
C GLY A 526 -17.41 -8.08 -3.57
N PHE A 527 -16.55 -7.16 -3.15
CA PHE A 527 -15.36 -7.47 -2.37
C PHE A 527 -15.14 -6.45 -1.25
N TYR A 528 -14.49 -6.87 -0.17
CA TYR A 528 -14.10 -5.99 0.92
C TYR A 528 -12.58 -6.07 1.13
N ALA A 529 -11.92 -4.92 1.18
CA ALA A 529 -10.52 -4.82 1.60
C ALA A 529 -10.43 -4.61 3.11
N GLY A 530 -9.47 -5.28 3.75
CA GLY A 530 -9.23 -5.12 5.17
C GLY A 530 -8.27 -3.97 5.50
N PRO A 531 -8.25 -3.51 6.76
CA PRO A 531 -7.34 -2.46 7.23
C PRO A 531 -5.87 -2.92 7.27
N ILE A 532 -5.62 -4.23 7.12
CA ILE A 532 -4.28 -4.79 7.03
C ILE A 532 -3.92 -4.94 5.55
N PRO A 533 -2.81 -4.33 5.09
CA PRO A 533 -2.31 -4.54 3.74
C PRO A 533 -2.24 -6.02 3.35
N GLY A 534 -2.73 -6.33 2.16
CA GLY A 534 -2.84 -7.67 1.57
C GLY A 534 -4.24 -8.27 1.69
N GLN A 535 -5.04 -7.81 2.65
CA GLN A 535 -6.32 -8.42 2.97
C GLN A 535 -7.42 -8.01 1.99
N ILE A 536 -7.95 -8.96 1.22
CA ILE A 536 -9.16 -8.79 0.41
C ILE A 536 -10.02 -10.04 0.48
N THR A 537 -11.34 -9.87 0.61
CA THR A 537 -12.30 -10.98 0.62
C THR A 537 -13.39 -10.77 -0.42
N LEU A 538 -13.56 -11.74 -1.32
CA LEU A 538 -14.62 -11.74 -2.33
C LEU A 538 -15.87 -12.41 -1.77
N ILE A 539 -17.00 -11.74 -1.94
CA ILE A 539 -18.31 -12.21 -1.47
C ILE A 539 -19.07 -12.81 -2.65
N THR A 540 -19.57 -14.03 -2.48
CA THR A 540 -20.39 -14.68 -3.50
C THR A 540 -21.87 -14.73 -3.10
N ALA A 541 -22.72 -15.04 -4.08
CA ALA A 541 -24.14 -15.32 -3.84
C ALA A 541 -24.39 -16.68 -3.15
N THR A 542 -23.36 -17.44 -2.82
CA THR A 542 -23.46 -18.77 -2.18
C THR A 542 -22.91 -18.73 -0.75
N ASN A 543 -22.82 -19.89 -0.08
CA ASN A 543 -22.17 -20.00 1.22
C ASN A 543 -20.63 -20.09 1.11
N ILE A 544 -20.06 -19.46 0.09
CA ILE A 544 -18.62 -19.48 -0.21
C ILE A 544 -18.11 -18.04 -0.27
N ILE A 545 -16.94 -17.81 0.31
CA ILE A 545 -16.16 -16.58 0.15
C ILE A 545 -14.75 -16.95 -0.29
N TYR A 546 -14.04 -16.00 -0.88
CA TYR A 546 -12.64 -16.17 -1.27
C TYR A 546 -11.78 -15.16 -0.51
N VAL A 547 -10.86 -15.64 0.32
CA VAL A 547 -10.03 -14.79 1.19
C VAL A 547 -8.60 -14.74 0.62
N SER A 548 -8.02 -13.56 0.56
CA SER A 548 -6.63 -13.30 0.18
C SER A 548 -5.95 -12.46 1.26
N ASP A 549 -4.67 -12.75 1.52
CA ASP A 549 -3.77 -11.97 2.38
C ASP A 549 -2.53 -11.44 1.63
N ASP A 550 -2.55 -11.48 0.30
CA ASP A 550 -1.45 -11.11 -0.61
C ASP A 550 -1.85 -10.08 -1.68
N GLY A 551 -2.95 -9.36 -1.45
CA GLY A 551 -3.42 -8.28 -2.32
C GLY A 551 -4.18 -8.76 -3.55
N GLY A 552 -4.90 -9.88 -3.42
CA GLY A 552 -5.76 -10.45 -4.45
C GLY A 552 -5.01 -11.32 -5.46
N ALA A 553 -3.80 -11.72 -5.13
CA ALA A 553 -2.94 -12.43 -6.05
C ALA A 553 -3.14 -13.95 -5.95
N THR A 554 -3.47 -14.45 -4.76
CA THR A 554 -4.03 -15.79 -4.55
C THR A 554 -5.28 -15.71 -3.67
N PHE A 555 -6.19 -16.67 -3.84
CA PHE A 555 -7.46 -16.71 -3.11
C PHE A 555 -7.68 -18.09 -2.50
N ILE A 556 -8.08 -18.13 -1.24
CA ILE A 556 -8.44 -19.36 -0.56
C ILE A 556 -9.95 -19.43 -0.46
N LYS A 557 -10.55 -20.48 -1.03
CA LYS A 557 -11.98 -20.74 -0.93
C LYS A 557 -12.34 -21.13 0.52
N ARG A 558 -13.33 -20.44 1.09
CA ARG A 558 -13.82 -20.67 2.45
C ARG A 558 -15.33 -20.83 2.45
N LYS A 559 -15.82 -21.79 3.24
CA LYS A 559 -17.26 -22.00 3.43
C LYS A 559 -17.74 -21.20 4.63
N VAL A 560 -18.65 -20.26 4.39
CA VAL A 560 -19.30 -19.50 5.46
C VAL A 560 -20.55 -20.23 5.98
N PRO A 561 -21.00 -19.98 7.22
CA PRO A 561 -22.17 -20.66 7.79
C PRO A 561 -23.46 -20.43 6.99
N THR A 562 -23.63 -19.22 6.45
CA THR A 562 -24.81 -18.75 5.72
C THR A 562 -24.43 -17.66 4.72
N GLN A 563 -25.30 -17.41 3.73
CA GLN A 563 -25.21 -16.26 2.83
C GLN A 563 -25.16 -14.92 3.59
N PRO A 564 -24.58 -13.86 2.99
CA PRO A 564 -24.51 -12.53 3.58
C PRO A 564 -25.91 -11.98 3.86
N SER A 565 -26.08 -11.30 4.98
CA SER A 565 -27.37 -10.76 5.40
C SER A 565 -27.65 -9.41 4.73
N PRO A 566 -28.70 -9.27 3.88
CA PRO A 566 -29.05 -7.98 3.26
C PRO A 566 -29.61 -6.95 4.25
N ARG A 567 -29.79 -7.32 5.53
CA ARG A 567 -30.20 -6.39 6.61
C ARG A 567 -29.03 -5.76 7.36
N VAL A 568 -27.80 -6.15 7.03
CA VAL A 568 -26.58 -5.56 7.57
C VAL A 568 -25.90 -4.87 6.40
N ASP A 569 -25.47 -3.63 6.60
CA ASP A 569 -24.94 -2.78 5.53
C ASP A 569 -23.60 -3.29 4.95
N ARG A 570 -23.02 -4.34 5.54
CA ARG A 570 -21.78 -4.99 5.10
C ARG A 570 -21.77 -6.48 5.40
N ALA A 571 -21.01 -7.26 4.62
CA ALA A 571 -20.86 -8.70 4.85
C ALA A 571 -19.81 -9.05 5.92
N ILE A 572 -18.78 -8.22 6.09
CA ILE A 572 -17.59 -8.52 6.92
C ILE A 572 -17.20 -7.33 7.81
N ALA A 573 -16.72 -7.59 9.02
CA ALA A 573 -15.95 -6.62 9.82
C ALA A 573 -14.57 -7.20 10.16
N PHE A 574 -13.50 -6.57 9.68
CA PHE A 574 -12.12 -7.05 9.88
C PHE A 574 -11.55 -6.63 11.23
N HIS A 575 -10.57 -7.40 11.73
CA HIS A 575 -9.80 -7.02 12.90
C HIS A 575 -8.59 -6.14 12.51
N SER A 576 -8.46 -4.94 13.06
CA SER A 576 -7.44 -3.94 12.66
C SER A 576 -5.98 -4.40 12.76
N LYS A 577 -5.68 -5.42 13.59
CA LYS A 577 -4.31 -5.90 13.85
C LYS A 577 -4.04 -7.38 13.54
N ASN A 578 -5.05 -8.17 13.17
CA ASN A 578 -4.89 -9.61 12.91
C ASN A 578 -5.65 -10.03 11.63
N VAL A 579 -4.90 -10.45 10.60
CA VAL A 579 -5.43 -10.80 9.27
C VAL A 579 -6.28 -12.07 9.27
N GLU A 580 -6.09 -12.95 10.24
CA GLU A 580 -6.84 -14.22 10.34
C GLU A 580 -8.23 -14.02 10.98
N ARG A 581 -8.51 -12.82 11.52
CA ARG A 581 -9.71 -12.54 12.31
C ARG A 581 -10.66 -11.59 11.62
N PHE A 582 -11.90 -12.03 11.49
CA PHE A 582 -13.00 -11.19 11.02
C PHE A 582 -14.36 -11.68 11.55
N ILE A 583 -15.36 -10.81 11.49
CA ILE A 583 -16.76 -11.12 11.79
C ILE A 583 -17.52 -11.22 10.48
N TRP A 584 -18.25 -12.32 10.28
CA TRP A 584 -19.14 -12.56 9.15
C TRP A 584 -20.59 -12.26 9.56
N PHE A 585 -21.30 -11.47 8.75
CA PHE A 585 -22.72 -11.16 8.95
C PHE A 585 -23.60 -12.00 8.01
N GLY A 586 -24.21 -13.03 8.57
CA GLY A 586 -24.99 -14.00 7.81
C GLY A 586 -26.47 -14.03 8.16
N GLU A 587 -27.32 -14.45 7.23
CA GLU A 587 -28.76 -14.59 7.45
C GLU A 587 -29.19 -16.07 7.62
N GLU A 588 -29.89 -16.38 8.71
CA GLU A 588 -30.58 -17.65 8.90
C GLU A 588 -32.10 -17.45 8.74
N CYS A 589 -32.70 -18.06 7.71
CA CYS A 589 -34.14 -18.03 7.46
C CYS A 589 -34.84 -19.32 7.92
N GLU A 590 -35.86 -19.19 8.76
CA GLU A 590 -36.78 -20.28 9.11
C GLU A 590 -37.74 -20.57 7.93
N SER A 591 -38.29 -21.79 7.87
CA SER A 591 -39.25 -22.20 6.81
C SER A 591 -40.54 -21.37 6.75
N ASN A 592 -40.79 -20.52 7.75
CA ASN A 592 -41.92 -19.58 7.79
C ASN A 592 -41.62 -18.22 7.13
N GLY A 593 -40.43 -18.05 6.52
CA GLY A 593 -39.96 -16.80 5.92
C GLY A 593 -39.37 -15.80 6.91
N ARG A 594 -39.30 -16.14 8.21
CA ARG A 594 -38.68 -15.29 9.22
C ARG A 594 -37.18 -15.50 9.22
N CYS A 595 -36.44 -14.45 8.89
CA CYS A 595 -34.99 -14.49 8.87
C CYS A 595 -34.36 -13.72 10.03
N THR A 596 -33.17 -14.15 10.42
CA THR A 596 -32.39 -13.58 11.52
C THR A 596 -30.98 -13.26 11.03
N SER A 597 -30.55 -12.02 11.24
CA SER A 597 -29.18 -11.57 10.97
C SER A 597 -28.28 -11.96 12.15
N ASN A 598 -27.22 -12.71 11.88
CA ASN A 598 -26.33 -13.29 12.88
C ASN A 598 -24.89 -12.88 12.60
N ALA A 599 -24.14 -12.55 13.66
CA ALA A 599 -22.70 -12.37 13.60
C ALA A 599 -22.00 -13.69 13.92
N TYR A 600 -21.04 -14.08 13.09
CA TYR A 600 -20.14 -15.19 13.31
C TYR A 600 -18.70 -14.68 13.35
N ILE A 601 -17.86 -15.26 14.17
CA ILE A 601 -16.45 -14.89 14.29
C ILE A 601 -15.56 -16.05 13.83
N THR A 602 -14.48 -15.72 13.12
CA THR A 602 -13.40 -16.64 12.77
C THR A 602 -12.09 -16.11 13.31
N ASP A 603 -11.22 -17.01 13.75
CA ASP A 603 -9.85 -16.75 14.19
C ASP A 603 -8.79 -17.51 13.39
N ASP A 604 -9.19 -18.08 12.25
CA ASP A 604 -8.39 -18.95 11.39
C ASP A 604 -8.61 -18.65 9.88
N ALA A 605 -8.80 -17.37 9.55
CA ALA A 605 -9.00 -16.86 8.18
C ALA A 605 -10.17 -17.53 7.45
N GLY A 606 -11.30 -17.71 8.16
CA GLY A 606 -12.54 -18.24 7.63
C GLY A 606 -12.58 -19.76 7.50
N ALA A 607 -11.63 -20.50 8.07
CA ALA A 607 -11.67 -21.97 8.05
C ALA A 607 -12.75 -22.52 9.01
N THR A 608 -12.94 -21.88 10.16
CA THR A 608 -14.03 -22.17 11.09
C THR A 608 -14.73 -20.90 11.58
N PHE A 609 -16.02 -21.02 11.86
CA PHE A 609 -16.87 -19.92 12.31
C PHE A 609 -17.64 -20.30 13.55
N ASN A 610 -17.62 -19.42 14.56
CA ASN A 610 -18.39 -19.55 15.79
C ASN A 610 -19.46 -18.46 15.86
N LYS A 611 -20.69 -18.81 16.23
CA LYS A 611 -21.78 -17.83 16.35
C LYS A 611 -21.51 -16.89 17.53
N LEU A 612 -21.34 -15.60 17.25
CA LEU A 612 -21.05 -14.56 18.23
C LEU A 612 -22.35 -14.02 18.85
N MET A 613 -23.29 -13.58 18.02
CA MET A 613 -24.57 -13.00 18.48
C MET A 613 -25.65 -13.10 17.39
N ALA A 614 -26.91 -13.28 17.80
CA ALA A 614 -28.07 -13.31 16.91
C ALA A 614 -28.90 -12.01 16.95
N ASN A 615 -29.61 -11.71 15.86
CA ASN A 615 -30.39 -10.48 15.65
C ASN A 615 -29.54 -9.21 15.73
N VAL A 616 -28.37 -9.24 15.10
CA VAL A 616 -27.43 -8.11 15.05
C VAL A 616 -27.77 -7.17 13.90
N ARG A 617 -27.48 -5.89 14.08
CA ARG A 617 -27.44 -4.88 13.02
C ARG A 617 -26.00 -4.64 12.56
N THR A 618 -25.04 -4.63 13.46
CA THR A 618 -23.60 -4.64 13.16
C THR A 618 -22.80 -5.05 14.41
N CYS A 619 -21.55 -5.47 14.22
CA CYS A 619 -20.57 -5.73 15.27
C CYS A 619 -19.17 -5.25 14.85
N ASP A 620 -18.34 -4.86 15.82
CA ASP A 620 -17.00 -4.30 15.59
C ASP A 620 -15.98 -4.68 16.65
N TYR A 621 -14.73 -4.86 16.23
CA TYR A 621 -13.56 -5.07 17.10
C TYR A 621 -13.08 -3.77 17.76
N VAL A 622 -13.89 -3.22 18.66
CA VAL A 622 -13.60 -1.95 19.35
C VAL A 622 -12.30 -1.99 20.16
N GLY A 623 -12.00 -3.11 20.83
CA GLY A 623 -10.80 -3.25 21.64
C GLY A 623 -9.49 -3.16 20.85
N ALA A 624 -9.53 -3.51 19.56
CA ALA A 624 -8.37 -3.48 18.69
C ALA A 624 -7.97 -2.03 18.29
N VAL A 625 -8.96 -1.12 18.25
CA VAL A 625 -8.81 0.29 17.87
C VAL A 625 -8.44 1.19 19.06
N LEU A 626 -8.98 0.91 20.26
CA LEU A 626 -8.73 1.74 21.44
C LEU A 626 -7.27 1.66 21.94
N GLU A 627 -6.68 2.82 22.27
CA GLU A 627 -5.31 2.93 22.84
C GLU A 627 -5.18 2.21 24.20
N SER A 628 -6.27 2.13 24.95
CA SER A 628 -6.32 1.56 26.29
C SER A 628 -7.63 0.82 26.51
N GLY A 629 -7.63 -0.19 27.37
CA GLY A 629 -8.81 -1.01 27.64
C GLY A 629 -8.54 -2.48 27.41
N ASP A 630 -9.60 -3.23 27.11
CA ASP A 630 -9.53 -4.64 26.77
C ASP A 630 -9.40 -4.81 25.25
N HIS A 631 -8.28 -5.37 24.79
CA HIS A 631 -8.02 -5.55 23.35
C HIS A 631 -8.91 -6.62 22.69
N GLU A 632 -9.59 -7.47 23.46
CA GLU A 632 -10.53 -8.50 22.95
C GLU A 632 -12.00 -8.01 22.93
N LEU A 633 -12.23 -6.73 23.21
CA LEU A 633 -13.57 -6.16 23.32
C LEU A 633 -14.25 -6.05 21.95
N ILE A 634 -15.45 -6.61 21.84
CA ILE A 634 -16.34 -6.49 20.68
C ILE A 634 -17.63 -5.79 21.11
N TYR A 635 -18.07 -4.82 20.32
CA TYR A 635 -19.41 -4.25 20.44
C TYR A 635 -20.31 -4.77 19.33
N CYS A 636 -21.56 -5.05 19.68
CA CYS A 636 -22.61 -5.41 18.73
C CYS A 636 -23.84 -4.56 19.00
N SER A 637 -24.42 -3.98 17.95
CA SER A 637 -25.77 -3.44 18.00
C SER A 637 -26.76 -4.50 17.52
N GLY A 638 -27.91 -4.63 18.19
CA GLY A 638 -28.89 -5.64 17.84
C GLY A 638 -30.20 -5.51 18.58
N GLN A 639 -31.21 -6.28 18.16
CA GLN A 639 -32.51 -6.29 18.81
C GLN A 639 -32.42 -6.93 20.20
N ASN A 640 -33.14 -6.39 21.17
CA ASN A 640 -33.20 -6.91 22.54
C ASN A 640 -33.98 -8.25 22.62
N SER A 641 -33.39 -9.34 22.15
CA SER A 641 -33.96 -10.70 22.21
C SER A 641 -33.73 -11.39 23.57
N LEU A 642 -32.74 -10.94 24.35
CA LEU A 642 -32.40 -11.51 25.66
C LEU A 642 -33.48 -11.29 26.74
N ASP A 643 -34.41 -10.34 26.54
CA ASP A 643 -35.56 -10.15 27.43
C ASP A 643 -36.72 -11.10 27.07
N ASN A 644 -36.83 -12.22 27.78
CA ASN A 644 -37.95 -13.17 27.69
C ASN A 644 -39.32 -12.63 28.19
N ASN A 645 -39.41 -11.33 28.51
CA ASN A 645 -40.63 -10.72 29.03
C ASN A 645 -41.54 -10.22 27.89
N ASN A 646 -42.58 -10.99 27.56
CA ASN A 646 -43.52 -10.69 26.46
C ASN A 646 -44.30 -9.37 26.58
N ASN A 647 -44.26 -8.68 27.74
CA ASN A 647 -44.95 -7.40 27.96
C ASN A 647 -44.04 -6.17 27.81
N ASN A 648 -42.77 -6.32 27.38
CA ASN A 648 -41.86 -5.19 27.32
C ASN A 648 -42.05 -4.39 26.01
N LYS A 649 -42.48 -3.12 26.11
CA LYS A 649 -42.58 -2.19 24.96
C LYS A 649 -41.24 -1.97 24.24
N ASN A 650 -40.13 -2.34 24.87
CA ASN A 650 -38.78 -2.15 24.36
C ASN A 650 -38.24 -3.31 23.49
N LYS A 651 -39.02 -4.36 23.23
CA LYS A 651 -38.54 -5.55 22.50
C LYS A 651 -38.05 -5.27 21.08
N ASN A 652 -38.52 -4.18 20.45
CA ASN A 652 -38.12 -3.77 19.09
C ASN A 652 -37.08 -2.64 19.08
N LYS A 653 -36.60 -2.20 20.26
CA LYS A 653 -35.58 -1.16 20.33
C LYS A 653 -34.19 -1.78 20.11
N LEU A 654 -33.36 -1.05 19.39
CA LEU A 654 -31.95 -1.38 19.20
C LEU A 654 -31.20 -1.19 20.53
N ALA A 655 -30.29 -2.10 20.85
CA ALA A 655 -29.47 -2.07 22.05
C ALA A 655 -28.00 -2.31 21.69
N LEU A 656 -27.09 -1.81 22.53
CA LEU A 656 -25.66 -2.03 22.41
C LEU A 656 -25.23 -3.12 23.40
N PHE A 657 -24.46 -4.09 22.92
CA PHE A 657 -23.94 -5.20 23.69
C PHE A 657 -22.41 -5.20 23.64
N SER A 658 -21.79 -5.47 24.78
CA SER A 658 -20.36 -5.80 24.90
C SER A 658 -20.19 -7.30 25.00
N LEU A 659 -19.22 -7.83 24.25
CA LEU A 659 -18.79 -9.22 24.29
C LEU A 659 -17.27 -9.27 24.33
N LYS A 660 -16.72 -10.42 24.73
CA LYS A 660 -15.30 -10.73 24.58
C LYS A 660 -15.14 -11.96 23.71
N GLU A 661 -14.23 -11.89 22.76
CA GLU A 661 -13.91 -12.92 21.77
C GLU A 661 -13.80 -14.33 22.39
N SER A 662 -12.94 -14.49 23.39
CA SER A 662 -12.54 -15.79 23.94
C SER A 662 -13.48 -16.31 25.05
N SER A 663 -14.59 -15.62 25.32
CA SER A 663 -15.46 -15.92 26.44
C SER A 663 -16.75 -16.62 26.01
N SER A 664 -17.13 -17.71 26.69
CA SER A 664 -18.50 -18.25 26.62
C SER A 664 -19.51 -17.39 27.39
N GLU A 665 -19.18 -16.12 27.67
CA GLU A 665 -20.03 -15.21 28.42
C GLU A 665 -21.18 -14.72 27.53
N GLU A 666 -22.38 -14.61 28.12
CA GLU A 666 -23.52 -14.04 27.42
C GLU A 666 -23.27 -12.56 27.10
N PRO A 667 -23.74 -12.04 25.95
CA PRO A 667 -23.60 -10.63 25.58
C PRO A 667 -24.12 -9.70 26.68
N LYS A 668 -23.24 -8.84 27.21
CA LYS A 668 -23.61 -7.89 28.27
C LYS A 668 -24.18 -6.62 27.63
N LYS A 669 -25.46 -6.36 27.86
CA LYS A 669 -26.12 -5.11 27.43
C LYS A 669 -25.51 -3.89 28.12
N ILE A 670 -25.01 -2.94 27.35
CA ILE A 670 -24.45 -1.67 27.82
C ILE A 670 -25.52 -0.57 27.82
N PHE A 671 -26.20 -0.41 26.68
CA PHE A 671 -27.25 0.58 26.47
C PHE A 671 -28.49 -0.06 25.84
N GLU A 672 -29.66 0.49 26.17
CA GLU A 672 -30.94 0.18 25.54
C GLU A 672 -31.44 1.43 24.81
N ASN A 673 -32.23 1.24 23.75
CA ASN A 673 -32.80 2.34 22.97
C ASN A 673 -31.73 3.23 22.30
N ILE A 674 -30.77 2.60 21.62
CA ILE A 674 -29.76 3.31 20.83
C ILE A 674 -30.30 3.60 19.42
N VAL A 675 -29.77 4.65 18.77
CA VAL A 675 -29.92 4.86 17.33
C VAL A 675 -28.82 4.11 16.57
N GLY A 676 -27.59 4.16 17.09
CA GLY A 676 -26.40 3.53 16.53
C GLY A 676 -25.16 3.90 17.34
N TYR A 677 -24.00 3.40 16.93
CA TYR A 677 -22.69 3.81 17.43
C TYR A 677 -21.71 3.98 16.25
N ALA A 678 -20.64 4.72 16.49
CA ALA A 678 -19.56 4.93 15.54
C ALA A 678 -18.21 4.81 16.25
N ILE A 679 -17.21 4.29 15.54
CA ILE A 679 -15.81 4.24 15.97
C ILE A 679 -15.08 5.31 15.15
N THR A 680 -14.32 6.18 15.80
CA THR A 680 -13.56 7.23 15.12
C THR A 680 -12.27 7.46 15.90
N GLY A 681 -11.13 7.23 15.25
CA GLY A 681 -9.82 7.25 15.92
C GLY A 681 -9.88 6.43 17.21
N THR A 682 -9.54 7.05 18.35
CA THR A 682 -9.54 6.39 19.66
C THR A 682 -10.86 6.53 20.45
N TYR A 683 -11.95 6.92 19.78
CA TYR A 683 -13.24 7.17 20.42
C TYR A 683 -14.31 6.21 19.91
N VAL A 684 -15.20 5.79 20.81
CA VAL A 684 -16.50 5.21 20.44
C VAL A 684 -17.61 6.14 20.89
N VAL A 685 -18.45 6.54 19.94
CA VAL A 685 -19.59 7.44 20.15
C VAL A 685 -20.88 6.65 19.96
N VAL A 686 -21.77 6.67 20.96
CA VAL A 686 -23.06 5.95 20.96
C VAL A 686 -24.20 6.95 21.06
N ALA A 687 -25.11 6.92 20.10
CA ALA A 687 -26.32 7.73 20.10
C ALA A 687 -27.45 6.97 20.83
N THR A 688 -27.93 7.49 21.96
CA THR A 688 -28.95 6.88 22.82
C THR A 688 -30.19 7.76 22.92
N ILE A 689 -31.39 7.19 23.04
CA ILE A 689 -32.64 7.95 23.22
C ILE A 689 -33.06 7.83 24.69
N ASP A 690 -33.16 8.96 25.39
CA ASP A 690 -33.70 8.98 26.76
C ASP A 690 -35.22 8.81 26.75
N ASP A 691 -35.70 7.66 27.26
CA ASP A 691 -37.13 7.30 27.35
C ASP A 691 -37.99 8.32 28.14
N LYS A 692 -37.39 9.16 29.00
CA LYS A 692 -38.13 10.12 29.83
C LYS A 692 -38.38 11.45 29.14
N THR A 693 -37.37 11.93 28.43
CA THR A 693 -37.39 13.24 27.74
C THR A 693 -37.67 13.11 26.26
N ASP A 694 -37.60 11.88 25.71
CA ASP A 694 -37.62 11.60 24.28
C ASP A 694 -36.56 12.45 23.57
N SER A 695 -35.33 12.45 24.08
CA SER A 695 -34.23 13.26 23.54
C SER A 695 -33.02 12.40 23.22
N LEU A 696 -32.30 12.77 22.16
CA LEU A 696 -31.07 12.12 21.75
C LEU A 696 -29.91 12.54 22.66
N LEU A 697 -29.22 11.56 23.25
CA LEU A 697 -28.03 11.72 24.08
C LEU A 697 -26.86 11.01 23.41
N SER A 698 -25.76 11.70 23.19
CA SER A 698 -24.51 11.08 22.75
C SER A 698 -23.70 10.61 23.98
N LYS A 699 -23.18 9.39 23.94
CA LYS A 699 -22.28 8.80 24.95
C LYS A 699 -20.93 8.55 24.31
N VAL A 700 -19.83 8.90 24.96
CA VAL A 700 -18.48 8.72 24.42
C VAL A 700 -17.61 7.91 25.39
N THR A 701 -16.79 7.01 24.85
CA THR A 701 -15.75 6.28 25.59
C THR A 701 -14.42 6.31 24.82
N VAL A 702 -13.32 6.23 25.57
CA VAL A 702 -11.93 6.13 25.06
C VAL A 702 -11.21 4.89 25.60
N ASP A 703 -11.88 4.09 26.43
CA ASP A 703 -11.33 2.91 27.10
C ASP A 703 -12.22 1.66 26.97
N GLY A 704 -13.40 1.80 26.37
CA GLY A 704 -14.35 0.70 26.16
C GLY A 704 -15.10 0.26 27.43
N ASP A 705 -14.91 0.93 28.57
CA ASP A 705 -15.56 0.56 29.83
C ASP A 705 -16.34 1.75 30.42
N ILE A 706 -15.72 2.94 30.45
CA ILE A 706 -16.32 4.14 31.00
C ILE A 706 -16.92 4.97 29.87
N PHE A 707 -18.25 5.12 29.91
CA PHE A 707 -18.98 6.03 29.04
C PHE A 707 -19.33 7.32 29.77
N ALA A 708 -19.15 8.44 29.09
CA ALA A 708 -19.55 9.76 29.56
C ALA A 708 -20.55 10.40 28.60
N ASP A 709 -21.49 11.16 29.13
CA ASP A 709 -22.47 11.90 28.33
C ASP A 709 -21.76 13.06 27.62
N ALA A 710 -22.00 13.18 26.32
CA ALA A 710 -21.62 14.35 25.56
C ALA A 710 -22.49 15.53 25.98
N ASP A 711 -21.84 16.60 26.43
CA ASP A 711 -22.46 17.82 26.88
C ASP A 711 -22.44 18.84 25.74
N PHE A 712 -23.60 19.06 25.13
CA PHE A 712 -23.81 20.03 24.07
C PHE A 712 -24.05 21.44 24.64
N PRO A 713 -23.71 22.51 23.89
CA PRO A 713 -24.02 23.88 24.30
C PRO A 713 -25.53 24.04 24.65
N HIS A 714 -25.92 24.59 25.80
CA HIS A 714 -27.35 24.52 26.18
C HIS A 714 -28.30 25.40 25.34
N ASP A 715 -27.80 26.28 24.48
CA ASP A 715 -28.59 26.96 23.45
C ASP A 715 -28.94 26.03 22.28
N LEU A 716 -28.20 24.94 22.11
CA LEU A 716 -28.48 23.85 21.19
C LEU A 716 -29.35 22.79 21.89
N LYS A 717 -30.66 22.85 21.64
CA LYS A 717 -31.55 21.74 21.97
C LYS A 717 -31.64 20.83 20.75
N VAL A 718 -30.94 19.70 20.81
CA VAL A 718 -31.10 18.63 19.82
C VAL A 718 -32.45 17.97 20.08
N GLU A 719 -33.45 18.30 19.27
CA GLU A 719 -34.73 17.57 19.29
C GLU A 719 -34.48 16.12 18.82
N PRO A 720 -35.25 15.12 19.28
CA PRO A 720 -35.02 13.70 18.91
C PRO A 720 -35.02 13.43 17.39
N HIS A 721 -35.63 14.31 16.59
CA HIS A 721 -35.63 14.21 15.12
C HIS A 721 -34.40 14.86 14.47
N GLN A 722 -33.61 15.64 15.22
CA GLN A 722 -32.39 16.26 14.71
C GLN A 722 -31.24 15.25 14.77
N ALA A 723 -30.81 14.79 13.59
CA ALA A 723 -29.64 13.93 13.46
C ALA A 723 -28.34 14.72 13.72
N PHE A 724 -27.37 14.04 14.32
CA PHE A 724 -25.97 14.47 14.32
C PHE A 724 -25.11 13.50 13.54
N THR A 725 -24.10 14.02 12.83
CA THR A 725 -23.11 13.26 12.05
C THR A 725 -21.76 13.40 12.75
N VAL A 726 -21.09 12.28 13.06
CA VAL A 726 -19.71 12.29 13.57
C VAL A 726 -18.79 12.50 12.36
N LEU A 727 -17.85 13.46 12.43
CA LEU A 727 -17.12 13.98 11.25
C LEU A 727 -15.60 13.85 11.24
N ASP A 728 -14.93 13.67 12.37
CA ASP A 728 -13.49 13.33 12.45
C ASP A 728 -13.10 13.27 13.95
N SER A 729 -11.98 12.61 14.27
CA SER A 729 -11.38 12.65 15.60
C SER A 729 -9.85 12.75 15.65
N SER A 730 -9.19 12.84 14.48
CA SER A 730 -7.74 12.80 14.32
C SER A 730 -6.98 13.86 15.14
N SER A 731 -7.57 15.04 15.37
CA SER A 731 -6.97 16.12 16.18
C SER A 731 -7.05 15.88 17.70
N LYS A 732 -7.33 14.64 18.11
CA LYS A 732 -7.64 14.24 19.50
C LYS A 732 -8.87 14.97 20.03
N ALA A 733 -9.84 15.26 19.17
CA ALA A 733 -11.13 15.82 19.51
C ALA A 733 -12.16 15.40 18.46
N VAL A 734 -13.36 15.04 18.88
CA VAL A 734 -14.44 14.63 18.00
C VAL A 734 -15.10 15.86 17.38
N PHE A 735 -15.09 15.96 16.06
CA PHE A 735 -15.93 16.86 15.30
C PHE A 735 -17.30 16.23 15.07
N MET A 736 -18.35 17.01 15.23
CA MET A 736 -19.72 16.56 15.06
C MET A 736 -20.55 17.65 14.42
N HIS A 737 -21.33 17.30 13.41
CA HIS A 737 -22.34 18.17 12.83
C HIS A 737 -23.69 17.90 13.47
N VAL A 738 -24.42 18.95 13.86
CA VAL A 738 -25.79 18.85 14.37
C VAL A 738 -26.72 19.61 13.43
N THR A 739 -27.77 18.93 12.97
CA THR A 739 -28.75 19.54 12.05
C THR A 739 -29.53 20.67 12.73
N THR A 740 -29.48 21.86 12.13
CA THR A 740 -30.28 23.03 12.55
C THR A 740 -31.53 23.19 11.69
N ASN A 741 -31.40 22.97 10.38
CA ASN A 741 -32.51 23.00 9.43
C ASN A 741 -32.50 21.73 8.58
N GLU A 742 -33.66 21.07 8.51
CA GLU A 742 -33.87 19.79 7.81
C GLU A 742 -34.76 19.92 6.57
N LYS A 743 -35.11 21.15 6.17
CA LYS A 743 -35.94 21.37 4.99
C LYS A 743 -35.21 20.88 3.72
N PRO A 744 -35.87 20.04 2.90
CA PRO A 744 -35.31 19.57 1.63
C PRO A 744 -34.73 20.71 0.78
N ASN A 745 -33.51 20.53 0.28
CA ASN A 745 -32.72 21.48 -0.51
C ASN A 745 -32.32 22.79 0.21
N PHE A 746 -32.54 22.90 1.52
CA PHE A 746 -32.12 24.04 2.33
C PHE A 746 -31.57 23.63 3.71
N GLU A 747 -31.00 22.44 3.79
CA GLU A 747 -30.42 21.83 4.98
C GLU A 747 -29.08 22.47 5.34
N TYR A 748 -28.89 22.71 6.63
CA TYR A 748 -27.62 23.16 7.21
C TYR A 748 -27.60 22.84 8.70
N GLY A 749 -26.44 22.97 9.31
CA GLY A 749 -26.30 22.72 10.74
C GLY A 749 -25.11 23.39 11.39
N GLN A 750 -24.86 22.99 12.63
CA GLN A 750 -23.79 23.48 13.47
C GLN A 750 -22.67 22.47 13.53
N LEU A 751 -21.45 22.92 13.28
CA LEU A 751 -20.24 22.15 13.51
C LEU A 751 -19.78 22.36 14.95
N LEU A 752 -19.67 21.27 15.68
CA LEU A 752 -19.26 21.20 17.07
C LEU A 752 -17.92 20.47 17.17
N LYS A 753 -17.14 20.83 18.18
CA LYS A 753 -15.87 20.20 18.49
C LYS A 753 -15.79 19.82 19.96
N SER A 754 -15.42 18.59 20.26
CA SER A 754 -15.25 18.13 21.63
C SER A 754 -13.95 18.64 22.27
N ASN A 755 -13.79 18.41 23.56
CA ASN A 755 -12.48 18.42 24.21
C ASN A 755 -11.76 17.07 24.00
N SER A 756 -10.56 16.92 24.56
CA SER A 756 -9.67 15.78 24.31
C SER A 756 -10.10 14.41 24.84
N ASN A 757 -11.31 14.29 25.37
CA ASN A 757 -11.90 13.01 25.78
C ASN A 757 -13.33 12.85 25.25
N GLY A 758 -13.73 13.68 24.27
CA GLY A 758 -15.04 13.56 23.63
C GLY A 758 -16.25 14.05 24.44
N THR A 759 -16.08 14.62 25.63
CA THR A 759 -17.21 14.84 26.56
C THR A 759 -17.85 16.22 26.48
N TYR A 760 -17.10 17.28 26.20
CA TYR A 760 -17.62 18.65 26.21
C TYR A 760 -17.50 19.29 24.84
N PHE A 761 -18.64 19.49 24.18
CA PHE A 761 -18.70 20.08 22.84
C PHE A 761 -18.87 21.60 22.90
N VAL A 762 -18.22 22.29 21.96
CA VAL A 762 -18.37 23.72 21.72
C VAL A 762 -18.67 23.98 20.25
N LEU A 763 -19.47 25.00 19.96
CA LEU A 763 -19.74 25.45 18.60
C LEU A 763 -18.46 26.05 17.99
N THR A 764 -18.00 25.47 16.88
CA THR A 764 -16.86 25.98 16.10
C THR A 764 -17.32 26.79 14.89
N LEU A 765 -18.31 26.31 14.15
CA LEU A 765 -18.83 26.97 12.95
C LEU A 765 -20.34 26.76 12.84
N ASP A 766 -21.07 27.80 12.47
CA ASP A 766 -22.54 27.78 12.34
C ASP A 766 -22.94 27.80 10.86
N ASN A 767 -24.13 27.27 10.56
CA ASN A 767 -24.71 27.20 9.22
C ASN A 767 -23.86 26.42 8.18
N VAL A 768 -23.17 25.37 8.60
CA VAL A 768 -22.41 24.48 7.70
C VAL A 768 -23.36 23.72 6.77
N ASN A 769 -23.03 23.72 5.49
CA ASN A 769 -23.83 23.08 4.44
C ASN A 769 -23.86 21.55 4.63
N ARG A 770 -25.02 20.96 4.36
CA ARG A 770 -25.22 19.52 4.30
C ARG A 770 -26.23 19.19 3.20
N ASN A 771 -26.24 17.96 2.69
CA ASN A 771 -27.28 17.49 1.77
C ASN A 771 -28.42 16.74 2.50
N THR A 772 -29.39 16.26 1.73
CA THR A 772 -30.54 15.47 2.21
C THR A 772 -30.13 14.13 2.82
N VAL A 773 -29.08 13.50 2.29
CA VAL A 773 -28.57 12.18 2.71
C VAL A 773 -27.85 12.24 4.05
N GLY A 774 -27.22 13.38 4.38
CA GLY A 774 -26.54 13.60 5.66
C GLY A 774 -25.05 13.94 5.54
N TYR A 775 -24.50 13.96 4.32
CA TYR A 775 -23.14 14.44 4.08
C TYR A 775 -23.04 15.94 4.35
N VAL A 776 -21.86 16.35 4.80
CA VAL A 776 -21.57 17.69 5.28
C VAL A 776 -20.38 18.24 4.50
N ASP A 777 -20.42 19.50 4.06
CA ASP A 777 -19.25 20.16 3.48
C ASP A 777 -18.24 20.50 4.57
N PHE A 778 -17.51 19.49 5.01
CA PHE A 778 -16.41 19.53 5.96
C PHE A 778 -15.32 18.62 5.43
N ASP A 779 -14.13 19.17 5.24
CA ASP A 779 -12.99 18.40 4.75
C ASP A 779 -11.73 18.79 5.51
N LYS A 780 -10.99 17.80 6.01
CA LYS A 780 -9.72 17.99 6.70
C LYS A 780 -8.60 17.77 5.69
N ILE A 781 -7.58 18.62 5.73
CA ILE A 781 -6.49 18.56 4.76
C ILE A 781 -5.44 17.56 5.23
N ASP A 782 -5.22 16.52 4.43
CA ASP A 782 -4.27 15.46 4.70
C ASP A 782 -2.82 15.95 4.70
N GLY A 783 -2.00 15.30 5.52
CA GLY A 783 -0.60 15.68 5.74
C GLY A 783 -0.40 16.99 6.51
N LEU A 784 -1.46 17.75 6.83
CA LEU A 784 -1.40 19.00 7.59
C LEU A 784 -2.26 18.95 8.85
N GLU A 785 -1.61 19.12 10.01
CA GLU A 785 -2.31 19.18 11.30
C GLU A 785 -3.41 20.26 11.29
N GLY A 786 -4.63 19.88 11.68
CA GLY A 786 -5.76 20.77 11.99
C GLY A 786 -6.14 21.81 10.94
N THR A 787 -5.81 21.59 9.66
CA THR A 787 -6.27 22.43 8.56
C THR A 787 -7.57 21.88 8.01
N ILE A 788 -8.61 22.70 7.92
CA ILE A 788 -9.98 22.27 7.62
C ILE A 788 -10.63 23.26 6.64
N ILE A 789 -11.29 22.77 5.60
CA ILE A 789 -12.12 23.54 4.67
C ILE A 789 -13.59 23.17 4.91
N ALA A 790 -14.49 24.16 4.91
CA ALA A 790 -15.92 23.94 5.04
C ALA A 790 -16.73 24.98 4.25
N ASN A 791 -17.91 24.59 3.76
CA ASN A 791 -18.86 25.53 3.15
C ASN A 791 -20.00 25.87 4.11
N VAL A 792 -20.38 27.15 4.15
CA VAL A 792 -21.49 27.65 4.98
C VAL A 792 -22.60 28.27 4.14
N VAL A 793 -23.84 28.15 4.60
CA VAL A 793 -25.04 28.76 4.01
C VAL A 793 -25.15 30.21 4.49
N ALA A 794 -24.64 31.15 3.70
CA ALA A 794 -24.61 32.58 4.03
C ALA A 794 -26.00 33.20 4.17
N ASN A 795 -27.02 32.62 3.53
CA ASN A 795 -28.41 33.04 3.59
C ASN A 795 -29.28 32.17 4.52
N ALA A 796 -28.70 31.50 5.53
CA ALA A 796 -29.43 30.63 6.46
C ALA A 796 -30.69 31.26 7.08
N GLN A 797 -30.66 32.57 7.35
CA GLN A 797 -31.79 33.34 7.90
C GLN A 797 -33.01 33.42 6.98
N ALA A 798 -32.85 33.14 5.68
CA ALA A 798 -33.98 33.07 4.75
C ALA A 798 -34.91 31.89 5.05
N ASN A 799 -34.40 30.84 5.72
CA ASN A 799 -35.08 29.58 6.06
C ASN A 799 -35.69 28.79 4.88
N GLU A 800 -35.60 29.28 3.65
CA GLU A 800 -36.02 28.63 2.41
C GLU A 800 -35.36 29.31 1.20
N GLY A 801 -35.29 28.59 0.08
CA GLY A 801 -34.74 29.08 -1.20
C GLY A 801 -33.50 28.29 -1.65
N THR A 802 -32.71 28.87 -2.54
CA THR A 802 -31.42 28.32 -2.98
C THR A 802 -30.34 28.69 -1.96
N LYS A 803 -29.49 27.74 -1.57
CA LYS A 803 -28.37 27.99 -0.65
C LYS A 803 -27.33 28.90 -1.32
N ASN A 804 -26.95 29.98 -0.65
CA ASN A 804 -25.81 30.80 -1.05
C ASN A 804 -24.60 30.33 -0.25
N LEU A 805 -23.73 29.54 -0.87
CA LEU A 805 -22.60 28.93 -0.18
C LEU A 805 -21.37 29.85 -0.16
N GLN A 806 -20.61 29.79 0.93
CA GLN A 806 -19.30 30.43 1.06
C GLN A 806 -18.30 29.46 1.69
N THR A 807 -17.14 29.30 1.06
CA THR A 807 -16.03 28.48 1.58
C THR A 807 -15.22 29.22 2.62
N LEU A 808 -14.89 28.52 3.70
CA LEU A 808 -14.04 28.96 4.79
C LEU A 808 -12.94 27.93 5.04
N ILE A 809 -11.79 28.40 5.52
CA ILE A 809 -10.66 27.57 5.93
C ILE A 809 -10.27 27.88 7.37
N SER A 810 -9.88 26.85 8.12
CA SER A 810 -9.26 26.96 9.43
C SER A 810 -7.84 26.39 9.37
N HIS A 811 -6.87 27.08 9.95
CA HIS A 811 -5.48 26.60 10.12
C HIS A 811 -5.14 26.36 11.61
N ASN A 812 -6.17 26.28 12.46
CA ASN A 812 -6.03 26.07 13.90
C ASN A 812 -7.17 25.20 14.45
N ASP A 813 -7.48 24.13 13.71
CA ASP A 813 -8.32 23.03 14.17
C ASP A 813 -9.75 23.50 14.53
N GLY A 814 -10.32 24.33 13.65
CA GLY A 814 -11.67 24.91 13.78
C GLY A 814 -11.78 26.07 14.78
N SER A 815 -10.69 26.57 15.36
CA SER A 815 -10.80 27.67 16.33
C SER A 815 -11.10 29.02 15.65
N GLU A 816 -10.51 29.28 14.49
CA GLU A 816 -10.68 30.46 13.65
C GLU A 816 -10.93 30.04 12.21
N TRP A 817 -11.82 30.78 11.54
CA TRP A 817 -12.24 30.51 10.18
C TRP A 817 -12.07 31.78 9.34
N ASP A 818 -11.39 31.64 8.21
CA ASP A 818 -11.11 32.72 7.28
C ASP A 818 -11.66 32.39 5.88
N LYS A 819 -11.97 33.41 5.09
CA LYS A 819 -12.31 33.21 3.67
C LYS A 819 -11.05 33.00 2.85
N LEU A 820 -11.12 32.12 1.85
CA LEU A 820 -10.02 31.92 0.91
C LEU A 820 -9.73 33.20 0.12
N VAL A 821 -8.46 33.60 0.09
CA VAL A 821 -8.02 34.77 -0.67
C VAL A 821 -7.98 34.38 -2.15
N PRO A 822 -8.72 35.08 -3.02
CA PRO A 822 -8.76 34.72 -4.43
C PRO A 822 -7.41 35.06 -5.11
N PRO A 823 -7.01 34.28 -6.14
CA PRO A 823 -5.85 34.63 -6.96
C PRO A 823 -6.01 36.01 -7.60
N THR A 824 -4.88 36.65 -7.92
CA THR A 824 -4.90 37.99 -8.56
C THR A 824 -5.23 37.95 -10.05
N ILE A 825 -4.93 36.83 -10.70
CA ILE A 825 -5.13 36.56 -12.13
C ILE A 825 -5.69 35.16 -12.29
N ASP A 826 -6.45 34.96 -13.35
CA ASP A 826 -6.89 33.64 -13.80
C ASP A 826 -5.84 32.92 -14.66
N SER A 827 -6.14 31.69 -15.07
CA SER A 827 -5.24 30.86 -15.89
C SER A 827 -5.00 31.43 -17.29
N GLU A 828 -5.83 32.36 -17.76
CA GLU A 828 -5.69 33.08 -19.04
C GLU A 828 -4.95 34.43 -18.88
N GLY A 829 -4.50 34.78 -17.67
CA GLY A 829 -3.78 36.02 -17.36
C GLY A 829 -4.67 37.25 -17.18
N ILE A 830 -5.98 37.07 -17.10
CA ILE A 830 -6.98 38.12 -16.86
C ILE A 830 -7.11 38.35 -15.35
N LYS A 831 -7.11 39.62 -14.93
CA LYS A 831 -7.23 39.97 -13.51
C LYS A 831 -8.66 39.81 -13.01
N TYR A 832 -8.81 39.15 -11.87
CA TYR A 832 -10.08 39.10 -11.16
C TYR A 832 -10.53 40.50 -10.69
N PRO A 833 -11.82 40.86 -10.81
CA PRO A 833 -12.35 42.17 -10.42
C PRO A 833 -12.48 42.36 -8.89
N CYS A 834 -11.64 41.72 -8.08
CA CYS A 834 -11.67 41.80 -6.62
C CYS A 834 -10.88 42.99 -6.02
N THR A 835 -10.14 43.76 -6.83
CA THR A 835 -9.24 44.81 -6.31
C THR A 835 -10.02 45.88 -5.52
N GLY A 836 -9.68 46.04 -4.23
CA GLY A 836 -10.30 47.01 -3.33
C GLY A 836 -11.62 46.55 -2.71
N GLN A 837 -12.10 45.35 -3.05
CA GLN A 837 -13.26 44.74 -2.40
C GLN A 837 -12.84 44.04 -1.11
N SER A 838 -13.76 43.96 -0.15
CA SER A 838 -13.58 43.08 1.02
C SER A 838 -13.77 41.63 0.61
N LEU A 839 -13.15 40.68 1.33
CA LEU A 839 -13.40 39.23 1.15
C LEU A 839 -14.88 38.83 1.31
N ASN A 840 -15.71 39.67 1.93
CA ASN A 840 -17.16 39.47 1.97
C ASN A 840 -17.88 39.66 0.63
N LYS A 841 -17.23 40.28 -0.35
CA LYS A 841 -17.77 40.58 -1.68
C LYS A 841 -17.04 39.87 -2.81
N CYS A 842 -15.81 39.42 -2.56
CA CYS A 842 -14.99 38.73 -3.54
C CYS A 842 -14.02 37.81 -2.79
N ALA A 843 -14.31 36.51 -2.79
CA ALA A 843 -13.47 35.46 -2.23
C ALA A 843 -13.43 34.27 -3.21
N LEU A 844 -12.49 33.35 -2.98
CA LEU A 844 -12.51 32.05 -3.64
C LEU A 844 -13.48 31.14 -2.89
N HIS A 845 -14.33 30.46 -3.65
CA HIS A 845 -15.24 29.43 -3.15
C HIS A 845 -15.02 28.15 -3.92
N LEU A 846 -15.03 27.02 -3.22
CA LEU A 846 -14.78 25.68 -3.75
C LEU A 846 -16.01 24.80 -3.49
N HIS A 847 -16.33 23.94 -4.46
CA HIS A 847 -17.28 22.85 -4.26
C HIS A 847 -16.71 21.88 -3.22
N GLY A 848 -17.58 21.41 -2.33
CA GLY A 848 -17.20 20.59 -1.19
C GLY A 848 -17.69 19.15 -1.31
N PHE A 849 -17.54 18.42 -0.20
CA PHE A 849 -17.88 17.01 -0.08
C PHE A 849 -19.29 16.64 -0.58
N THR A 850 -20.30 17.51 -0.39
CA THR A 850 -21.69 17.22 -0.76
C THR A 850 -21.98 17.19 -2.26
N GLU A 851 -21.04 17.61 -3.11
CA GLU A 851 -21.14 17.63 -4.57
C GLU A 851 -20.09 16.72 -5.24
N ARG A 852 -19.37 15.89 -4.47
CA ARG A 852 -18.40 14.92 -5.00
C ARG A 852 -19.12 13.79 -5.73
N ALA A 853 -18.58 13.39 -6.89
CA ALA A 853 -18.99 12.17 -7.57
C ALA A 853 -18.36 10.93 -6.93
N ASP A 854 -17.11 11.06 -6.47
CA ASP A 854 -16.42 10.07 -5.65
C ASP A 854 -15.93 10.71 -4.34
N TYR A 855 -16.23 10.08 -3.19
CA TYR A 855 -15.80 10.61 -1.89
C TYR A 855 -14.27 10.64 -1.74
N ARG A 856 -13.55 9.81 -2.50
CA ARG A 856 -12.08 9.71 -2.54
C ARG A 856 -11.41 10.92 -3.19
N ASP A 857 -12.17 11.76 -3.90
CA ASP A 857 -11.69 13.00 -4.56
C ASP A 857 -11.41 14.12 -3.53
N THR A 858 -10.44 13.89 -2.64
CA THR A 858 -10.06 14.85 -1.60
C THR A 858 -9.34 16.06 -2.20
N PHE A 859 -9.37 17.19 -1.48
CA PHE A 859 -8.60 18.36 -1.91
C PHE A 859 -7.09 18.11 -1.89
N SER A 860 -6.61 17.15 -1.11
CA SER A 860 -5.20 16.95 -0.77
C SER A 860 -4.90 15.48 -0.56
N SER A 861 -3.65 15.08 -0.75
CA SER A 861 -3.19 13.76 -0.35
C SER A 861 -2.13 13.84 0.76
N GLY A 862 -2.13 12.85 1.66
CA GLY A 862 -1.20 12.77 2.79
C GLY A 862 0.27 12.73 2.36
N SER A 863 0.56 12.17 1.18
CA SER A 863 1.88 12.11 0.54
C SER A 863 2.27 13.41 -0.14
N ALA A 864 1.33 14.15 -0.73
CA ALA A 864 1.56 15.43 -1.37
C ALA A 864 1.38 16.61 -0.38
N THR A 865 2.13 16.59 0.72
CA THR A 865 1.93 17.55 1.84
C THR A 865 1.98 19.01 1.37
N GLY A 866 0.88 19.73 1.60
CA GLY A 866 0.73 21.16 1.28
C GLY A 866 0.15 21.47 -0.10
N PHE A 867 -0.04 20.45 -0.95
CA PHE A 867 -0.77 20.59 -2.20
C PHE A 867 -2.27 20.48 -1.95
N LEU A 868 -3.05 21.41 -2.52
CA LEU A 868 -4.50 21.33 -2.53
C LEU A 868 -5.02 21.68 -3.92
N ILE A 869 -5.84 20.82 -4.53
CA ILE A 869 -6.54 21.13 -5.78
C ILE A 869 -8.03 21.12 -5.50
N GLY A 870 -8.76 22.10 -6.05
CA GLY A 870 -10.21 22.16 -5.91
C GLY A 870 -10.89 22.94 -7.03
N VAL A 871 -12.14 22.58 -7.30
CA VAL A 871 -12.98 23.24 -8.30
C VAL A 871 -13.90 24.26 -7.63
N GLY A 872 -14.08 25.41 -8.26
CA GLY A 872 -15.05 26.41 -7.81
C GLY A 872 -14.92 27.73 -8.55
N ASN A 873 -15.21 28.85 -7.91
CA ASN A 873 -15.25 30.15 -8.56
C ASN A 873 -14.81 31.31 -7.64
N VAL A 874 -14.47 32.45 -8.24
CA VAL A 874 -14.18 33.69 -7.52
C VAL A 874 -15.39 34.62 -7.59
N GLY A 875 -15.97 34.96 -6.44
CA GLY A 875 -17.19 35.75 -6.38
C GLY A 875 -17.65 36.09 -4.97
N GLU A 876 -18.92 36.47 -4.83
CA GLU A 876 -19.56 36.69 -3.52
C GLU A 876 -20.07 35.38 -2.89
N PHE A 877 -20.44 34.40 -3.73
CA PHE A 877 -20.96 33.09 -3.36
C PHE A 877 -20.48 32.02 -4.36
N LEU A 878 -20.48 30.76 -3.93
CA LEU A 878 -20.24 29.60 -4.81
C LEU A 878 -21.34 29.55 -5.88
N THR A 879 -20.92 29.40 -7.15
CA THR A 879 -21.84 29.15 -8.27
C THR A 879 -22.10 27.66 -8.46
N PRO A 880 -23.17 27.25 -9.15
CA PRO A 880 -23.33 25.87 -9.60
C PRO A 880 -22.12 25.37 -10.39
N MET A 881 -21.85 24.07 -10.34
CA MET A 881 -20.66 23.46 -10.96
C MET A 881 -20.62 23.66 -12.49
N ASP A 882 -21.78 23.72 -13.15
CA ASP A 882 -21.95 23.96 -14.59
C ASP A 882 -21.85 25.44 -15.01
N ASP A 883 -21.61 26.36 -14.07
CA ASP A 883 -21.46 27.78 -14.36
C ASP A 883 -20.17 28.07 -15.17
N PRO A 884 -20.20 28.91 -16.21
CA PRO A 884 -19.01 29.24 -17.00
C PRO A 884 -17.87 29.92 -16.23
N SER A 885 -18.12 30.43 -15.02
CA SER A 885 -17.08 30.99 -14.14
C SER A 885 -16.33 29.94 -13.31
N THR A 886 -16.79 28.68 -13.32
CA THR A 886 -16.17 27.57 -12.62
C THR A 886 -14.80 27.23 -13.22
N ALA A 887 -13.82 27.06 -12.35
CA ALA A 887 -12.43 26.80 -12.69
C ALA A 887 -11.78 25.89 -11.64
N THR A 888 -10.63 25.33 -11.99
CA THR A 888 -9.81 24.49 -11.12
C THR A 888 -8.65 25.30 -10.55
N PHE A 889 -8.44 25.21 -9.24
CA PHE A 889 -7.46 25.97 -8.48
C PHE A 889 -6.47 25.06 -7.76
N LEU A 890 -5.24 25.53 -7.58
CA LEU A 890 -4.15 24.85 -6.87
C LEU A 890 -3.58 25.74 -5.76
N SER A 891 -3.32 25.15 -4.60
CA SER A 891 -2.45 25.67 -3.55
C SER A 891 -1.26 24.73 -3.38
N THR A 892 -0.07 25.27 -3.08
CA THR A 892 1.16 24.51 -2.79
C THR A 892 1.77 24.89 -1.44
N ASP A 893 0.98 25.58 -0.61
CA ASP A 893 1.38 26.09 0.70
C ASP A 893 0.34 25.83 1.80
N GLY A 894 -0.50 24.80 1.63
CA GLY A 894 -1.48 24.37 2.63
C GLY A 894 -2.76 25.19 2.64
N GLY A 895 -3.16 25.77 1.50
CA GLY A 895 -4.40 26.54 1.35
C GLY A 895 -4.26 28.04 1.65
N VAL A 896 -3.03 28.54 1.83
CA VAL A 896 -2.76 29.94 2.18
C VAL A 896 -2.84 30.84 0.94
N THR A 897 -2.25 30.40 -0.16
CA THR A 897 -2.37 31.05 -1.47
C THR A 897 -2.87 30.06 -2.52
N TRP A 898 -3.70 30.57 -3.43
CA TRP A 898 -4.31 29.80 -4.50
C TRP A 898 -3.96 30.40 -5.85
N LYS A 899 -3.84 29.55 -6.86
CA LYS A 899 -3.61 29.88 -8.27
C LYS A 899 -4.70 29.17 -9.08
N GLU A 900 -5.35 29.88 -10.00
CA GLU A 900 -6.18 29.21 -10.99
C GLU A 900 -5.26 28.50 -11.99
N ILE A 901 -5.42 27.19 -12.13
CA ILE A 901 -4.58 26.37 -13.03
C ILE A 901 -5.29 26.07 -14.35
N LYS A 902 -6.62 26.02 -14.38
CA LYS A 902 -7.39 25.72 -15.60
C LYS A 902 -8.83 26.22 -15.50
N LYS A 903 -9.41 26.75 -16.58
CA LYS A 903 -10.85 27.03 -16.70
C LYS A 903 -11.64 25.74 -16.92
N GLY A 904 -12.78 25.60 -16.23
CA GLY A 904 -13.62 24.41 -16.25
C GLY A 904 -13.41 23.47 -15.06
N VAL A 905 -14.16 22.37 -15.07
CA VAL A 905 -14.18 21.33 -14.04
C VAL A 905 -13.27 20.19 -14.47
N TYR A 906 -12.28 19.87 -13.65
CA TYR A 906 -11.32 18.81 -13.91
C TYR A 906 -11.28 17.88 -12.70
N MET A 907 -11.16 16.57 -12.94
CA MET A 907 -10.66 15.61 -11.96
C MET A 907 -9.15 15.78 -11.84
N TRP A 908 -8.57 15.50 -10.68
CA TRP A 908 -7.14 15.62 -10.43
C TRP A 908 -6.61 14.43 -9.65
N GLU A 909 -5.35 14.10 -9.88
CA GLU A 909 -4.63 13.13 -9.06
C GLU A 909 -3.18 13.52 -8.83
N TYR A 910 -2.64 13.01 -7.72
CA TYR A 910 -1.25 13.23 -7.30
C TYR A 910 -0.41 11.96 -7.54
N GLY A 911 0.71 12.10 -8.24
CA GLY A 911 1.67 11.01 -8.43
C GLY A 911 3.05 11.36 -7.91
N ASP A 912 3.78 10.33 -7.52
CA ASP A 912 5.14 10.40 -6.97
C ASP A 912 5.28 11.41 -5.82
N GLN A 913 4.35 11.34 -4.85
CA GLN A 913 4.24 12.25 -3.71
C GLN A 913 4.15 13.74 -4.12
N GLY A 914 3.37 14.02 -5.17
CA GLY A 914 3.07 15.38 -5.65
C GLY A 914 4.10 15.95 -6.65
N THR A 915 5.04 15.15 -7.17
CA THR A 915 5.92 15.64 -8.25
C THR A 915 5.24 15.62 -9.61
N ILE A 916 4.24 14.76 -9.80
CA ILE A 916 3.39 14.66 -10.98
C ILE A 916 1.97 15.05 -10.58
N LEU A 917 1.41 16.05 -11.24
CA LEU A 917 0.00 16.42 -11.10
C LEU A 917 -0.70 16.14 -12.42
N VAL A 918 -1.84 15.45 -12.40
CA VAL A 918 -2.63 15.15 -13.59
C VAL A 918 -4.00 15.80 -13.46
N LEU A 919 -4.51 16.36 -14.57
CA LEU A 919 -5.88 16.84 -14.69
C LEU A 919 -6.55 16.21 -15.91
N VAL A 920 -7.82 15.87 -15.77
CA VAL A 920 -8.64 15.44 -16.90
C VAL A 920 -10.04 16.05 -16.84
N ASN A 921 -10.63 16.34 -18.00
CA ASN A 921 -11.94 17.00 -18.06
C ASN A 921 -13.02 16.07 -17.48
N ALA A 922 -13.75 16.55 -16.49
CA ALA A 922 -14.76 15.78 -15.76
C ALA A 922 -16.18 15.88 -16.36
N VAL A 923 -16.39 16.73 -17.37
CA VAL A 923 -17.73 17.09 -17.88
C VAL A 923 -17.89 16.77 -19.36
N GLU A 924 -16.90 17.13 -20.18
CA GLU A 924 -16.95 16.93 -21.62
C GLU A 924 -16.11 15.73 -22.05
N ASN A 925 -16.59 14.95 -23.03
CA ASN A 925 -15.80 13.88 -23.62
C ASN A 925 -14.44 14.42 -24.13
N THR A 926 -13.38 13.78 -23.68
CA THR A 926 -12.00 14.20 -23.92
C THR A 926 -11.13 13.03 -24.36
N ASP A 927 -10.11 13.33 -25.15
CA ASP A 927 -9.02 12.46 -25.55
C ASP A 927 -7.66 12.99 -25.03
N VAL A 928 -7.70 14.08 -24.26
CA VAL A 928 -6.53 14.77 -23.70
C VAL A 928 -6.60 14.85 -22.18
N LEU A 929 -5.42 14.73 -21.57
CA LEU A 929 -5.16 15.05 -20.18
C LEU A 929 -4.11 16.18 -20.10
N TYR A 930 -4.04 16.85 -18.96
CA TYR A 930 -3.00 17.83 -18.67
C TYR A 930 -2.13 17.34 -17.53
N TYR A 931 -0.82 17.56 -17.62
CA TYR A 931 0.08 17.17 -16.54
C TYR A 931 1.11 18.25 -16.22
N SER A 932 1.59 18.26 -14.98
CA SER A 932 2.67 19.13 -14.50
C SER A 932 3.74 18.31 -13.78
N LEU A 933 5.00 18.61 -14.06
CA LEU A 933 6.17 18.00 -13.40
C LEU A 933 6.93 19.00 -12.50
N ASP A 934 6.42 20.23 -12.39
CA ASP A 934 7.04 21.38 -11.75
C ASP A 934 6.12 22.07 -10.73
N GLU A 935 5.35 21.26 -9.99
CA GLU A 935 4.46 21.71 -8.90
C GLU A 935 3.31 22.63 -9.39
N GLY A 936 2.78 22.37 -10.58
CA GLY A 936 1.66 23.12 -11.18
C GLY A 936 2.07 24.49 -11.75
N GLN A 937 3.36 24.72 -11.95
CA GLN A 937 3.87 25.97 -12.52
C GLN A 937 3.60 26.05 -14.02
N THR A 938 3.89 24.97 -14.73
CA THR A 938 3.55 24.77 -16.14
C THR A 938 2.74 23.49 -16.32
N TRP A 939 1.85 23.49 -17.32
CA TRP A 939 0.97 22.38 -17.65
C TRP A 939 1.15 22.02 -19.12
N LYS A 940 1.30 20.72 -19.38
CA LYS A 940 1.45 20.16 -20.73
C LYS A 940 0.20 19.37 -21.09
N GLU A 941 -0.21 19.46 -22.35
CA GLU A 941 -1.30 18.66 -22.90
C GLU A 941 -0.74 17.33 -23.41
N TYR A 942 -1.44 16.22 -23.11
CA TYR A 942 -1.11 14.90 -23.63
C TYR A 942 -2.36 14.22 -24.16
N LYS A 943 -2.32 13.78 -25.42
CA LYS A 943 -3.42 13.04 -26.06
C LYS A 943 -3.28 11.56 -25.74
N PHE A 944 -4.09 11.06 -24.82
CA PHE A 944 -4.01 9.68 -24.33
C PHE A 944 -4.85 8.69 -25.14
N SER A 945 -5.83 9.17 -25.91
CA SER A 945 -6.69 8.34 -26.77
C SER A 945 -6.77 8.92 -28.17
N GLU A 946 -7.04 8.08 -29.17
CA GLU A 946 -7.29 8.57 -30.55
C GLU A 946 -8.72 9.10 -30.75
N TYR A 947 -9.59 8.87 -29.77
CA TYR A 947 -11.00 9.23 -29.78
C TYR A 947 -11.40 9.78 -28.42
N LYS A 948 -12.37 10.70 -28.42
CA LYS A 948 -12.92 11.26 -27.19
C LYS A 948 -13.73 10.23 -26.44
N VAL A 949 -13.48 10.11 -25.14
CA VAL A 949 -14.19 9.20 -24.23
C VAL A 949 -14.88 10.01 -23.13
N ASN A 950 -15.96 9.43 -22.59
CA ASN A 950 -16.59 9.93 -21.38
C ASN A 950 -15.87 9.30 -20.18
N ILE A 951 -15.39 10.12 -19.25
CA ILE A 951 -14.57 9.68 -18.12
C ILE A 951 -15.44 9.59 -16.89
N TYR A 952 -15.42 8.44 -16.24
CA TYR A 952 -16.08 8.23 -14.95
C TYR A 952 -15.17 8.64 -13.80
N ASP A 953 -13.87 8.32 -13.89
CA ASP A 953 -12.95 8.52 -12.78
C ASP A 953 -11.47 8.60 -13.23
N LEU A 954 -10.63 9.23 -12.42
CA LEU A 954 -9.18 9.30 -12.53
C LEU A 954 -8.59 8.89 -11.18
N ALA A 955 -7.84 7.79 -11.14
CA ALA A 955 -7.32 7.23 -9.89
C ALA A 955 -5.81 6.97 -9.92
N THR A 956 -5.21 6.95 -8.73
CA THR A 956 -3.82 6.52 -8.47
C THR A 956 -3.76 5.72 -7.17
N VAL A 957 -2.59 5.16 -6.83
CA VAL A 957 -2.40 4.50 -5.53
C VAL A 957 -2.61 5.53 -4.40
N PRO A 958 -3.36 5.24 -3.32
CA PRO A 958 -3.65 6.21 -2.25
C PRO A 958 -2.43 6.80 -1.54
N THR A 959 -1.27 6.12 -1.59
CA THR A 959 -0.01 6.63 -1.04
C THR A 959 0.71 7.62 -1.96
N ASP A 960 0.15 7.89 -3.15
CA ASP A 960 0.72 8.60 -4.29
C ASP A 960 2.17 8.21 -4.64
N THR A 961 2.68 7.06 -4.21
CA THR A 961 4.06 6.67 -4.50
C THR A 961 4.24 6.25 -5.96
N ALA A 962 3.13 5.86 -6.62
CA ALA A 962 3.11 5.46 -8.01
C ALA A 962 3.31 6.64 -8.97
N ARG A 963 3.77 6.32 -10.17
CA ARG A 963 3.83 7.23 -11.33
C ARG A 963 2.84 6.80 -12.42
N LYS A 964 1.78 6.08 -12.03
CA LYS A 964 0.79 5.53 -12.92
C LYS A 964 -0.58 6.02 -12.49
N PHE A 965 -1.38 6.40 -13.46
CA PHE A 965 -2.75 6.87 -13.24
C PHE A 965 -3.69 6.06 -14.11
N ILE A 966 -4.87 5.72 -13.61
CA ILE A 966 -5.87 4.97 -14.34
C ILE A 966 -7.06 5.89 -14.60
N ILE A 967 -7.40 6.07 -15.88
CA ILE A 967 -8.62 6.74 -16.30
C ILE A 967 -9.66 5.67 -16.56
N PHE A 968 -10.75 5.66 -15.79
CA PHE A 968 -11.92 4.82 -16.02
C PHE A 968 -12.86 5.54 -16.96
N ALA A 969 -13.15 4.94 -18.12
CA ALA A 969 -13.92 5.58 -19.17
C ALA A 969 -14.94 4.61 -19.79
N GLU A 970 -16.05 5.18 -20.25
CA GLU A 970 -17.06 4.45 -21.00
C GLU A 970 -16.46 3.91 -22.31
N ASN A 971 -16.68 2.63 -22.60
CA ASN A 971 -16.16 2.05 -23.83
C ASN A 971 -16.92 2.62 -25.04
N PRO A 972 -16.25 3.26 -26.00
CA PRO A 972 -16.94 3.87 -27.15
C PRO A 972 -17.50 2.83 -28.14
N LYS A 973 -17.06 1.57 -28.06
CA LYS A 973 -17.54 0.49 -28.93
C LYS A 973 -18.84 -0.13 -28.41
N ASP A 974 -18.94 -0.31 -27.08
CA ASP A 974 -20.13 -0.80 -26.39
C ASP A 974 -20.32 -0.02 -25.08
N HIS A 975 -21.34 0.83 -25.03
CA HIS A 975 -21.69 1.66 -23.86
C HIS A 975 -22.08 0.85 -22.60
N ARG A 976 -22.18 -0.48 -22.72
CA ARG A 976 -22.39 -1.39 -21.59
C ARG A 976 -21.09 -1.84 -20.93
N ASP A 977 -19.95 -1.55 -21.55
CA ASP A 977 -18.63 -1.99 -21.12
C ASP A 977 -17.81 -0.81 -20.60
N ILE A 978 -16.86 -1.09 -19.70
CA ILE A 978 -15.87 -0.12 -19.21
C ILE A 978 -14.53 -0.33 -19.93
N GLN A 979 -13.81 0.76 -20.15
CA GLN A 979 -12.45 0.77 -20.65
C GLN A 979 -11.55 1.57 -19.71
N THR A 980 -10.35 1.09 -19.42
CA THR A 980 -9.37 1.85 -18.65
C THR A 980 -8.20 2.29 -19.52
N PHE A 981 -7.73 3.52 -19.31
CA PHE A 981 -6.46 4.02 -19.85
C PHE A 981 -5.47 4.21 -18.71
N THR A 982 -4.46 3.35 -18.65
CA THR A 982 -3.37 3.47 -17.67
C THR A 982 -2.26 4.33 -18.26
N ILE A 983 -2.09 5.51 -17.69
CA ILE A 983 -1.09 6.51 -18.08
C ILE A 983 0.15 6.30 -17.22
N ASP A 984 1.23 5.82 -17.84
CA ASP A 984 2.46 5.45 -17.16
C ASP A 984 3.55 6.53 -17.35
N PHE A 985 3.86 7.24 -16.26
CA PHE A 985 4.94 8.23 -16.18
C PHE A 985 6.24 7.66 -15.60
N THR A 986 6.36 6.34 -15.43
CA THR A 986 7.51 5.72 -14.77
C THR A 986 8.85 6.11 -15.42
N ASN A 987 8.86 6.34 -16.73
CA ASN A 987 10.06 6.70 -17.49
C ASN A 987 10.27 8.22 -17.68
N ILE A 988 9.39 9.08 -17.13
CA ILE A 988 9.46 10.53 -17.41
C ILE A 988 10.63 11.24 -16.73
N TYR A 989 11.10 10.69 -15.60
CA TYR A 989 12.23 11.21 -14.85
C TYR A 989 13.50 10.39 -15.12
N PRO A 990 14.64 11.04 -15.43
CA PRO A 990 15.88 10.32 -15.76
C PRO A 990 16.54 9.62 -14.55
N ARG A 991 16.19 9.99 -13.32
CA ARG A 991 16.80 9.43 -12.09
C ARG A 991 15.89 9.53 -10.88
N GLN A 992 16.18 8.74 -9.85
CA GLN A 992 15.58 8.89 -8.52
C GLN A 992 16.28 9.99 -7.71
N CYS A 993 15.52 10.77 -6.94
CA CYS A 993 16.03 11.80 -6.05
C CYS A 993 16.91 11.17 -4.95
N GLN A 994 17.97 11.89 -4.57
CA GLN A 994 18.92 11.48 -3.55
C GLN A 994 18.47 12.01 -2.19
N LEU A 995 18.08 11.09 -1.30
CA LEU A 995 17.73 11.40 0.09
C LEU A 995 18.83 10.90 1.01
N ASN A 996 19.40 11.81 1.79
CA ASN A 996 20.23 11.48 2.94
C ASN A 996 19.52 11.96 4.22
N LEU A 997 18.92 11.05 4.99
CA LEU A 997 18.21 11.42 6.21
C LEU A 997 19.13 12.06 7.28
N ASP A 998 20.44 11.78 7.25
CA ASP A 998 21.41 12.42 8.13
C ASP A 998 21.70 13.88 7.74
N ASP A 999 21.52 14.23 6.46
CA ASP A 999 21.77 15.57 5.91
C ASP A 999 20.88 15.92 4.70
N PRO A 1000 19.54 16.04 4.88
CA PRO A 1000 18.61 16.06 3.76
C PRO A 1000 18.60 17.37 2.94
N GLU A 1001 19.17 18.46 3.47
CA GLU A 1001 19.20 19.78 2.79
C GLU A 1001 20.34 19.92 1.76
N HIS A 1002 21.30 18.98 1.71
CA HIS A 1002 22.46 19.08 0.81
C HIS A 1002 22.32 18.28 -0.51
N ASP A 1003 21.16 17.66 -0.77
CA ASP A 1003 20.90 16.83 -1.94
C ASP A 1003 19.68 17.36 -2.76
N ASP A 1004 18.67 16.51 -3.02
CA ASP A 1004 17.50 16.82 -3.88
C ASP A 1004 16.23 17.23 -3.11
N TYR A 1005 16.35 17.46 -1.80
CA TYR A 1005 15.20 17.74 -0.91
C TYR A 1005 15.37 19.06 -0.17
N GLU A 1006 14.24 19.70 0.17
CA GLU A 1006 14.19 20.90 1.00
C GLU A 1006 13.20 20.73 2.16
N TYR A 1007 13.44 21.45 3.25
CA TYR A 1007 12.47 21.58 4.33
C TYR A 1007 11.47 22.70 4.04
N TRP A 1008 10.19 22.34 3.98
CA TRP A 1008 9.07 23.27 4.00
C TRP A 1008 8.42 23.33 5.38
N SER A 1009 7.97 24.52 5.76
CA SER A 1009 7.24 24.74 7.02
C SER A 1009 5.91 25.42 6.70
N PRO A 1010 4.79 24.90 7.21
CA PRO A 1010 3.51 25.58 7.15
C PRO A 1010 3.60 27.00 7.72
N THR A 1011 2.93 27.96 7.08
CA THR A 1011 2.85 29.34 7.58
C THR A 1011 1.42 29.76 7.78
N HIS A 1012 1.16 30.49 8.86
CA HIS A 1012 -0.17 31.05 9.07
C HIS A 1012 -0.43 32.23 8.10
N PRO A 1013 -1.60 32.32 7.44
CA PRO A 1013 -1.92 33.39 6.48
C PRO A 1013 -1.80 34.78 7.11
N ILE A 1014 -2.29 34.92 8.34
CA ILE A 1014 -2.19 36.17 9.11
C ILE A 1014 -0.82 36.25 9.81
N GLY A 1015 0.07 37.12 9.34
CA GLY A 1015 1.34 37.44 10.00
C GLY A 1015 2.56 36.65 9.52
N GLY A 1016 2.34 35.54 8.78
CA GLY A 1016 3.41 34.78 8.12
C GLY A 1016 4.40 34.12 9.07
N ASP A 1017 4.03 33.90 10.33
CA ASP A 1017 4.84 33.12 11.26
C ASP A 1017 4.67 31.62 11.02
N LYS A 1018 5.75 30.88 11.21
CA LYS A 1018 5.80 29.41 11.07
C LYS A 1018 5.32 28.68 12.33
N CYS A 1019 4.58 29.38 13.18
CA CYS A 1019 4.16 28.87 14.47
C CYS A 1019 2.70 28.43 14.42
N ILE A 1020 2.47 27.17 14.03
CA ILE A 1020 1.15 26.55 13.99
C ILE A 1020 1.06 25.55 15.14
N PHE A 1021 -0.07 25.50 15.87
CA PHE A 1021 -0.22 24.69 17.09
C PHE A 1021 0.92 24.83 18.09
N GLY A 1022 1.45 26.04 18.24
CA GLY A 1022 2.41 26.32 19.29
C GLY A 1022 3.81 25.77 19.04
N HIS A 1023 4.09 25.34 17.81
CA HIS A 1023 5.39 24.86 17.40
C HIS A 1023 5.68 25.19 15.93
N GLU A 1024 6.95 25.00 15.54
CA GLU A 1024 7.37 25.04 14.15
C GLU A 1024 7.67 23.61 13.71
N SER A 1025 6.94 23.14 12.71
CA SER A 1025 7.15 21.86 12.04
C SER A 1025 7.83 22.04 10.68
N LYS A 1026 8.55 21.01 10.27
CA LYS A 1026 9.33 20.94 9.05
C LYS A 1026 9.06 19.61 8.36
N TYR A 1027 8.59 19.68 7.11
CA TYR A 1027 8.29 18.55 6.24
C TYR A 1027 9.32 18.52 5.11
N LEU A 1028 9.74 17.33 4.71
CA LEU A 1028 10.59 17.16 3.54
C LEU A 1028 9.73 17.13 2.28
N ARG A 1029 10.22 17.78 1.23
CA ARG A 1029 9.69 17.67 -0.13
C ARG A 1029 10.84 17.84 -1.13
N ARG A 1030 10.58 17.56 -2.41
CA ARG A 1030 11.58 17.77 -3.47
C ARG A 1030 12.02 19.24 -3.51
N ALA A 1031 13.33 19.49 -3.61
CA ALA A 1031 13.87 20.83 -3.64
C ALA A 1031 13.45 21.58 -4.91
N LYS A 1032 13.18 22.89 -4.77
CA LYS A 1032 12.79 23.70 -5.93
C LYS A 1032 13.88 23.70 -6.99
N GLY A 1033 13.49 23.38 -8.22
CA GLY A 1033 14.38 23.30 -9.38
C GLY A 1033 14.96 21.90 -9.64
N HIS A 1034 14.74 20.94 -8.75
CA HIS A 1034 15.15 19.53 -8.93
C HIS A 1034 14.03 18.72 -9.62
N THR A 1035 13.48 19.25 -10.73
CA THR A 1035 12.41 18.58 -11.49
C THR A 1035 12.93 17.46 -12.40
N ASP A 1036 14.22 17.14 -12.34
CA ASP A 1036 14.88 16.06 -13.07
C ASP A 1036 14.84 14.72 -12.33
N CYS A 1037 14.26 14.64 -11.14
CA CYS A 1037 14.21 13.41 -10.35
C CYS A 1037 12.84 13.11 -9.76
N PHE A 1038 12.55 11.82 -9.57
CA PHE A 1038 11.35 11.31 -8.90
C PHE A 1038 11.64 10.91 -7.45
N ILE A 1039 10.64 10.96 -6.56
CA ILE A 1039 10.75 10.62 -5.14
C ILE A 1039 10.63 9.11 -4.93
N GLY A 1040 9.56 8.50 -5.43
CA GLY A 1040 9.18 7.11 -5.23
C GLY A 1040 8.72 6.85 -3.79
N SER A 1041 9.13 5.72 -3.23
CA SER A 1041 8.82 5.27 -1.87
C SER A 1041 9.78 5.86 -0.82
N ALA A 1042 10.43 7.00 -1.12
CA ALA A 1042 11.33 7.64 -0.17
C ALA A 1042 10.57 8.00 1.12
N PRO A 1043 11.10 7.66 2.31
CA PRO A 1043 10.39 7.85 3.58
C PRO A 1043 10.44 9.31 4.04
N LEU A 1044 9.74 10.21 3.35
CA LEU A 1044 9.73 11.65 3.65
C LEU A 1044 9.12 11.96 5.01
N SER A 1045 8.19 11.13 5.47
CA SER A 1045 7.56 11.21 6.78
C SER A 1045 8.56 11.03 7.93
N GLU A 1046 9.61 10.21 7.77
CA GLU A 1046 10.72 10.11 8.75
C GLU A 1046 11.55 11.41 8.82
N GLY A 1047 11.48 12.21 7.76
CA GLY A 1047 12.08 13.53 7.70
C GLY A 1047 11.37 14.59 8.56
N TYR A 1048 10.16 14.32 9.05
CA TYR A 1048 9.39 15.25 9.87
C TYR A 1048 10.19 15.71 11.10
N LYS A 1049 10.32 17.03 11.27
CA LYS A 1049 11.05 17.64 12.39
C LYS A 1049 10.19 18.65 13.12
N LEU A 1050 9.96 18.39 14.40
CA LEU A 1050 9.50 19.40 15.35
C LEU A 1050 10.69 20.31 15.74
N GLU A 1051 10.86 21.43 15.04
CA GLU A 1051 12.05 22.29 15.18
C GLU A 1051 12.11 22.98 16.55
N LYS A 1052 11.00 23.58 16.99
CA LYS A 1052 10.91 24.19 18.32
C LYS A 1052 9.47 24.37 18.77
N ASN A 1053 9.26 24.35 20.08
CA ASN A 1053 8.03 24.85 20.69
C ASN A 1053 8.07 26.38 20.77
N CYS A 1054 7.01 27.04 20.32
CA CYS A 1054 6.82 28.48 20.42
C CYS A 1054 6.33 28.92 21.80
N SER A 1055 6.35 30.23 22.02
CA SER A 1055 5.58 30.86 23.10
C SER A 1055 4.10 30.86 22.76
N CYS A 1056 3.23 30.56 23.74
CA CYS A 1056 1.80 30.56 23.50
C CYS A 1056 1.29 31.96 23.09
N THR A 1057 0.44 31.97 22.08
CA THR A 1057 -0.29 33.14 21.57
C THR A 1057 -1.79 32.90 21.68
N ARG A 1058 -2.62 33.85 21.26
CA ARG A 1058 -4.09 33.69 21.26
C ARG A 1058 -4.57 32.54 20.36
N ARG A 1059 -3.83 32.21 19.29
CA ARG A 1059 -4.19 31.19 18.29
C ARG A 1059 -4.05 29.76 18.80
N ASP A 1060 -3.26 29.56 19.86
CA ASP A 1060 -3.11 28.28 20.55
C ASP A 1060 -4.32 27.91 21.42
N TYR A 1061 -5.35 28.78 21.45
CA TYR A 1061 -6.52 28.63 22.29
C TYR A 1061 -7.81 28.70 21.46
N GLU A 1062 -8.75 27.88 21.87
CA GLU A 1062 -10.14 27.87 21.43
C GLU A 1062 -11.06 28.28 22.57
N CYS A 1063 -12.36 28.44 22.31
CA CYS A 1063 -13.30 28.78 23.38
C CYS A 1063 -13.46 27.63 24.36
N ASP A 1064 -13.48 27.97 25.65
CA ASP A 1064 -13.72 27.01 26.73
C ASP A 1064 -15.20 26.61 26.78
N TYR A 1065 -15.50 25.55 27.51
CA TYR A 1065 -16.88 25.07 27.68
C TYR A 1065 -17.82 26.18 28.21
N ASN A 1066 -19.02 26.29 27.63
CA ASN A 1066 -19.99 27.38 27.78
C ASN A 1066 -19.60 28.75 27.18
N TYR A 1067 -18.50 28.83 26.44
CA TYR A 1067 -18.12 30.03 25.71
C TYR A 1067 -18.19 29.79 24.20
N VAL A 1068 -18.70 30.79 23.49
CA VAL A 1068 -18.75 30.82 22.03
C VAL A 1068 -17.95 32.01 21.53
N ARG A 1069 -17.34 31.87 20.36
CA ARG A 1069 -16.59 32.95 19.73
C ARG A 1069 -17.57 34.00 19.20
N ASP A 1070 -17.35 35.26 19.56
CA ASP A 1070 -18.11 36.37 19.00
C ASP A 1070 -17.53 36.75 17.64
N VAL A 1071 -18.36 36.70 16.59
CA VAL A 1071 -17.98 36.98 15.20
C VAL A 1071 -17.47 38.42 15.00
N ASN A 1072 -17.85 39.36 15.86
CA ASN A 1072 -17.50 40.78 15.67
C ASN A 1072 -16.13 41.15 16.25
N ASP A 1073 -15.75 40.58 17.39
CA ASP A 1073 -14.51 40.93 18.10
C ASP A 1073 -13.52 39.76 18.28
N ASN A 1074 -13.89 38.56 17.81
CA ASN A 1074 -13.07 37.35 17.84
C ASN A 1074 -12.69 36.88 19.27
N THR A 1075 -13.44 37.33 20.29
CA THR A 1075 -13.26 36.92 21.69
C THR A 1075 -14.26 35.85 22.10
N CYS A 1076 -13.89 35.00 23.05
CA CYS A 1076 -14.80 34.00 23.60
C CYS A 1076 -15.71 34.62 24.66
N LYS A 1077 -17.02 34.60 24.40
CA LYS A 1077 -18.06 35.15 25.29
C LYS A 1077 -18.87 34.02 25.88
N LEU A 1078 -19.18 34.15 27.17
CA LEU A 1078 -20.07 33.20 27.86
C LEU A 1078 -21.44 33.22 27.18
N VAL A 1079 -21.92 32.05 26.79
CA VAL A 1079 -23.26 31.88 26.21
C VAL A 1079 -24.29 32.42 27.19
N LYS A 1080 -25.28 33.17 26.70
CA LYS A 1080 -26.26 33.86 27.54
C LYS A 1080 -27.05 32.85 28.37
N GLY A 1081 -27.04 33.02 29.69
CA GLY A 1081 -27.76 32.16 30.63
C GLY A 1081 -26.91 31.03 31.23
N MET A 1082 -25.69 30.81 30.71
CA MET A 1082 -24.79 29.80 31.25
C MET A 1082 -23.94 30.35 32.39
N THR A 1083 -23.37 29.44 33.16
CA THR A 1083 -22.30 29.73 34.11
C THR A 1083 -20.99 29.13 33.62
N SER A 1084 -19.89 29.81 33.91
CA SER A 1084 -18.55 29.28 33.68
C SER A 1084 -18.37 27.92 34.38
N ALA A 1085 -17.60 27.02 33.77
CA ALA A 1085 -17.33 25.70 34.34
C ALA A 1085 -16.76 25.79 35.76
N ASP A 1086 -17.21 24.92 36.68
CA ASP A 1086 -16.66 24.84 38.04
C ASP A 1086 -15.28 24.14 38.05
N ARG A 1087 -14.27 24.88 37.58
CA ARG A 1087 -12.86 24.45 37.53
C ARG A 1087 -12.30 24.18 38.92
N LYS A 1088 -12.87 24.80 39.97
CA LYS A 1088 -12.44 24.57 41.35
C LYS A 1088 -12.71 23.13 41.78
N THR A 1089 -13.93 22.65 41.57
CA THR A 1089 -14.29 21.28 41.96
C THR A 1089 -13.62 20.25 41.05
N THR A 1090 -13.58 20.50 39.74
CA THR A 1090 -13.02 19.56 38.76
C THR A 1090 -11.49 19.47 38.79
N MET A 1091 -10.75 20.57 39.00
CA MET A 1091 -9.28 20.50 39.09
C MET A 1091 -8.81 20.01 40.46
N CYS A 1092 -9.45 20.44 41.55
CA CYS A 1092 -9.02 20.09 42.90
C CYS A 1092 -9.43 18.67 43.34
N SER A 1093 -10.29 18.00 42.59
CA SER A 1093 -10.61 16.57 42.80
C SER A 1093 -9.51 15.64 42.28
N LYS A 1094 -8.64 16.11 41.37
CA LYS A 1094 -7.50 15.33 40.87
C LYS A 1094 -6.48 15.09 41.99
N GLU A 1095 -5.93 13.88 42.05
CA GLU A 1095 -4.90 13.53 43.02
C GLU A 1095 -3.67 14.44 42.84
N ASN A 1096 -3.08 14.91 43.94
CA ASN A 1096 -1.96 15.86 43.99
C ASN A 1096 -2.23 17.29 43.48
N ALA A 1097 -3.45 17.64 43.07
CA ALA A 1097 -3.78 19.02 42.73
C ALA A 1097 -3.73 19.94 43.97
N PHE A 1098 -2.91 20.99 43.90
CA PHE A 1098 -2.80 22.01 44.96
C PHE A 1098 -3.28 23.40 44.51
N GLN A 1099 -3.61 23.56 43.23
CA GLN A 1099 -4.09 24.79 42.62
C GLN A 1099 -5.15 24.51 41.56
N TYR A 1100 -5.97 25.53 41.29
CA TYR A 1100 -6.93 25.55 40.19
C TYR A 1100 -6.92 26.92 39.50
N PHE A 1101 -7.46 26.97 38.29
CA PHE A 1101 -7.61 28.19 37.51
C PHE A 1101 -9.09 28.43 37.21
N GLU A 1102 -9.57 29.64 37.42
CA GLU A 1102 -10.92 30.02 36.96
C GLU A 1102 -10.93 30.07 35.43
N SER A 1103 -12.04 29.61 34.84
CA SER A 1103 -12.17 29.68 33.38
C SER A 1103 -12.19 31.14 32.92
N THR A 1104 -11.36 31.41 31.92
CA THR A 1104 -11.18 32.70 31.27
C THR A 1104 -12.04 32.85 30.03
N GLY A 1105 -12.78 31.79 29.69
CA GLY A 1105 -13.41 31.58 28.40
C GLY A 1105 -12.52 30.95 27.33
N TYR A 1106 -11.26 30.64 27.63
CA TYR A 1106 -10.34 30.00 26.69
C TYR A 1106 -9.79 28.68 27.22
N ARG A 1107 -9.68 27.68 26.34
CA ARG A 1107 -8.96 26.43 26.57
C ARG A 1107 -7.91 26.23 25.49
N LYS A 1108 -6.80 25.60 25.84
CA LYS A 1108 -5.72 25.33 24.89
C LYS A 1108 -6.17 24.26 23.88
N ILE A 1109 -5.88 24.45 22.60
CA ILE A 1109 -6.16 23.46 21.55
C ILE A 1109 -5.36 22.18 21.85
N PRO A 1110 -5.96 20.98 21.77
CA PRO A 1110 -5.26 19.72 22.09
C PRO A 1110 -3.94 19.51 21.34
N LEU A 1111 -3.91 19.85 20.04
CA LEU A 1111 -2.71 19.80 19.20
C LEU A 1111 -1.61 20.80 19.62
N SER A 1112 -1.94 21.86 20.38
CA SER A 1112 -0.97 22.90 20.69
C SER A 1112 0.10 22.44 21.70
N THR A 1113 1.37 22.55 21.32
CA THR A 1113 2.53 22.20 22.16
C THR A 1113 3.26 23.43 22.73
N CYS A 1114 2.69 24.63 22.56
CA CYS A 1114 3.28 25.89 23.02
C CYS A 1114 3.67 25.88 24.51
N LYS A 1115 4.76 26.58 24.86
CA LYS A 1115 5.29 26.69 26.23
C LYS A 1115 5.58 28.15 26.59
N GLY A 1116 5.06 28.59 27.74
CA GLY A 1116 5.20 29.98 28.19
C GLY A 1116 4.40 30.96 27.31
N GLY A 1117 4.79 32.23 27.25
CA GLY A 1117 4.04 33.24 26.49
C GLY A 1117 2.78 33.72 27.21
N GLN A 1118 1.75 34.08 26.43
CA GLN A 1118 0.45 34.50 26.96
C GLN A 1118 -0.42 33.26 27.19
N GLN A 1119 -0.56 32.87 28.45
CA GLN A 1119 -1.39 31.72 28.84
C GLN A 1119 -2.82 32.15 29.11
N PHE A 1120 -3.70 31.97 28.13
CA PHE A 1120 -5.10 32.39 28.23
C PHE A 1120 -5.93 31.45 29.12
N ASP A 1121 -5.55 30.19 29.29
CA ASP A 1121 -6.25 29.21 30.13
C ASP A 1121 -5.89 29.30 31.63
N ASN A 1122 -4.66 29.73 31.96
CA ASN A 1122 -4.06 29.58 33.29
C ASN A 1122 -3.48 30.87 33.91
N TRP A 1123 -3.98 32.05 33.53
CA TRP A 1123 -3.38 33.34 33.96
C TRP A 1123 -3.52 33.70 35.46
N ASN A 1124 -4.51 33.16 36.19
CA ASN A 1124 -4.77 33.51 37.59
C ASN A 1124 -4.90 32.26 38.51
N PRO A 1125 -3.78 31.70 38.99
CA PRO A 1125 -3.79 30.51 39.85
C PRO A 1125 -4.37 30.80 41.24
N LYS A 1126 -5.27 29.93 41.70
CA LYS A 1126 -5.84 29.92 43.05
C LYS A 1126 -5.51 28.63 43.79
N PRO A 1127 -5.28 28.63 45.12
CA PRO A 1127 -5.01 27.40 45.86
C PRO A 1127 -6.25 26.51 45.93
N CYS A 1128 -6.05 25.19 45.81
CA CYS A 1128 -7.10 24.23 46.15
C CYS A 1128 -7.41 24.30 47.65
N PRO A 1129 -8.67 24.07 48.05
CA PRO A 1129 -9.06 24.11 49.46
C PRO A 1129 -8.16 23.26 50.35
N GLY A 1130 -7.51 23.86 51.36
CA GLY A 1130 -6.62 23.16 52.29
C GLY A 1130 -5.19 22.91 51.79
N LYS A 1131 -4.85 23.38 50.58
CA LYS A 1131 -3.53 23.23 49.95
C LYS A 1131 -2.75 24.55 49.87
N GLU A 1132 -3.16 25.58 50.62
CA GLU A 1132 -2.59 26.93 50.58
C GLU A 1132 -1.10 26.95 50.94
N LYS A 1133 -0.66 26.04 51.81
CA LYS A 1133 0.75 25.90 52.19
C LYS A 1133 1.61 25.46 50.99
N GLN A 1134 1.17 24.41 50.28
CA GLN A 1134 1.85 23.91 49.08
C GLN A 1134 1.84 24.97 47.96
N PHE A 1135 0.72 25.67 47.78
CA PHE A 1135 0.61 26.79 46.84
C PHE A 1135 1.59 27.93 47.14
N ASN A 1136 1.67 28.37 48.40
CA ASN A 1136 2.56 29.46 48.81
C ASN A 1136 4.04 29.08 48.74
N GLU A 1137 4.36 27.80 48.98
CA GLU A 1137 5.70 27.26 48.78
C GLU A 1137 6.08 27.25 47.29
N TYR A 1138 5.20 26.75 46.42
CA TYR A 1138 5.41 26.70 44.96
C TYR A 1138 5.62 28.09 44.34
N TYR A 1139 4.77 29.07 44.66
CA TYR A 1139 4.90 30.45 44.18
C TYR A 1139 5.90 31.30 44.99
N GLY A 1140 6.62 30.71 45.96
CA GLY A 1140 7.63 31.40 46.75
C GLY A 1140 7.10 32.56 47.61
N ARG A 1141 5.79 32.55 47.93
CA ARG A 1141 5.10 33.53 48.80
C ARG A 1141 5.41 33.33 50.28
N GLU A 1142 5.97 32.18 50.67
CA GLU A 1142 6.49 32.00 52.03
C GLU A 1142 7.81 32.78 52.23
N VAL A 1143 7.80 33.70 53.21
CA VAL A 1143 8.99 34.41 53.67
C VAL A 1143 9.63 33.61 54.81
N LYS A 1144 10.54 32.67 54.50
CA LYS A 1144 11.30 31.90 55.51
C LYS A 1144 12.81 32.11 55.38
N GLY A 1145 13.49 32.04 56.54
CA GLY A 1145 14.95 32.06 56.64
C GLY A 1145 15.60 33.35 56.14
N HIS A 1146 16.49 33.21 55.16
CA HIS A 1146 17.31 34.31 54.63
C HIS A 1146 16.48 35.47 54.06
N LYS A 1147 15.30 35.20 53.44
CA LYS A 1147 14.41 36.28 52.94
C LYS A 1147 13.94 37.19 54.09
N LEU A 1148 13.60 36.62 55.24
CA LEU A 1148 13.21 37.38 56.44
C LEU A 1148 14.42 38.13 57.04
N PHE A 1149 15.60 37.50 57.05
CA PHE A 1149 16.84 38.13 57.51
C PHE A 1149 17.15 39.39 56.68
N PHE A 1150 17.10 39.30 55.35
CA PHE A 1150 17.33 40.47 54.49
C PHE A 1150 16.26 41.56 54.67
N LEU A 1151 14.99 41.16 54.84
CA LEU A 1151 13.87 42.09 54.99
C LEU A 1151 13.93 42.88 56.32
N ILE A 1152 14.45 42.28 57.40
CA ILE A 1152 14.54 42.92 58.73
C ILE A 1152 15.90 43.61 58.95
N PHE A 1153 17.01 42.95 58.63
CA PHE A 1153 18.33 43.44 59.05
C PHE A 1153 18.89 44.53 58.12
N ILE A 1154 18.56 44.53 56.82
CA ILE A 1154 19.02 45.60 55.92
C ILE A 1154 18.49 46.98 56.37
N PRO A 1155 17.18 47.17 56.63
CA PRO A 1155 16.67 48.44 57.16
C PRO A 1155 17.26 48.81 58.53
N LEU A 1156 17.47 47.82 59.42
CA LEU A 1156 18.02 48.06 60.76
C LEU A 1156 19.47 48.57 60.71
N ILE A 1157 20.31 47.99 59.84
CA ILE A 1157 21.70 48.43 59.64
C ILE A 1157 21.73 49.85 59.07
N ILE A 1158 20.88 50.14 58.07
CA ILE A 1158 20.74 51.49 57.52
C ILE A 1158 20.33 52.48 58.62
N PHE A 1159 19.34 52.13 59.44
CA PHE A 1159 18.89 52.98 60.55
C PHE A 1159 20.02 53.26 61.55
N LEU A 1160 20.72 52.23 62.03
CA LEU A 1160 21.83 52.38 62.98
C LEU A 1160 22.98 53.23 62.41
N ALA A 1161 23.33 53.03 61.14
CA ALA A 1161 24.34 53.84 60.47
C ALA A 1161 23.92 55.32 60.37
N THR A 1162 22.64 55.58 60.10
CA THR A 1162 22.08 56.94 60.00
C THR A 1162 22.06 57.62 61.36
N VAL A 1163 21.64 56.92 62.42
CA VAL A 1163 21.63 57.45 63.80
C VAL A 1163 23.05 57.75 64.29
N LEU A 1164 24.01 56.86 64.05
CA LEU A 1164 25.42 57.10 64.39
C LEU A 1164 25.98 58.31 63.63
N PHE A 1165 25.66 58.46 62.35
CA PHE A 1165 26.06 59.61 61.55
C PHE A 1165 25.48 60.92 62.10
N VAL A 1166 24.19 60.96 62.44
CA VAL A 1166 23.53 62.16 62.98
C VAL A 1166 24.04 62.50 64.38
N TYR A 1167 24.28 61.49 65.23
CA TYR A 1167 24.77 61.71 66.59
C TYR A 1167 26.18 62.30 66.60
N ASP A 1168 27.10 61.72 65.82
CA ASP A 1168 28.49 62.20 65.77
C ASP A 1168 28.59 63.58 65.12
N ARG A 1169 27.87 63.81 64.02
CA ARG A 1169 28.01 65.04 63.23
C ARG A 1169 27.12 66.19 63.69
N GLY A 1170 25.89 65.91 64.11
CA GLY A 1170 24.91 66.93 64.49
C GLY A 1170 24.91 67.26 65.97
N ILE A 1171 24.85 66.25 66.83
CA ILE A 1171 24.61 66.43 68.27
C ILE A 1171 25.92 66.66 69.03
N ARG A 1172 26.95 65.84 68.79
CA ARG A 1172 28.22 65.94 69.54
C ARG A 1172 29.01 67.20 69.19
N ARG A 1173 29.00 67.61 67.92
CA ARG A 1173 29.82 68.73 67.42
C ARG A 1173 29.21 70.12 67.69
N ASN A 1174 27.88 70.24 67.72
CA ASN A 1174 27.18 71.51 67.99
C ASN A 1174 26.91 71.75 69.50
N GLY A 1175 27.74 71.18 70.37
CA GLY A 1175 27.70 71.46 71.82
C GLY A 1175 26.70 70.64 72.63
N GLY A 1176 26.20 69.53 72.09
CA GLY A 1176 25.26 68.65 72.78
C GLY A 1176 23.85 69.22 72.92
N PHE A 1177 22.95 68.44 73.53
CA PHE A 1177 21.52 68.78 73.69
C PHE A 1177 21.20 70.00 74.58
N LYS A 1178 22.20 70.81 74.98
CA LYS A 1178 22.02 71.92 75.92
C LYS A 1178 21.32 73.16 75.34
N ARG A 1179 21.13 73.26 74.01
CA ARG A 1179 20.53 74.45 73.35
C ARG A 1179 19.04 74.33 72.99
N LEU A 1180 18.39 73.17 73.15
CA LEU A 1180 16.99 72.98 72.74
C LEU A 1180 15.94 73.45 73.77
N GLY A 1181 16.29 74.33 74.71
CA GLY A 1181 15.49 74.59 75.92
C GLY A 1181 15.04 76.03 76.20
N GLN A 1182 15.15 76.99 75.28
CA GLN A 1182 14.73 78.37 75.57
C GLN A 1182 13.47 78.77 74.79
N ILE A 1183 12.36 78.85 75.52
CA ILE A 1183 11.06 79.42 75.12
C ILE A 1183 11.14 80.94 75.39
N ARG A 1184 10.84 81.79 74.40
CA ARG A 1184 10.68 83.24 74.63
C ARG A 1184 9.37 83.75 74.03
N LEU A 1185 8.70 84.58 74.82
CA LEU A 1185 7.47 85.31 74.55
C LEU A 1185 7.77 86.70 73.98
N ASN A 1186 6.83 87.15 73.11
CA ASN A 1186 6.49 88.52 72.69
C ASN A 1186 7.36 89.23 71.64
N ASP A 1187 6.76 89.38 70.45
CA ASP A 1187 6.49 90.62 69.68
C ASP A 1187 7.47 91.80 69.84
N ASP A 1188 8.39 91.93 68.87
CA ASP A 1188 8.44 93.03 67.88
C ASP A 1188 9.86 93.13 67.27
N ASP A 1189 9.89 93.17 65.93
CA ASP A 1189 10.95 93.60 65.01
C ASP A 1189 12.31 92.85 64.95
N ASP A 1190 12.44 92.13 63.82
CA ASP A 1190 13.56 92.07 62.86
C ASP A 1190 15.02 91.86 63.32
N ASP A 1191 15.67 90.93 62.59
CA ASP A 1191 17.10 90.59 62.50
C ASP A 1191 17.70 89.55 63.48
N PHE A 1192 17.19 88.31 63.41
CA PHE A 1192 18.05 87.13 63.63
C PHE A 1192 17.95 86.13 62.47
N ASN A 1193 18.84 86.27 61.49
CA ASN A 1193 19.09 85.27 60.45
C ASN A 1193 20.05 84.20 60.99
N PRO A 1194 19.63 82.95 61.28
CA PRO A 1194 20.53 81.90 61.73
C PRO A 1194 21.32 81.26 60.58
N ILE A 1195 21.07 81.69 59.35
CA ILE A 1195 21.67 81.14 58.14
C ILE A 1195 22.71 82.15 57.66
N GLU A 1196 23.81 82.25 58.40
CA GLU A 1196 25.03 82.80 57.82
C GLU A 1196 25.47 81.85 56.71
N ASN A 1197 25.54 82.42 55.51
CA ASN A 1197 25.80 81.78 54.23
C ASN A 1197 27.27 81.35 54.14
N ASP A 1198 27.70 80.47 55.03
CA ASP A 1198 29.08 80.02 55.14
C ASP A 1198 29.30 78.72 54.37
N GLN A 1199 30.54 78.45 53.95
CA GLN A 1199 30.94 77.39 53.01
C GLN A 1199 30.51 75.95 53.37
N ILE A 1200 29.86 75.74 54.52
CA ILE A 1200 29.25 74.49 54.95
C ILE A 1200 28.08 74.08 54.03
N ASP A 1201 27.28 75.02 53.52
CA ASP A 1201 26.20 74.70 52.56
C ASP A 1201 26.71 74.24 51.21
N VAL A 1202 27.94 74.62 50.83
CA VAL A 1202 28.63 74.06 49.65
C VAL A 1202 29.05 72.62 49.90
N VAL A 1203 29.40 72.27 51.15
CA VAL A 1203 29.73 70.88 51.53
C VAL A 1203 28.47 70.03 51.62
N VAL A 1204 27.37 70.54 52.19
CA VAL A 1204 26.06 69.87 52.18
C VAL A 1204 25.59 69.68 50.75
N ASN A 1205 25.70 70.69 49.88
CA ASN A 1205 25.41 70.54 48.44
C ASN A 1205 26.38 69.60 47.72
N LYS A 1206 27.65 69.47 48.12
CA LYS A 1206 28.57 68.45 47.60
C LYS A 1206 28.23 67.05 48.09
N ILE A 1207 27.72 66.88 49.32
CA ILE A 1207 27.24 65.60 49.84
C ILE A 1207 25.92 65.22 49.20
N VAL A 1208 25.01 66.17 48.98
CA VAL A 1208 23.77 65.96 48.21
C VAL A 1208 24.09 65.66 46.75
N LYS A 1209 25.02 66.40 46.11
CA LYS A 1209 25.53 66.03 44.78
C LYS A 1209 26.20 64.66 44.80
N GLY A 1210 26.95 64.32 45.84
CA GLY A 1210 27.56 63.00 46.01
C GLY A 1210 26.52 61.89 46.14
N GLY A 1211 25.44 62.12 46.90
CA GLY A 1211 24.30 61.21 47.01
C GLY A 1211 23.57 61.06 45.68
N VAL A 1212 23.33 62.16 44.97
CA VAL A 1212 22.74 62.15 43.62
C VAL A 1212 23.67 61.46 42.62
N TYR A 1213 25.00 61.65 42.70
CA TYR A 1213 25.97 60.93 41.87
C TYR A 1213 26.05 59.45 42.24
N THR A 1214 25.89 59.07 43.50
CA THR A 1214 25.89 57.66 43.92
C THR A 1214 24.61 56.96 43.47
N VAL A 1215 23.46 57.65 43.55
CA VAL A 1215 22.19 57.18 42.98
C VAL A 1215 22.26 57.16 41.46
N ALA A 1216 22.87 58.15 40.80
CA ALA A 1216 23.07 58.15 39.36
C ALA A 1216 24.05 57.07 38.91
N VAL A 1217 25.11 56.80 39.67
CA VAL A 1217 26.06 55.70 39.43
C VAL A 1217 25.38 54.36 39.71
N LEU A 1218 24.53 54.22 40.72
CA LEU A 1218 23.69 53.03 40.95
C LEU A 1218 22.67 52.82 39.83
N ILE A 1219 22.02 53.89 39.35
CA ILE A 1219 21.12 53.82 38.19
C ILE A 1219 21.90 53.50 36.91
N ALA A 1220 23.12 54.04 36.76
CA ALA A 1220 24.01 53.74 35.64
C ALA A 1220 24.59 52.33 35.74
N THR A 1221 24.96 51.82 36.93
CA THR A 1221 25.40 50.44 37.13
C THR A 1221 24.23 49.49 36.98
N VAL A 1222 23.01 49.81 37.43
CA VAL A 1222 21.81 49.01 37.11
C VAL A 1222 21.51 49.02 35.61
N LYS A 1223 21.79 50.12 34.90
CA LYS A 1223 21.73 50.17 33.42
C LYS A 1223 22.89 49.44 32.72
N THR A 1224 24.06 49.31 33.35
CA THR A 1224 25.26 48.68 32.75
C THR A 1224 25.35 47.18 33.10
N ILE A 1225 24.88 46.78 34.29
CA ILE A 1225 24.73 45.41 34.76
C ILE A 1225 23.59 44.71 33.99
N ARG A 1226 22.58 45.46 33.54
CA ARG A 1226 21.63 45.00 32.50
C ARG A 1226 22.26 44.74 31.12
N LYS A 1227 23.54 45.06 30.90
CA LYS A 1227 24.24 44.77 29.64
C LYS A 1227 25.46 43.84 29.77
N ILE A 1228 25.88 43.41 30.96
CA ILE A 1228 27.11 42.59 31.11
C ILE A 1228 26.96 41.32 31.99
N ASP A 1229 25.84 41.09 32.68
CA ASP A 1229 25.70 39.87 33.51
C ASP A 1229 25.06 38.63 32.82
N ARG A 1230 25.10 38.57 31.48
CA ARG A 1230 24.83 37.31 30.74
C ARG A 1230 26.08 36.48 30.46
N MET A 1231 27.28 37.06 30.48
CA MET A 1231 28.50 36.37 30.02
C MET A 1231 29.24 35.59 31.12
N MET A 1232 29.04 35.92 32.40
CA MET A 1232 29.69 35.22 33.52
C MET A 1232 28.86 34.04 34.05
N LEU A 1233 27.53 34.07 33.92
CA LEU A 1233 26.63 33.00 34.38
C LEU A 1233 26.64 31.77 33.45
N GLU A 1234 26.91 31.94 32.15
CA GLU A 1234 27.09 30.82 31.22
C GLU A 1234 28.39 30.03 31.44
N LYS A 1235 29.46 30.69 31.91
CA LYS A 1235 30.75 30.01 32.12
C LYS A 1235 30.83 29.18 33.40
N LEU A 1236 30.04 29.50 34.43
CA LEU A 1236 30.02 28.74 35.68
C LEU A 1236 29.09 27.52 35.65
N GLY A 1237 28.06 27.53 34.80
CA GLY A 1237 27.17 26.38 34.59
C GLY A 1237 27.90 25.18 33.97
N ASN A 1238 28.82 25.43 33.03
CA ASN A 1238 29.51 24.37 32.28
C ASN A 1238 30.67 23.70 33.02
N VAL A 1239 31.11 24.23 34.16
CA VAL A 1239 32.17 23.61 34.99
C VAL A 1239 31.57 22.75 36.10
N ILE A 1240 30.38 23.11 36.60
CA ILE A 1240 29.75 22.44 37.75
C ILE A 1240 28.94 21.22 37.31
N PHE A 1241 28.25 21.29 36.17
CA PHE A 1241 27.47 20.17 35.65
C PHE A 1241 28.24 19.41 34.56
N ARG A 1242 29.34 18.78 34.98
CA ARG A 1242 29.97 17.67 34.24
C ARG A 1242 28.96 16.52 34.13
N ARG A 1243 28.11 16.53 33.11
CA ARG A 1243 27.35 15.34 32.69
C ARG A 1243 27.79 14.95 31.29
N SER A 1244 28.54 13.86 31.26
CA SER A 1244 28.95 13.10 30.08
C SER A 1244 27.71 12.71 29.25
N PRO A 1245 27.82 12.61 27.92
CA PRO A 1245 26.70 12.35 27.02
C PRO A 1245 26.19 10.92 27.21
N GLY A 1246 25.16 10.78 28.03
CA GLY A 1246 24.35 9.58 28.11
C GLY A 1246 23.27 9.64 27.04
N ARG A 1247 23.39 8.74 26.06
CA ARG A 1247 22.39 8.37 25.04
C ARG A 1247 20.95 8.67 25.49
N ARG A 1248 20.30 9.61 24.82
CA ARG A 1248 18.83 9.71 24.85
C ARG A 1248 18.33 8.76 23.77
N ASN A 1249 17.70 7.68 24.22
CA ASN A 1249 16.84 6.88 23.37
C ASN A 1249 15.75 7.83 22.85
N TYR A 1250 15.68 7.98 21.53
CA TYR A 1250 14.53 8.58 20.88
C TYR A 1250 13.33 7.67 21.18
N VAL A 1251 12.26 8.27 21.68
CA VAL A 1251 10.93 7.66 21.63
C VAL A 1251 10.53 7.86 20.18
N SER A 1252 10.57 6.79 19.39
CA SER A 1252 9.90 6.76 18.08
C SER A 1252 8.42 6.99 18.36
N VAL A 1253 7.87 8.08 17.83
CA VAL A 1253 6.43 8.21 17.62
C VAL A 1253 6.15 7.28 16.43
N PRO A 1254 5.34 6.23 16.57
CA PRO A 1254 4.88 5.49 15.40
C PRO A 1254 4.13 6.46 14.48
N ASN A 1255 4.51 6.49 13.21
CA ASN A 1255 3.71 7.12 12.16
C ASN A 1255 2.48 6.23 11.96
N ASP A 1256 1.40 6.52 12.68
CA ASP A 1256 0.08 5.96 12.41
C ASP A 1256 -0.56 6.88 11.35
N LEU A 1257 -0.31 6.61 10.07
CA LEU A 1257 -0.98 7.24 8.92
C LEU A 1257 -1.98 6.29 8.23
N ASP A 1258 -2.24 5.10 8.80
CA ASP A 1258 -3.12 4.08 8.20
C ASP A 1258 -4.46 3.91 8.99
N GLU A 1259 -4.93 4.92 9.73
CA GLU A 1259 -6.14 4.80 10.60
C GLU A 1259 -7.32 5.75 10.26
N GLU A 1260 -7.36 6.37 9.07
CA GLU A 1260 -8.45 7.28 8.67
C GLU A 1260 -9.46 6.66 7.68
N GLU A 1261 -10.04 5.49 7.98
CA GLU A 1261 -11.14 4.88 7.19
C GLU A 1261 -12.25 4.22 8.06
N GLU A 1262 -12.80 4.89 9.09
CA GLU A 1262 -13.96 4.33 9.83
C GLU A 1262 -15.05 5.34 10.22
N LEU A 1263 -14.90 6.61 9.86
CA LEU A 1263 -15.86 7.65 10.20
C LEU A 1263 -17.20 7.52 9.44
N PHE A 1264 -17.15 6.80 8.33
CA PHE A 1264 -18.19 6.68 7.35
C PHE A 1264 -18.26 5.17 7.08
N GLY A 1265 -19.25 4.47 7.66
CA GLY A 1265 -19.34 3.01 7.57
C GLY A 1265 -19.36 2.51 6.14
N ASP A 1266 -18.58 1.48 5.83
CA ASP A 1266 -18.49 0.73 4.56
C ASP A 1266 -19.13 1.43 3.35
N TYR A 1267 -18.54 2.54 2.87
CA TYR A 1267 -19.03 3.26 1.68
C TYR A 1267 -18.68 2.55 0.35
N GLN A 1268 -18.34 1.26 0.39
CA GLN A 1268 -18.17 0.46 -0.83
C GLN A 1268 -19.51 0.09 -1.50
N ASP A 1269 -20.62 0.08 -0.76
CA ASP A 1269 -21.86 -0.52 -1.26
C ASP A 1269 -22.91 0.51 -1.77
N ASN A 1270 -22.68 1.82 -1.63
CA ASN A 1270 -23.50 2.84 -2.31
C ASN A 1270 -23.00 3.20 -3.71
N LEU A 1271 -21.89 2.59 -4.18
CA LEU A 1271 -21.46 2.73 -5.58
C LEU A 1271 -22.53 2.21 -6.54
N ASP A 1272 -23.33 1.20 -6.13
CA ASP A 1272 -24.40 0.65 -6.96
C ASP A 1272 -25.53 1.66 -7.22
N ASP A 1273 -25.88 2.48 -6.23
CA ASP A 1273 -26.93 3.52 -6.37
C ASP A 1273 -26.37 4.79 -7.07
N GLU A 1274 -25.10 5.17 -6.84
CA GLU A 1274 -24.50 6.38 -7.44
C GLU A 1274 -23.96 6.17 -8.87
N LEU A 1275 -23.46 4.97 -9.24
CA LEU A 1275 -23.17 4.65 -10.65
C LEU A 1275 -24.46 4.49 -11.47
N GLU A 1276 -25.58 4.09 -10.86
CA GLU A 1276 -26.87 4.17 -11.53
C GLU A 1276 -27.31 5.64 -11.69
N ASP A 1277 -27.24 6.48 -10.65
CA ASP A 1277 -27.69 7.88 -10.70
C ASP A 1277 -26.79 8.82 -11.53
N ALA A 1278 -25.47 8.59 -11.58
CA ALA A 1278 -24.55 9.39 -12.39
C ALA A 1278 -24.71 9.15 -13.91
N VAL A 1279 -25.35 8.04 -14.31
CA VAL A 1279 -25.48 7.66 -15.73
C VAL A 1279 -26.83 8.08 -16.36
N PHE A 1280 -27.77 8.65 -15.60
CA PHE A 1280 -29.04 9.10 -16.18
C PHE A 1280 -28.95 10.50 -16.81
N ASN A 1281 -28.47 10.53 -18.05
CA ASN A 1281 -29.00 11.49 -19.02
C ASN A 1281 -30.53 11.33 -19.10
N GLN A 1282 -31.24 12.47 -19.00
CA GLN A 1282 -32.67 12.65 -18.73
C GLN A 1282 -33.72 11.97 -19.63
N ASP A 1283 -33.38 10.98 -20.45
CA ASP A 1283 -34.31 10.31 -21.36
C ASP A 1283 -34.16 8.77 -21.27
N ASP A 1284 -34.75 8.14 -20.23
CA ASP A 1284 -35.49 6.89 -20.41
C ASP A 1284 -36.30 6.48 -19.16
N ASN A 1285 -37.60 6.24 -19.36
CA ASN A 1285 -38.56 5.87 -18.32
C ASN A 1285 -38.46 4.35 -18.00
N LEU A 1286 -37.69 3.96 -16.98
CA LEU A 1286 -37.80 2.62 -16.38
C LEU A 1286 -37.88 2.71 -14.85
N VAL A 1287 -39.12 2.79 -14.36
CA VAL A 1287 -39.47 2.64 -12.94
C VAL A 1287 -39.23 1.19 -12.53
N ARG A 1288 -38.11 0.89 -11.83
CA ARG A 1288 -37.95 -0.39 -11.12
C ARG A 1288 -38.74 -0.35 -9.81
N THR A 1289 -39.65 -1.31 -9.65
CA THR A 1289 -40.40 -1.56 -8.41
C THR A 1289 -39.71 -2.67 -7.63
N PRO A 1290 -39.63 -2.58 -6.29
CA PRO A 1290 -38.86 -3.52 -5.48
C PRO A 1290 -39.56 -4.87 -5.39
N PHE A 1291 -38.75 -5.92 -5.49
CA PHE A 1291 -39.09 -7.34 -5.47
C PHE A 1291 -40.14 -7.69 -4.40
N ALA A 1292 -41.28 -8.20 -4.86
CA ALA A 1292 -42.22 -8.94 -4.04
C ALA A 1292 -42.20 -10.39 -4.52
N ASP A 1293 -41.89 -11.29 -3.58
CA ASP A 1293 -41.96 -12.74 -3.74
C ASP A 1293 -43.38 -13.16 -4.11
N ASP A 1294 -43.61 -13.59 -5.35
CA ASP A 1294 -44.73 -14.45 -5.69
C ASP A 1294 -44.19 -15.64 -6.50
N VAL A 1295 -44.14 -16.76 -5.79
CA VAL A 1295 -43.91 -18.12 -6.29
C VAL A 1295 -45.12 -18.54 -7.12
N GLU A 1296 -44.95 -18.78 -8.43
CA GLU A 1296 -45.74 -19.78 -9.14
C GLU A 1296 -44.82 -20.62 -10.03
N GLU A 1297 -44.73 -21.89 -9.66
CA GLU A 1297 -44.12 -23.00 -10.38
C GLU A 1297 -44.91 -23.26 -11.67
N GLU A 1298 -44.30 -23.10 -12.84
CA GLU A 1298 -44.73 -23.83 -14.05
C GLU A 1298 -43.51 -24.47 -14.72
N GLU A 1299 -43.44 -25.79 -14.53
CA GLU A 1299 -42.63 -26.73 -15.30
C GLU A 1299 -43.07 -26.73 -16.77
N GLU A 1300 -42.22 -26.31 -17.71
CA GLU A 1300 -42.26 -26.85 -19.08
C GLU A 1300 -40.86 -27.11 -19.61
N GLU A 1301 -40.60 -28.40 -19.81
CA GLU A 1301 -39.49 -28.99 -20.54
C GLU A 1301 -39.34 -28.36 -21.94
N ARG A 1302 -38.17 -27.79 -22.23
CA ARG A 1302 -37.67 -27.69 -23.61
C ARG A 1302 -36.24 -28.15 -23.69
N GLU A 1303 -36.10 -29.38 -24.17
CA GLU A 1303 -34.94 -29.88 -24.86
C GLU A 1303 -34.59 -28.94 -26.02
N GLY A 1304 -33.35 -28.47 -26.06
CA GLY A 1304 -32.82 -27.62 -27.11
C GLY A 1304 -31.30 -27.65 -27.05
N GLU A 1305 -30.72 -28.59 -27.79
CA GLU A 1305 -29.30 -28.74 -28.08
C GLU A 1305 -28.69 -27.39 -28.51
N GLY A 1306 -27.83 -26.81 -27.66
CA GLY A 1306 -26.97 -25.69 -27.99
C GLY A 1306 -25.52 -26.15 -27.90
N GLU A 1307 -24.89 -26.27 -29.05
CA GLU A 1307 -23.49 -26.67 -29.23
C GLU A 1307 -22.56 -25.79 -28.38
N GLY A 1308 -21.69 -26.44 -27.61
CA GLY A 1308 -20.73 -25.78 -26.72
C GLY A 1308 -19.83 -24.84 -27.50
N GLU A 1309 -19.84 -23.56 -27.12
CA GLU A 1309 -18.80 -22.63 -27.49
C GLU A 1309 -17.48 -23.09 -26.86
N GLN A 1310 -16.52 -23.41 -27.74
CA GLN A 1310 -15.14 -23.68 -27.38
C GLN A 1310 -14.56 -22.43 -26.71
N SER A 1311 -14.45 -22.45 -25.38
CA SER A 1311 -13.63 -21.50 -24.64
C SER A 1311 -12.17 -21.68 -25.08
N ASN A 1312 -11.60 -20.66 -25.74
CA ASN A 1312 -10.18 -20.59 -26.04
C ASN A 1312 -9.39 -20.59 -24.71
N PRO A 1313 -8.46 -21.53 -24.49
CA PRO A 1313 -7.61 -21.54 -23.30
C PRO A 1313 -6.45 -20.57 -23.53
N SER A 1314 -6.72 -19.28 -23.34
CA SER A 1314 -5.70 -18.25 -23.23
C SER A 1314 -6.12 -17.31 -22.09
N ASP A 1315 -5.29 -17.31 -21.04
CA ASP A 1315 -5.24 -16.32 -19.94
C ASP A 1315 -5.94 -16.62 -18.59
N GLU A 1316 -5.89 -17.87 -18.11
CA GLU A 1316 -6.41 -18.27 -16.78
C GLU A 1316 -5.37 -18.34 -15.63
N ARG A 1317 -4.13 -17.85 -15.77
CA ARG A 1317 -3.02 -18.29 -14.88
C ARG A 1317 -2.53 -17.33 -13.78
N LEU A 1318 -3.27 -16.27 -13.41
CA LEU A 1318 -2.77 -15.35 -12.38
C LEU A 1318 -3.19 -15.68 -10.93
N PHE A 1319 -4.21 -16.50 -10.72
CA PHE A 1319 -4.79 -16.71 -9.38
C PHE A 1319 -4.65 -18.17 -8.95
N ASP A 1320 -3.97 -18.42 -7.83
CA ASP A 1320 -4.05 -19.72 -7.14
C ASP A 1320 -5.34 -19.74 -6.31
N ILE A 1321 -6.31 -20.57 -6.70
CA ILE A 1321 -7.56 -20.79 -5.95
C ILE A 1321 -7.52 -22.18 -5.30
N ASP A 1322 -7.46 -22.24 -3.98
CA ASP A 1322 -7.45 -23.51 -3.23
C ASP A 1322 -8.88 -24.05 -3.02
N ASP A 1323 -9.26 -25.13 -3.71
CA ASP A 1323 -10.50 -25.89 -3.48
C ASP A 1323 -10.29 -27.00 -2.42
N ASN A 1324 -10.86 -26.83 -1.22
CA ASN A 1324 -11.04 -27.91 -0.25
C ASN A 1324 -12.52 -28.34 -0.23
N GLU A 1325 -12.86 -29.42 -0.92
CA GLU A 1325 -14.19 -30.05 -0.89
C GLU A 1325 -14.06 -31.57 -0.65
N ASP A 1326 -15.08 -32.11 0.00
CA ASP A 1326 -15.46 -33.53 0.12
C ASP A 1326 -14.73 -34.41 1.16
N GLU A 1327 -15.11 -34.28 2.44
CA GLU A 1327 -15.30 -35.43 3.34
C GLU A 1327 -16.09 -34.99 4.58
N ASP A 1328 -17.41 -35.25 4.62
CA ASP A 1328 -18.17 -35.55 5.85
C ASP A 1328 -19.67 -35.71 5.56
N GLU A 1329 -20.04 -36.75 4.81
CA GLU A 1329 -21.36 -37.37 5.01
C GLU A 1329 -21.27 -38.89 4.86
N GLN A 1330 -21.81 -39.58 5.87
CA GLN A 1330 -22.15 -41.01 5.92
C GLN A 1330 -21.06 -41.97 6.41
N HIS A 1331 -21.05 -42.23 7.72
CA HIS A 1331 -21.18 -43.61 8.22
C HIS A 1331 -21.83 -43.63 9.63
N GLU A 1332 -23.16 -43.70 9.64
CA GLU A 1332 -23.94 -44.11 10.81
C GLU A 1332 -23.48 -45.49 11.30
N VAL A 1333 -23.17 -45.55 12.59
CA VAL A 1333 -22.79 -46.72 13.35
C VAL A 1333 -23.95 -47.71 13.42
N ASN A 1334 -23.94 -48.72 12.56
CA ASN A 1334 -24.80 -49.89 12.69
C ASN A 1334 -24.39 -50.73 13.91
N LYS A 1335 -25.24 -50.72 14.93
CA LYS A 1335 -25.22 -51.63 16.08
C LYS A 1335 -25.48 -53.08 15.64
N PRO A 1336 -24.88 -54.08 16.34
CA PRO A 1336 -25.00 -55.48 15.97
C PRO A 1336 -26.32 -56.08 16.50
N THR A 1337 -27.04 -56.79 15.65
CA THR A 1337 -28.00 -57.81 16.10
C THR A 1337 -27.69 -59.15 15.49
N THR A 1338 -27.56 -60.11 16.39
CA THR A 1338 -27.32 -61.54 16.23
C THR A 1338 -28.43 -62.27 15.45
N SER A 1339 -28.06 -62.99 14.38
CA SER A 1339 -28.31 -64.43 14.15
C SER A 1339 -27.83 -64.84 12.77
#